data_AF-A0A158Q4B8-F1
#
_entry.id   AF-A0A158Q4B8-F1
#
_cell.length_a   1.000
_cell.length_b   1.000
_cell.length_c   1.000
_cell.angle_alpha   90.00
_cell.angle_beta   90.00
_cell.angle_gamma   90.00
#
_symmetry.space_group_name_H-M   'P 1'
#
loop_
_entity.id
_entity.type
_entity.pdbx_description
1 polymer ?
#
loop_
_entity_poly.entity_id
_entity_poly.type
_entity_poly.pdbx_seq_one_letter_code
_entity_poly.pdbx_strand_id
1 'polypeptide(L)'
;MFVVTIFTFLSIIIGNFVSSQQRQQKCVMRGVCGLRGQMNQNCLYNGNALPINDDSKRFTLKHLCPHLFQDGNENFCCDSDQISNLDGQLTLPRQLLARCPSCLTNFLQLWCDFTCSPYQSDFVNVLSVANDQFSIRNKSQYITEVEYYIRKDYADGLFESCKDVKAIGSDNALSLMCGVRFEDCNISQWLRFMGTYNEDIGVPFTISFQTEENSNFSAPPTRIYSCNESVGKGKLSCSCQDCQKACRAESDYPFIVQEKCRIASVDCMLILSIVAFSGLCFAVLFFAAVNYCLKRGPEADLSDFKPAAGTLNDEDLNTIENFGSWIESQLELVCAYYGEFVARRPLTVLCFGLLVALICSSGMFFVRFTTDPVELWSSKGSRGRIEKYFFDSKFGPFYRTEQIIIYPRDQTFWLHENRSNIFVDGYYGPAFRKSFLEDVAKLQNAVTELISIRENGQTITLKDVCYKPLAPDNHNCAIITILNYFQNDASKLNHTNAVSNEDEWVISRYDYLDHIMSCVKNPYSVSTKFGLSCLSAFGGPIQPYVVLGHFNGTNQWDSARGVVINILLNNYLDLADNARAIAWEKEFIKYLRNISHENYTISFMAERSIQDEIDRESQSDIFTILISYMFMFGYIAFALGQYQVTGNNLFSLLIHSKIMLGVAGVLIVALSVTSSIGLYAFYGIPATMIILEVQPFLVLAVGVDNIFIFVQAYQRAEASISEPLYIRMSKISGEILPSMLLSSLSECLCFFLGALSSMPAVKVFSLYAALAIFFNFFLQITCFFAIFIFDLHREEDGRPELCCCKQLPSEPISNDGYLLHFFSDYYAPFLLSKHIRIVVIFVFSAWLCSSMAVISGLQLGLDQKMAVPEDSYVLHHFKSMERFLSVGPPVYFIIKGDIDFSDPYVQNKICSGAGCYQNSLGGQVAHAAVWSNRSYIAHPVMNWLDDYIDWLQSEGDPPCCRLYPNGSFCAASVQESICSPCDVEFKDNRPRSDLFYDNLIHFLSDNPSSKCAKGGHAAYGSALELSPRHRILSSHFMTYHTVLKTSSDFINAMVSARRIAENISVVLNIDKDGRCPIEVFPYSIFYVFYEQYMTIITDACVQLVLSLAAIFAVTTILLGLDPWSAFIIDLIISCVLFNLIGLMYWWSIDFNAVSVVNLVMSVGISVEFCSHIVRSFAMSVQRNRVERARYALASMGSSVLSGITLTKFGGIIVLAFAHSQIFKVFYFRMFLGIVLIGATHGLIFLPVLLSFIGPPMNKRKFLLKMRGEACLGECSGIKKCPSGKHCDRI
;
A
#
# COMPACT_ATOMS: atom_id res chain seq x y z
N MET A 1 32.68 -69.47 -25.05
CA MET A 1 33.56 -68.31 -24.79
C MET A 1 34.44 -67.97 -25.99
N PHE A 2 35.29 -68.86 -26.50
CA PHE A 2 36.18 -68.57 -27.66
C PHE A 2 35.44 -68.21 -28.97
N VAL A 3 34.24 -68.77 -29.21
CA VAL A 3 33.40 -68.45 -30.38
C VAL A 3 32.75 -67.05 -30.27
N VAL A 4 32.48 -66.56 -29.05
CA VAL A 4 31.87 -65.24 -28.83
C VAL A 4 32.89 -64.12 -29.04
N THR A 5 34.15 -64.33 -28.66
CA THR A 5 35.24 -63.38 -28.91
C THR A 5 35.61 -63.25 -30.39
N ILE A 6 35.50 -64.33 -31.18
CA ILE A 6 35.74 -64.26 -32.63
C ILE A 6 34.60 -63.53 -33.34
N PHE A 7 33.35 -63.75 -32.93
CA PHE A 7 32.20 -63.02 -33.50
C PHE A 7 32.27 -61.53 -33.19
N THR A 8 32.70 -61.12 -31.99
CA THR A 8 32.91 -59.69 -31.69
C THR A 8 34.08 -59.11 -32.50
N PHE A 9 35.18 -59.85 -32.69
CA PHE A 9 36.31 -59.37 -33.51
C PHE A 9 35.96 -59.25 -35.00
N LEU A 10 35.22 -60.21 -35.57
CA LEU A 10 34.72 -60.14 -36.95
C LEU A 10 33.66 -59.06 -37.12
N SER A 11 32.82 -58.80 -36.11
CA SER A 11 31.89 -57.67 -36.13
C SER A 11 32.62 -56.33 -36.09
N ILE A 12 33.74 -56.23 -35.36
CA ILE A 12 34.59 -55.02 -35.33
C ILE A 12 35.34 -54.84 -36.66
N ILE A 13 35.84 -55.90 -37.28
CA ILE A 13 36.56 -55.79 -38.56
C ILE A 13 35.60 -55.53 -39.72
N ILE A 14 34.43 -56.19 -39.77
CA ILE A 14 33.41 -55.93 -40.80
C ILE A 14 32.74 -54.57 -40.55
N GLY A 15 32.56 -54.18 -39.28
CA GLY A 15 32.11 -52.82 -38.91
C GLY A 15 33.10 -51.73 -39.31
N ASN A 16 34.40 -52.01 -39.32
CA ASN A 16 35.41 -51.06 -39.77
C ASN A 16 35.60 -51.03 -41.30
N PHE A 17 35.24 -52.09 -42.03
CA PHE A 17 35.39 -52.16 -43.49
C PHE A 17 34.14 -51.74 -44.28
N VAL A 18 32.97 -51.69 -43.65
CA VAL A 18 31.73 -51.22 -44.29
C VAL A 18 31.39 -49.81 -43.80
N SER A 19 32.26 -48.83 -44.11
CA SER A 19 31.89 -47.43 -44.41
C SER A 19 33.14 -46.55 -44.54
N SER A 20 34.01 -46.85 -45.49
CA SER A 20 34.81 -45.81 -46.16
C SER A 20 34.27 -45.60 -47.57
N GLN A 21 32.96 -45.41 -47.71
CA GLN A 21 32.49 -44.62 -48.85
C GLN A 21 33.07 -43.22 -48.63
N GLN A 22 34.02 -42.82 -49.48
CA GLN A 22 34.41 -41.43 -49.61
C GLN A 22 33.12 -40.62 -49.82
N ARG A 23 32.61 -39.95 -48.78
CA ARG A 23 31.52 -38.99 -48.92
C ARG A 23 31.98 -37.96 -49.94
N GLN A 24 31.28 -37.86 -51.05
CA GLN A 24 31.63 -36.89 -52.09
C GLN A 24 31.28 -35.50 -51.56
N GLN A 25 32.26 -34.60 -51.50
CA GLN A 25 32.03 -33.20 -51.15
C GLN A 25 31.27 -32.52 -52.29
N LYS A 26 29.94 -32.56 -52.23
CA LYS A 26 29.03 -32.04 -53.25
C LYS A 26 28.11 -30.97 -52.67
N CYS A 27 27.94 -29.92 -53.45
CA CYS A 27 27.09 -28.79 -53.16
C CYS A 27 25.82 -28.85 -53.99
N VAL A 28 24.80 -28.12 -53.54
CA VAL A 28 23.52 -27.93 -54.26
C VAL A 28 23.34 -26.45 -54.62
N MET A 29 23.93 -25.57 -53.83
CA MET A 29 23.91 -24.13 -54.06
C MET A 29 25.25 -23.49 -53.69
N ARG A 30 25.69 -22.52 -54.49
CA ARG A 30 26.94 -21.78 -54.26
C ARG A 30 26.98 -20.48 -55.06
N GLY A 31 27.20 -19.36 -54.36
CA GLY A 31 27.21 -18.00 -54.87
C GLY A 31 25.86 -17.31 -54.86
N VAL A 32 25.87 -16.01 -55.14
CA VAL A 32 24.68 -15.14 -55.20
C VAL A 32 24.35 -14.83 -56.67
N CYS A 33 23.15 -15.19 -57.13
CA CYS A 33 22.76 -15.14 -58.54
C CYS A 33 21.53 -14.29 -58.85
N GLY A 34 20.83 -13.77 -57.84
CA GLY A 34 19.60 -13.01 -58.07
C GLY A 34 19.20 -12.17 -56.87
N LEU A 35 18.13 -11.41 -57.04
CA LEU A 35 17.49 -10.59 -56.01
C LEU A 35 15.99 -10.89 -56.04
N ARG A 36 15.40 -11.25 -54.90
CA ARG A 36 13.94 -11.27 -54.70
C ARG A 36 13.63 -10.12 -53.76
N GLY A 37 12.95 -9.09 -54.29
CA GLY A 37 12.82 -7.77 -53.65
C GLY A 37 14.18 -7.18 -53.25
N GLN A 38 14.44 -7.03 -51.95
CA GLN A 38 15.74 -6.54 -51.43
C GLN A 38 16.73 -7.65 -51.03
N MET A 39 16.35 -8.93 -51.13
CA MET A 39 17.15 -10.05 -50.62
C MET A 39 17.93 -10.79 -51.69
N ASN A 40 19.21 -11.04 -51.41
CA ASN A 40 20.12 -11.84 -52.23
C ASN A 40 19.67 -13.31 -52.32
N GLN A 41 19.66 -13.87 -53.53
CA GLN A 41 19.26 -15.25 -53.82
C GLN A 41 20.47 -16.12 -54.19
N ASN A 42 20.47 -17.36 -53.69
CA ASN A 42 21.56 -18.30 -53.93
C ASN A 42 21.49 -18.91 -55.35
N CYS A 43 22.64 -19.11 -55.97
CA CYS A 43 22.77 -19.81 -57.25
C CYS A 43 22.55 -21.31 -57.09
N LEU A 44 21.90 -21.93 -58.08
CA LEU A 44 21.93 -23.38 -58.24
C LEU A 44 23.34 -23.85 -58.64
N TYR A 45 23.93 -24.78 -57.88
CA TYR A 45 25.28 -25.29 -58.13
C TYR A 45 25.42 -26.76 -57.71
N ASN A 46 25.52 -27.67 -58.66
CA ASN A 46 25.64 -29.12 -58.44
C ASN A 46 27.09 -29.64 -58.49
N GLY A 47 28.08 -28.79 -58.13
CA GLY A 47 29.50 -29.12 -58.23
C GLY A 47 30.15 -29.52 -56.90
N ASN A 48 31.47 -29.74 -56.92
CA ASN A 48 32.22 -30.03 -55.70
C ASN A 48 32.41 -28.78 -54.83
N ALA A 49 32.60 -28.98 -53.54
CA ALA A 49 33.01 -27.91 -52.63
C ALA A 49 34.35 -27.30 -53.06
N LEU A 50 34.53 -25.99 -52.88
CA LEU A 50 35.69 -25.22 -53.34
C LEU A 50 36.34 -24.46 -52.17
N PRO A 51 37.66 -24.20 -52.22
CA PRO A 51 38.31 -23.38 -51.21
C PRO A 51 37.87 -21.91 -51.31
N ILE A 52 37.92 -21.21 -50.18
CA ILE A 52 37.63 -19.77 -50.10
C ILE A 52 38.94 -19.00 -50.35
N ASN A 53 38.96 -18.17 -51.40
CA ASN A 53 40.16 -17.41 -51.80
C ASN A 53 40.39 -16.14 -50.95
N ASP A 54 39.35 -15.64 -50.29
CA ASP A 54 39.41 -14.44 -49.45
C ASP A 54 39.74 -14.81 -48.00
N ASP A 55 40.95 -14.46 -47.55
CA ASP A 55 41.42 -14.77 -46.19
C ASP A 55 40.57 -14.09 -45.10
N SER A 56 40.04 -12.88 -45.35
CA SER A 56 39.18 -12.18 -44.40
C SER A 56 37.87 -12.95 -44.19
N LYS A 57 37.22 -13.36 -45.29
CA LYS A 57 35.98 -14.13 -45.22
C LYS A 57 36.20 -15.55 -44.73
N ARG A 58 37.36 -16.15 -45.02
CA ARG A 58 37.78 -17.43 -44.43
C ARG A 58 37.89 -17.32 -42.90
N PHE A 59 38.43 -16.21 -42.39
CA PHE A 59 38.49 -15.95 -40.96
C PHE A 59 37.10 -15.77 -40.35
N THR A 60 36.22 -14.97 -40.98
CA THR A 60 34.83 -14.80 -40.56
C THR A 60 34.11 -16.15 -40.48
N LEU A 61 34.25 -17.01 -41.50
CA LEU A 61 33.63 -18.34 -41.50
C LEU A 61 34.20 -19.23 -40.39
N LYS A 62 35.52 -19.20 -40.16
CA LYS A 62 36.16 -19.96 -39.08
C LYS A 62 35.69 -19.52 -37.69
N HIS A 63 35.43 -18.23 -37.53
CA HIS A 63 34.91 -17.67 -36.29
C HIS A 63 33.44 -18.05 -36.06
N LEU A 64 32.59 -17.89 -37.08
CA LEU A 64 31.15 -18.22 -37.02
C LEU A 64 30.89 -19.73 -36.93
N CYS A 65 31.62 -20.53 -37.72
CA CYS A 65 31.36 -21.95 -37.96
C CYS A 65 32.61 -22.82 -37.67
N PRO A 66 33.14 -22.83 -36.43
CA PRO A 66 34.39 -23.51 -36.11
C PRO A 66 34.30 -25.04 -36.29
N HIS A 67 33.10 -25.63 -36.23
CA HIS A 67 32.91 -27.08 -36.39
C HIS A 67 33.17 -27.55 -37.81
N LEU A 68 32.94 -26.72 -38.84
CA LEU A 68 33.20 -27.07 -40.23
C LEU A 68 34.69 -27.31 -40.52
N PHE A 69 35.59 -26.79 -39.68
CA PHE A 69 37.04 -26.91 -39.81
C PHE A 69 37.66 -28.09 -39.03
N GLN A 70 36.90 -28.81 -38.20
CA GLN A 70 37.47 -29.83 -37.28
C GLN A 70 38.09 -31.03 -38.01
N ASP A 71 37.54 -31.42 -39.16
CA ASP A 71 38.01 -32.58 -39.94
C ASP A 71 39.11 -32.23 -40.96
N GLY A 72 39.72 -31.04 -40.85
CA GLY A 72 40.71 -30.57 -41.83
C GLY A 72 40.11 -30.21 -43.19
N ASN A 73 38.80 -29.97 -43.26
CA ASN A 73 38.13 -29.52 -44.48
C ASN A 73 38.63 -28.11 -44.87
N GLU A 74 39.10 -27.97 -46.11
CA GLU A 74 39.45 -26.66 -46.71
C GLU A 74 38.49 -26.22 -47.81
N ASN A 75 37.61 -27.11 -48.25
CA ASN A 75 36.63 -26.87 -49.30
C ASN A 75 35.25 -26.65 -48.69
N PHE A 76 34.53 -25.63 -49.15
CA PHE A 76 33.21 -25.26 -48.66
C PHE A 76 32.22 -25.03 -49.81
N CYS A 77 30.93 -25.18 -49.52
CA CYS A 77 29.87 -24.94 -50.50
C CYS A 77 29.43 -23.47 -50.60
N CYS A 78 30.04 -22.58 -49.80
CA CYS A 78 29.78 -21.14 -49.86
C CYS A 78 30.92 -20.35 -50.51
N ASP A 79 30.63 -19.14 -50.97
CA ASP A 79 31.61 -18.15 -51.42
C ASP A 79 31.66 -16.92 -50.49
N SER A 80 32.51 -15.95 -50.83
CA SER A 80 32.72 -14.73 -50.02
C SER A 80 31.45 -13.89 -49.83
N ASP A 81 30.59 -13.84 -50.85
CA ASP A 81 29.35 -13.07 -50.81
C ASP A 81 28.31 -13.77 -49.91
N GLN A 82 28.18 -15.09 -50.02
CA GLN A 82 27.32 -15.87 -49.13
C GLN A 82 27.77 -15.81 -47.67
N ILE A 83 29.08 -15.80 -47.39
CA ILE A 83 29.60 -15.63 -46.02
C ILE A 83 29.22 -14.25 -45.46
N SER A 84 29.28 -13.21 -46.30
CA SER A 84 28.89 -11.85 -45.90
C SER A 84 27.39 -11.75 -45.62
N ASN A 85 26.56 -12.36 -46.48
CA ASN A 85 25.13 -12.44 -46.26
C ASN A 85 24.80 -13.23 -44.98
N LEU A 86 25.49 -14.35 -44.74
CA LEU A 86 25.31 -15.18 -43.55
C LEU A 86 25.63 -14.41 -42.27
N ASP A 87 26.76 -13.69 -42.23
CA ASP A 87 27.15 -12.88 -41.07
C ASP A 87 26.16 -11.72 -40.80
N GLY A 88 25.74 -11.02 -41.85
CA GLY A 88 24.73 -9.97 -41.76
C GLY A 88 23.39 -10.48 -41.25
N GLN A 89 22.88 -11.60 -41.81
CA GLN A 89 21.60 -12.21 -41.39
C GLN A 89 21.63 -12.74 -39.96
N LEU A 90 22.79 -13.19 -39.47
CA LEU A 90 22.95 -13.70 -38.11
C LEU A 90 23.16 -12.59 -37.06
N THR A 91 23.30 -11.32 -37.46
CA THR A 91 23.58 -10.20 -36.54
C THR A 91 22.48 -10.06 -35.47
N LEU A 92 21.21 -9.96 -35.85
CA LEU A 92 20.12 -9.83 -34.89
C LEU A 92 19.92 -11.11 -34.04
N PRO A 93 19.86 -12.34 -34.59
CA PRO A 93 19.82 -13.55 -33.79
C PRO A 93 20.96 -13.67 -32.78
N ARG A 94 22.19 -13.25 -33.13
CA ARG A 94 23.32 -13.20 -32.20
C ARG A 94 23.04 -12.26 -31.04
N GLN A 95 22.55 -11.05 -31.30
CA GLN A 95 22.18 -10.10 -30.23
C GLN A 95 21.10 -10.65 -29.29
N LEU A 96 20.17 -11.46 -29.80
CA LEU A 96 19.06 -12.02 -29.01
C LEU A 96 19.45 -13.30 -28.24
N LEU A 97 20.37 -14.11 -28.78
CA LEU A 97 20.74 -15.42 -28.23
C LEU A 97 22.12 -15.45 -27.54
N ALA A 98 22.92 -14.37 -27.62
CA ALA A 98 24.28 -14.28 -27.06
C ALA A 98 24.35 -14.62 -25.56
N ARG A 99 23.28 -14.36 -24.80
CA ARG A 99 23.18 -14.70 -23.38
C ARG A 99 23.34 -16.20 -23.09
N CYS A 100 22.99 -17.07 -24.05
CA CYS A 100 23.12 -18.51 -23.93
C CYS A 100 24.06 -19.07 -25.03
N PRO A 101 25.36 -19.26 -24.74
CA PRO A 101 26.34 -19.73 -25.72
C PRO A 101 25.99 -21.06 -26.37
N SER A 102 25.35 -21.97 -25.63
CA SER A 102 24.94 -23.29 -26.13
C SER A 102 23.81 -23.17 -27.16
N CYS A 103 22.77 -22.39 -26.84
CA CYS A 103 21.70 -22.05 -27.79
C CYS A 103 22.25 -21.36 -29.03
N LEU A 104 23.07 -20.31 -28.85
CA LEU A 104 23.65 -19.58 -29.96
C LEU A 104 24.50 -20.51 -30.85
N THR A 105 25.31 -21.39 -30.25
CA THR A 105 26.13 -22.33 -31.04
C THR A 105 25.27 -23.31 -31.82
N ASN A 106 24.24 -23.89 -31.19
CA ASN A 106 23.30 -24.77 -31.89
C ASN A 106 22.62 -24.02 -33.04
N PHE A 107 22.20 -22.78 -32.81
CA PHE A 107 21.54 -21.96 -33.83
C PHE A 107 22.48 -21.63 -35.00
N LEU A 108 23.72 -21.23 -34.71
CA LEU A 108 24.74 -20.93 -35.74
C LEU A 108 25.06 -22.18 -36.56
N GLN A 109 25.24 -23.33 -35.92
CA GLN A 109 25.54 -24.59 -36.61
C GLN A 109 24.48 -24.95 -37.65
N LEU A 110 23.18 -24.80 -37.32
CA LEU A 110 22.08 -25.05 -38.25
C LEU A 110 22.27 -24.32 -39.60
N TRP A 111 22.63 -23.03 -39.54
CA TRP A 111 22.79 -22.17 -40.71
C TRP A 111 24.16 -22.28 -41.37
N CYS A 112 25.20 -22.54 -40.58
CA CYS A 112 26.53 -22.88 -41.08
C CYS A 112 26.49 -24.14 -41.95
N ASP A 113 25.82 -25.19 -41.49
CA ASP A 113 25.72 -26.45 -42.25
C ASP A 113 24.86 -26.28 -43.50
N PHE A 114 23.74 -25.57 -43.39
CA PHE A 114 22.90 -25.24 -44.53
C PHE A 114 23.65 -24.48 -45.63
N THR A 115 24.47 -23.50 -45.26
CA THR A 115 25.08 -22.56 -46.21
C THR A 115 26.45 -23.02 -46.71
N CYS A 116 27.30 -23.54 -45.84
CA CYS A 116 28.74 -23.72 -46.11
C CYS A 116 29.24 -25.17 -46.02
N SER A 117 28.44 -26.13 -45.53
CA SER A 117 28.90 -27.51 -45.36
C SER A 117 29.44 -28.11 -46.66
N PRO A 118 30.60 -28.79 -46.66
CA PRO A 118 31.12 -29.46 -47.84
C PRO A 118 30.24 -30.62 -48.35
N TYR A 119 29.31 -31.09 -47.52
CA TYR A 119 28.40 -32.21 -47.81
C TYR A 119 26.94 -31.74 -47.95
N GLN A 120 26.71 -30.49 -48.36
CA GLN A 120 25.39 -29.87 -48.46
C GLN A 120 24.38 -30.72 -49.24
N SER A 121 24.81 -31.48 -50.27
CA SER A 121 23.92 -32.35 -51.05
C SER A 121 23.32 -33.52 -50.30
N ASP A 122 23.86 -33.88 -49.14
CA ASP A 122 23.37 -35.03 -48.36
C ASP A 122 22.04 -34.69 -47.65
N PHE A 123 21.77 -33.41 -47.42
CA PHE A 123 20.65 -32.95 -46.58
C PHE A 123 19.92 -31.70 -47.10
N VAL A 124 20.37 -31.05 -48.17
CA VAL A 124 19.63 -29.96 -48.82
C VAL A 124 19.14 -30.44 -50.18
N ASN A 125 17.84 -30.27 -50.46
CA ASN A 125 17.23 -30.59 -51.73
C ASN A 125 16.55 -29.34 -52.31
N VAL A 126 16.79 -29.02 -53.58
CA VAL A 126 16.16 -27.86 -54.23
C VAL A 126 14.80 -28.27 -54.78
N LEU A 127 13.74 -27.59 -54.35
CA LEU A 127 12.37 -27.83 -54.80
C LEU A 127 12.02 -26.98 -56.02
N SER A 128 12.30 -25.68 -55.94
CA SER A 128 11.97 -24.74 -57.00
C SER A 128 13.08 -23.75 -57.26
N VAL A 129 13.22 -23.40 -58.54
CA VAL A 129 14.17 -22.43 -59.06
C VAL A 129 13.43 -21.45 -59.95
N ALA A 130 13.82 -20.18 -59.88
CA ALA A 130 13.33 -19.14 -60.77
C ALA A 130 14.43 -18.67 -61.70
N ASN A 131 13.99 -18.17 -62.86
CA ASN A 131 14.84 -17.61 -63.90
C ASN A 131 14.35 -16.19 -64.22
N ASP A 132 14.97 -15.17 -63.63
CA ASP A 132 14.74 -13.80 -64.09
C ASP A 132 15.59 -13.51 -65.32
N GLN A 133 14.95 -13.55 -66.49
CA GLN A 133 15.58 -13.19 -67.76
C GLN A 133 15.92 -11.69 -67.86
N PHE A 134 15.36 -10.84 -67.00
CA PHE A 134 15.41 -9.37 -67.15
C PHE A 134 16.38 -8.64 -66.21
N SER A 135 16.86 -9.26 -65.12
CA SER A 135 17.63 -8.55 -64.08
C SER A 135 19.08 -9.03 -63.91
N ILE A 136 19.46 -10.16 -64.52
CA ILE A 136 20.75 -10.83 -64.25
C ILE A 136 21.53 -11.00 -65.56
N ARG A 137 22.74 -10.41 -65.64
CA ARG A 137 23.60 -10.45 -66.85
C ARG A 137 23.94 -11.86 -67.35
N ASN A 138 23.93 -12.87 -66.47
CA ASN A 138 24.48 -14.20 -66.75
C ASN A 138 23.46 -15.33 -66.97
N LYS A 139 22.14 -15.06 -67.10
CA LYS A 139 21.10 -16.11 -67.25
C LYS A 139 21.22 -17.24 -66.20
N SER A 140 21.66 -16.92 -65.00
CA SER A 140 21.81 -17.87 -63.90
C SER A 140 20.47 -18.14 -63.24
N GLN A 141 20.18 -19.42 -62.99
CA GLN A 141 19.03 -19.82 -62.18
C GLN A 141 19.32 -19.53 -60.71
N TYR A 142 18.36 -18.98 -59.99
CA TYR A 142 18.44 -18.83 -58.54
C TYR A 142 17.36 -19.64 -57.84
N ILE A 143 17.62 -20.01 -56.61
CA ILE A 143 16.77 -20.90 -55.83
C ILE A 143 15.66 -20.10 -55.16
N THR A 144 14.42 -20.59 -55.24
CA THR A 144 13.25 -20.00 -54.59
C THR A 144 12.76 -20.83 -53.41
N GLU A 145 12.93 -22.15 -53.46
CA GLU A 145 12.52 -23.04 -52.37
C GLU A 145 13.46 -24.25 -52.26
N VAL A 146 13.76 -24.63 -51.02
CA VAL A 146 14.54 -25.83 -50.69
C VAL A 146 13.89 -26.62 -49.57
N GLU A 147 14.17 -27.92 -49.54
CA GLU A 147 14.01 -28.77 -48.37
C GLU A 147 15.32 -28.89 -47.63
N TYR A 148 15.28 -28.77 -46.30
CA TYR A 148 16.42 -28.98 -45.42
C TYR A 148 16.12 -30.10 -44.43
N TYR A 149 16.81 -31.23 -44.59
CA TYR A 149 16.68 -32.41 -43.74
C TYR A 149 17.57 -32.27 -42.50
N ILE A 150 16.95 -32.22 -41.33
CA ILE A 150 17.63 -32.11 -40.04
C ILE A 150 17.22 -33.28 -39.14
N ARG A 151 18.11 -33.69 -38.23
CA ARG A 151 17.74 -34.74 -37.28
C ARG A 151 16.71 -34.23 -36.28
N LYS A 152 15.74 -35.06 -35.95
CA LYS A 152 14.71 -34.72 -34.96
C LYS A 152 15.30 -34.39 -33.58
N ASP A 153 16.28 -35.15 -33.11
CA ASP A 153 16.96 -34.91 -31.83
C ASP A 153 17.73 -33.58 -31.81
N TYR A 154 18.31 -33.18 -32.96
CA TYR A 154 18.95 -31.88 -33.11
C TYR A 154 17.92 -30.74 -33.07
N ALA A 155 16.80 -30.87 -33.77
CA ALA A 155 15.72 -29.88 -33.77
C ALA A 155 15.12 -29.68 -32.37
N ASP A 156 14.77 -30.78 -31.70
CA ASP A 156 14.23 -30.76 -30.33
C ASP A 156 15.24 -30.19 -29.34
N GLY A 157 16.52 -30.58 -29.45
CA GLY A 157 17.58 -30.06 -28.61
C GLY A 157 17.90 -28.58 -28.85
N LEU A 158 17.80 -28.10 -30.10
CA LEU A 158 17.94 -26.69 -30.45
C LEU A 158 16.84 -25.86 -29.77
N PHE A 159 15.57 -26.24 -29.93
CA PHE A 159 14.44 -25.58 -29.27
C PHE A 159 14.59 -25.60 -27.74
N GLU A 160 14.89 -26.76 -27.16
CA GLU A 160 15.06 -26.91 -25.72
C GLU A 160 16.23 -26.08 -25.19
N SER A 161 17.28 -25.85 -26.00
CA SER A 161 18.41 -25.02 -25.60
C SER A 161 18.09 -23.52 -25.61
N CYS A 162 17.11 -23.08 -26.40
CA CYS A 162 16.81 -21.67 -26.66
C CYS A 162 15.51 -21.16 -26.01
N LYS A 163 14.61 -22.06 -25.56
CA LYS A 163 13.26 -21.69 -25.10
C LYS A 163 13.22 -20.70 -23.92
N ASP A 164 14.17 -20.79 -22.99
CA ASP A 164 14.17 -19.99 -21.76
C ASP A 164 15.09 -18.77 -21.86
N VAL A 165 15.78 -18.59 -22.99
CA VAL A 165 16.75 -17.50 -23.19
C VAL A 165 16.04 -16.15 -23.18
N LYS A 166 16.50 -15.23 -22.34
CA LYS A 166 16.00 -13.86 -22.29
C LYS A 166 16.76 -12.99 -23.28
N ALA A 167 16.07 -12.08 -23.99
CA ALA A 167 16.70 -11.24 -25.00
C ALA A 167 16.63 -9.74 -24.70
N ILE A 168 15.44 -9.19 -24.49
CA ILE A 168 15.24 -7.74 -24.31
C ILE A 168 14.45 -7.52 -23.03
N GLY A 169 15.03 -6.78 -22.08
CA GLY A 169 14.43 -6.60 -20.75
C GLY A 169 14.19 -7.95 -20.06
N SER A 170 12.92 -8.33 -19.90
CA SER A 170 12.48 -9.58 -19.25
C SER A 170 11.91 -10.65 -20.19
N ASP A 171 11.78 -10.35 -21.49
CA ASP A 171 11.10 -11.21 -22.46
C ASP A 171 12.02 -12.27 -23.08
N ASN A 172 11.43 -13.39 -23.49
CA ASN A 172 12.14 -14.52 -24.08
C ASN A 172 12.55 -14.21 -25.52
N ALA A 173 13.73 -14.64 -25.96
CA ALA A 173 14.22 -14.47 -27.33
C ALA A 173 13.23 -15.04 -28.37
N LEU A 174 12.62 -16.19 -28.05
CA LEU A 174 11.63 -16.82 -28.92
C LEU A 174 10.32 -16.04 -29.06
N SER A 175 10.01 -15.10 -28.16
CA SER A 175 8.85 -14.22 -28.37
C SER A 175 9.01 -13.36 -29.62
N LEU A 176 10.26 -13.00 -29.95
CA LEU A 176 10.61 -12.27 -31.16
C LEU A 176 10.90 -13.21 -32.34
N MET A 177 11.46 -14.40 -32.08
CA MET A 177 11.99 -15.31 -33.10
C MET A 177 11.07 -16.46 -33.52
N CYS A 178 9.87 -16.62 -32.96
CA CYS A 178 8.98 -17.76 -33.28
C CYS A 178 7.78 -17.41 -34.17
N GLY A 179 7.43 -16.12 -34.29
CA GLY A 179 6.27 -15.66 -35.07
C GLY A 179 4.89 -15.98 -34.49
N VAL A 180 4.84 -16.77 -33.42
CA VAL A 180 3.64 -17.12 -32.65
C VAL A 180 3.82 -16.71 -31.18
N ARG A 181 2.77 -16.88 -30.36
CA ARG A 181 2.88 -16.66 -28.91
C ARG A 181 3.97 -17.55 -28.32
N PHE A 182 4.70 -17.04 -27.35
CA PHE A 182 5.76 -17.79 -26.68
C PHE A 182 5.25 -19.14 -26.13
N GLU A 183 4.05 -19.19 -25.56
CA GLU A 183 3.51 -20.41 -24.96
C GLU A 183 3.02 -21.43 -25.98
N ASP A 184 2.61 -20.97 -27.17
CA ASP A 184 2.24 -21.87 -28.26
C ASP A 184 3.47 -22.34 -29.05
N CYS A 185 4.57 -21.57 -28.95
CA CYS A 185 5.79 -21.78 -29.71
C CYS A 185 6.33 -23.19 -29.47
N ASN A 186 6.46 -23.95 -30.55
CA ASN A 186 7.10 -25.24 -30.58
C ASN A 186 8.12 -25.29 -31.72
N ILE A 187 8.94 -26.35 -31.75
CA ILE A 187 9.98 -26.49 -32.76
C ILE A 187 9.43 -26.43 -34.20
N SER A 188 8.27 -27.03 -34.48
CA SER A 188 7.70 -27.03 -35.83
C SER A 188 7.28 -25.64 -36.30
N GLN A 189 6.72 -24.83 -35.41
CA GLN A 189 6.33 -23.45 -35.69
C GLN A 189 7.55 -22.56 -35.81
N TRP A 190 8.55 -22.75 -34.96
CA TRP A 190 9.79 -21.99 -35.01
C TRP A 190 10.55 -22.25 -36.31
N LEU A 191 10.72 -23.52 -36.70
CA LEU A 191 11.31 -23.90 -37.99
C LEU A 191 10.50 -23.35 -39.17
N ARG A 192 9.17 -23.43 -39.12
CA ARG A 192 8.31 -22.85 -40.15
C ARG A 192 8.49 -21.34 -40.26
N PHE A 193 8.60 -20.63 -39.13
CA PHE A 193 8.84 -19.20 -39.10
C PHE A 193 10.19 -18.84 -39.72
N MET A 194 11.26 -19.53 -39.33
CA MET A 194 12.60 -19.33 -39.88
C MET A 194 12.70 -19.74 -41.35
N GLY A 195 11.85 -20.66 -41.79
CA GLY A 195 11.84 -21.20 -43.15
C GLY A 195 10.89 -20.49 -44.10
N THR A 196 9.98 -19.65 -43.63
CA THR A 196 9.07 -18.92 -44.53
C THR A 196 9.79 -17.69 -45.06
N TYR A 197 9.85 -17.53 -46.39
CA TYR A 197 10.39 -16.32 -47.02
C TYR A 197 9.77 -15.06 -46.40
N ASN A 198 10.63 -14.18 -45.90
CA ASN A 198 10.23 -12.94 -45.25
C ASN A 198 11.36 -11.91 -45.32
N GLU A 199 11.14 -10.86 -46.10
CA GLU A 199 12.11 -9.77 -46.28
C GLU A 199 12.33 -8.98 -44.99
N ASP A 200 11.30 -8.84 -44.15
CA ASP A 200 11.39 -8.02 -42.93
C ASP A 200 12.29 -8.66 -41.87
N ILE A 201 12.44 -9.99 -41.90
CA ILE A 201 13.18 -10.78 -40.91
C ILE A 201 14.52 -11.27 -41.47
N GLY A 202 14.76 -11.11 -42.77
CA GLY A 202 16.02 -11.54 -43.39
C GLY A 202 16.01 -12.96 -43.96
N VAL A 203 14.85 -13.58 -44.17
CA VAL A 203 14.76 -14.94 -44.76
C VAL A 203 14.72 -14.80 -46.29
N PRO A 204 15.79 -15.20 -47.02
CA PRO A 204 15.94 -14.84 -48.43
C PRO A 204 15.03 -15.65 -49.37
N PHE A 205 14.70 -16.89 -49.05
CA PHE A 205 13.85 -17.79 -49.83
C PHE A 205 13.24 -18.85 -48.92
N THR A 206 12.25 -19.61 -49.39
CA THR A 206 11.53 -20.57 -48.53
C THR A 206 12.36 -21.83 -48.27
N ILE A 207 12.47 -22.22 -47.00
CA ILE A 207 13.19 -23.39 -46.51
C ILE A 207 12.19 -24.28 -45.78
N SER A 208 11.87 -25.41 -46.37
CA SER A 208 11.00 -26.43 -45.77
C SER A 208 11.84 -27.38 -44.94
N PHE A 209 11.78 -27.24 -43.61
CA PHE A 209 12.51 -28.12 -42.70
C PHE A 209 11.84 -29.50 -42.60
N GLN A 210 12.59 -30.55 -42.87
CA GLN A 210 12.15 -31.94 -42.76
C GLN A 210 12.87 -32.61 -41.58
N THR A 211 12.09 -33.15 -40.64
CA THR A 211 12.61 -33.89 -39.47
C THR A 211 12.41 -35.39 -39.55
N GLU A 212 11.71 -35.85 -40.59
CA GLU A 212 11.46 -37.28 -40.84
C GLU A 212 12.63 -37.90 -41.61
N GLU A 213 13.00 -39.12 -41.23
CA GLU A 213 14.09 -39.85 -41.88
C GLU A 213 13.68 -40.30 -43.29
N ASN A 214 14.42 -39.84 -44.29
CA ASN A 214 14.24 -40.21 -45.70
C ASN A 214 15.42 -41.11 -46.14
N SER A 215 15.16 -42.20 -46.85
CA SER A 215 16.22 -43.10 -47.33
C SER A 215 17.23 -42.43 -48.28
N ASN A 216 16.84 -41.33 -48.93
CA ASN A 216 17.67 -40.64 -49.91
C ASN A 216 18.53 -39.51 -49.32
N PHE A 217 18.17 -38.99 -48.14
CA PHE A 217 18.83 -37.83 -47.54
C PHE A 217 19.28 -38.15 -46.12
N SER A 218 20.55 -37.86 -45.82
CA SER A 218 21.14 -38.06 -44.50
C SER A 218 21.37 -36.70 -43.87
N ALA A 219 20.63 -36.41 -42.80
CA ALA A 219 20.85 -35.23 -41.97
C ALA A 219 22.32 -35.13 -41.49
N PRO A 220 22.84 -33.91 -41.31
CA PRO A 220 24.24 -33.72 -40.94
C PRO A 220 24.51 -34.26 -39.53
N PRO A 221 25.70 -34.84 -39.26
CA PRO A 221 26.08 -35.35 -37.95
C PRO A 221 26.51 -34.21 -37.00
N THR A 222 25.71 -33.15 -36.92
CA THR A 222 25.96 -31.99 -36.06
C THR A 222 25.81 -32.35 -34.59
N ARG A 223 26.78 -31.92 -33.78
CA ARG A 223 26.70 -32.08 -32.33
C ARG A 223 25.72 -31.06 -31.77
N ILE A 224 24.73 -31.53 -31.00
CA ILE A 224 23.85 -30.66 -30.23
C ILE A 224 24.41 -30.46 -28.82
N TYR A 225 24.45 -29.22 -28.35
CA TYR A 225 24.84 -28.89 -26.98
C TYR A 225 23.60 -28.65 -26.12
N SER A 226 23.52 -29.30 -24.96
CA SER A 226 22.46 -28.97 -24.00
C SER A 226 22.69 -27.58 -23.38
N CYS A 227 21.65 -26.88 -22.93
CA CYS A 227 21.82 -25.53 -22.37
C CYS A 227 22.68 -25.48 -21.10
N ASN A 228 22.77 -26.58 -20.36
CA ASN A 228 23.65 -26.75 -19.19
C ASN A 228 25.07 -27.21 -19.56
N GLU A 229 25.34 -27.51 -20.83
CA GLU A 229 26.63 -27.98 -21.32
C GLU A 229 27.46 -26.82 -21.87
N SER A 230 28.77 -26.84 -21.61
CA SER A 230 29.71 -25.89 -22.21
C SER A 230 30.09 -26.30 -23.64
N VAL A 231 30.14 -25.33 -24.55
CA VAL A 231 30.42 -25.52 -25.99
C VAL A 231 31.88 -25.92 -26.28
N GLY A 232 32.82 -25.65 -25.37
CA GLY A 232 34.24 -25.95 -25.59
C GLY A 232 35.17 -25.50 -24.48
N LYS A 233 36.48 -25.77 -24.61
CA LYS A 233 37.50 -25.39 -23.62
C LYS A 233 37.51 -23.86 -23.43
N GLY A 234 37.15 -23.40 -22.24
CA GLY A 234 37.10 -21.98 -21.89
C GLY A 234 35.77 -21.27 -22.17
N LYS A 235 34.78 -21.93 -22.79
CA LYS A 235 33.43 -21.35 -22.96
C LYS A 235 32.54 -21.72 -21.77
N LEU A 236 31.59 -20.84 -21.43
CA LEU A 236 30.64 -21.04 -20.33
C LEU A 236 29.36 -21.72 -20.84
N SER A 237 28.64 -22.40 -19.95
CA SER A 237 27.27 -22.84 -20.18
C SER A 237 26.29 -21.66 -20.03
N CYS A 238 25.02 -21.87 -20.38
CA CYS A 238 23.98 -20.87 -20.16
C CYS A 238 23.73 -20.65 -18.65
N SER A 239 23.20 -19.47 -18.32
CA SER A 239 22.84 -19.12 -16.95
C SER A 239 21.60 -19.92 -16.49
N CYS A 240 21.36 -19.99 -15.18
CA CYS A 240 20.13 -20.61 -14.64
C CYS A 240 18.86 -19.88 -15.12
N GLN A 241 18.91 -18.55 -15.30
CA GLN A 241 17.78 -17.77 -15.81
C GLN A 241 17.45 -18.13 -17.27
N ASP A 242 18.46 -18.44 -18.08
CA ASP A 242 18.32 -18.76 -19.50
C ASP A 242 18.20 -20.28 -19.77
N CYS A 243 18.36 -21.10 -18.72
CA CYS A 243 18.32 -22.57 -18.79
C CYS A 243 17.96 -23.15 -17.43
N GLN A 244 16.71 -23.59 -17.27
CA GLN A 244 16.25 -24.18 -16.01
C GLN A 244 17.07 -25.43 -15.60
N LYS A 245 17.58 -26.19 -16.58
CA LYS A 245 18.45 -27.36 -16.34
C LYS A 245 19.84 -27.00 -15.81
N ALA A 246 20.28 -25.76 -15.96
CA ALA A 246 21.54 -25.26 -15.40
C ALA A 246 21.39 -24.83 -13.94
N CYS A 247 20.16 -24.67 -13.44
CA CYS A 247 19.90 -24.35 -12.05
C CYS A 247 20.27 -25.53 -11.13
N ARG A 248 20.85 -25.22 -9.97
CA ARG A 248 20.93 -26.22 -8.88
C ARG A 248 19.53 -26.52 -8.37
N ALA A 249 19.30 -27.73 -7.84
CA ALA A 249 18.07 -28.03 -7.12
C ALA A 249 17.96 -27.11 -5.90
N GLU A 250 17.18 -26.04 -6.04
CA GLU A 250 17.00 -25.00 -5.02
C GLU A 250 15.80 -25.30 -4.12
N SER A 251 15.88 -24.82 -2.88
CA SER A 251 14.78 -24.89 -1.92
C SER A 251 13.63 -23.99 -2.34
N ASP A 252 12.40 -24.48 -2.14
CA ASP A 252 11.17 -23.70 -2.23
C ASP A 252 11.32 -22.28 -1.66
N TYR A 253 10.86 -21.26 -2.40
CA TYR A 253 10.80 -19.90 -1.88
C TYR A 253 9.93 -19.88 -0.62
N PRO A 254 10.40 -19.32 0.51
CA PRO A 254 9.70 -19.41 1.77
C PRO A 254 8.35 -18.71 1.68
N PHE A 255 7.30 -19.35 2.17
CA PHE A 255 6.03 -18.65 2.36
C PHE A 255 6.21 -17.53 3.39
N ILE A 256 5.70 -16.34 3.08
CA ILE A 256 5.46 -15.31 4.08
C ILE A 256 4.19 -15.71 4.83
N VAL A 257 4.25 -16.79 5.61
CA VAL A 257 3.14 -17.17 6.48
C VAL A 257 3.21 -16.23 7.68
N GLN A 258 2.23 -15.33 7.82
CA GLN A 258 1.83 -14.92 9.16
C GLN A 258 1.30 -16.18 9.83
N GLU A 259 2.14 -16.85 10.62
CA GLU A 259 1.77 -18.08 11.31
C GLU A 259 0.55 -17.81 12.20
N LYS A 260 -0.64 -18.17 11.69
CA LYS A 260 -1.86 -18.14 12.48
C LYS A 260 -1.81 -19.32 13.44
N CYS A 261 -1.76 -19.05 14.74
CA CYS A 261 -1.80 -20.08 15.76
C CYS A 261 -3.10 -20.89 15.60
N ARG A 262 -2.97 -22.16 15.25
CA ARG A 262 -4.09 -23.10 15.11
C ARG A 262 -3.81 -24.36 15.93
N ILE A 263 -4.78 -24.80 16.72
CA ILE A 263 -4.77 -26.08 17.41
C ILE A 263 -5.83 -26.95 16.72
N ALA A 264 -5.42 -28.10 16.17
CA ALA A 264 -6.33 -29.05 15.51
C ALA A 264 -7.31 -28.41 14.49
N SER A 265 -6.81 -27.50 13.66
CA SER A 265 -7.54 -26.68 12.65
C SER A 265 -8.37 -25.48 13.15
N VAL A 266 -8.53 -25.31 14.45
CA VAL A 266 -9.28 -24.19 15.06
C VAL A 266 -8.31 -23.10 15.55
N ASP A 267 -8.71 -21.84 15.49
CA ASP A 267 -7.90 -20.71 15.98
C ASP A 267 -7.59 -20.86 17.48
N CYS A 268 -6.33 -20.66 17.88
CA CYS A 268 -5.90 -20.67 19.28
C CYS A 268 -6.72 -19.70 20.13
N MET A 269 -7.06 -18.52 19.62
CA MET A 269 -7.83 -17.51 20.35
C MET A 269 -9.28 -17.97 20.60
N LEU A 270 -9.87 -18.69 19.66
CA LEU A 270 -11.20 -19.29 19.84
C LEU A 270 -11.18 -20.40 20.89
N ILE A 271 -10.16 -21.26 20.88
CA ILE A 271 -10.04 -22.31 21.91
C ILE A 271 -9.78 -21.69 23.28
N LEU A 272 -8.84 -20.73 23.38
CA LEU A 272 -8.54 -20.05 24.64
C LEU A 272 -9.75 -19.31 25.21
N SER A 273 -10.54 -18.65 24.36
CA SER A 273 -11.77 -17.97 24.80
C SER A 273 -12.87 -18.96 25.23
N ILE A 274 -13.05 -20.09 24.54
CA ILE A 274 -14.00 -21.14 24.97
C ILE A 274 -13.55 -21.77 26.29
N VAL A 275 -12.24 -22.02 26.47
CA VAL A 275 -11.68 -22.56 27.72
C VAL A 275 -11.82 -21.53 28.85
N ALA A 276 -11.54 -20.25 28.61
CA ALA A 276 -11.71 -19.19 29.59
C ALA A 276 -13.19 -19.02 29.99
N PHE A 277 -14.10 -19.00 29.00
CA PHE A 277 -15.53 -18.90 29.24
C PHE A 277 -16.08 -20.11 29.99
N SER A 278 -15.74 -21.32 29.55
CA SER A 278 -16.16 -22.56 30.23
C SER A 278 -15.56 -22.68 31.63
N GLY A 279 -14.31 -22.28 31.82
CA GLY A 279 -13.66 -22.19 33.13
C GLY A 279 -14.35 -21.20 34.06
N LEU A 280 -14.74 -20.02 33.56
CA LEU A 280 -15.51 -19.03 34.32
C LEU A 280 -16.93 -19.51 34.61
N CYS A 281 -17.61 -20.11 33.64
CA CYS A 281 -18.92 -20.75 33.83
C CYS A 281 -18.83 -21.83 34.89
N PHE A 282 -17.81 -22.68 34.84
CA PHE A 282 -17.56 -23.71 35.84
C PHE A 282 -17.26 -23.10 37.20
N ALA A 283 -16.42 -22.07 37.30
CA ALA A 283 -16.10 -21.41 38.56
C ALA A 283 -17.32 -20.72 39.18
N VAL A 284 -18.15 -20.05 38.37
CA VAL A 284 -19.40 -19.40 38.83
C VAL A 284 -20.44 -20.44 39.22
N LEU A 285 -20.63 -21.50 38.42
CA LEU A 285 -21.55 -22.60 38.75
C LEU A 285 -21.08 -23.37 39.98
N PHE A 286 -19.78 -23.61 40.11
CA PHE A 286 -19.17 -24.23 41.29
C PHE A 286 -19.34 -23.32 42.51
N PHE A 287 -19.08 -22.02 42.42
CA PHE A 287 -19.29 -21.09 43.52
C PHE A 287 -20.78 -20.92 43.86
N ALA A 288 -21.67 -20.91 42.88
CA ALA A 288 -23.11 -20.90 43.07
C ALA A 288 -23.60 -22.20 43.71
N ALA A 289 -23.08 -23.35 43.28
CA ALA A 289 -23.38 -24.66 43.87
C ALA A 289 -22.80 -24.78 45.29
N VAL A 290 -21.57 -24.31 45.53
CA VAL A 290 -20.95 -24.27 46.85
C VAL A 290 -21.72 -23.33 47.78
N ASN A 291 -22.13 -22.14 47.33
CA ASN A 291 -23.00 -21.27 48.14
C ASN A 291 -24.38 -21.89 48.36
N TYR A 292 -24.97 -22.53 47.36
CA TYR A 292 -26.25 -23.22 47.49
C TYR A 292 -26.14 -24.40 48.48
N CYS A 293 -25.03 -25.14 48.45
CA CYS A 293 -24.73 -26.23 49.37
C CYS A 293 -24.36 -25.75 50.78
N LEU A 294 -23.58 -24.66 50.92
CA LEU A 294 -23.21 -24.06 52.21
C LEU A 294 -24.42 -23.37 52.88
N LYS A 295 -25.32 -22.74 52.09
CA LYS A 295 -26.59 -22.18 52.60
C LYS A 295 -27.63 -23.23 52.98
N ARG A 296 -27.31 -24.53 52.88
CA ARG A 296 -28.13 -25.60 53.49
C ARG A 296 -27.98 -25.63 55.02
N GLY A 297 -27.03 -24.88 55.60
CA GLY A 297 -26.96 -24.61 57.03
C GLY A 297 -27.74 -23.33 57.41
N PRO A 298 -28.60 -23.33 58.46
CA PRO A 298 -29.42 -22.16 58.84
C PRO A 298 -28.65 -20.93 59.33
N GLU A 299 -27.31 -20.94 59.40
CA GLU A 299 -26.53 -19.88 60.07
C GLU A 299 -25.51 -19.16 59.16
N ALA A 300 -25.55 -19.36 57.85
CA ALA A 300 -24.56 -18.77 56.94
C ALA A 300 -24.79 -17.28 56.56
N ASP A 301 -25.86 -16.63 57.03
CA ASP A 301 -26.04 -15.17 56.83
C ASP A 301 -25.34 -14.32 57.90
N LEU A 302 -24.61 -14.94 58.85
CA LEU A 302 -23.93 -14.22 59.94
C LEU A 302 -22.41 -14.05 59.76
N SER A 303 -21.82 -14.39 58.60
CA SER A 303 -20.37 -14.22 58.39
C SER A 303 -19.94 -12.80 57.97
N ASP A 304 -20.88 -11.93 57.56
CA ASP A 304 -20.59 -10.49 57.36
C ASP A 304 -20.78 -9.67 58.65
N PHE A 305 -21.21 -10.29 59.75
CA PHE A 305 -21.38 -9.65 61.05
C PHE A 305 -20.15 -9.88 61.95
N LYS A 306 -19.01 -9.30 61.59
CA LYS A 306 -18.04 -8.86 62.62
C LYS A 306 -18.24 -7.37 62.87
N PRO A 307 -18.96 -6.99 63.93
CA PRO A 307 -19.00 -5.60 64.35
C PRO A 307 -17.62 -5.24 64.90
N ALA A 308 -16.74 -4.70 64.05
CA ALA A 308 -15.69 -3.79 64.51
C ALA A 308 -16.27 -2.38 64.79
N ALA A 309 -17.59 -2.29 65.04
CA ALA A 309 -18.22 -1.12 65.63
C ALA A 309 -17.82 -0.92 67.11
N GLY A 310 -17.18 -1.92 67.74
CA GLY A 310 -16.45 -1.75 68.98
C GLY A 310 -15.04 -1.21 68.71
N THR A 311 -14.87 0.10 68.87
CA THR A 311 -13.57 0.81 68.99
C THR A 311 -12.57 0.57 67.85
N LEU A 312 -12.89 1.03 66.63
CA LEU A 312 -11.84 1.41 65.68
C LEU A 312 -11.12 2.63 66.27
N ASN A 313 -9.91 2.43 66.79
CA ASN A 313 -9.05 3.53 67.25
C ASN A 313 -8.12 3.97 66.11
N ASP A 314 -7.57 5.19 66.19
CA ASP A 314 -6.63 5.72 65.19
C ASP A 314 -5.36 4.82 65.03
N GLU A 315 -5.09 3.93 66.00
CA GLU A 315 -4.02 2.93 65.98
C GLU A 315 -4.24 1.77 64.98
N ASP A 316 -5.49 1.50 64.57
CA ASP A 316 -5.83 0.42 63.63
C ASP A 316 -5.64 0.80 62.14
N LEU A 317 -5.17 2.03 61.87
CA LEU A 317 -4.99 2.58 60.53
C LEU A 317 -3.55 2.38 60.03
N ASN A 318 -3.39 1.78 58.86
CA ASN A 318 -2.08 1.59 58.25
C ASN A 318 -1.48 2.93 57.77
N THR A 319 -0.14 3.03 57.70
CA THR A 319 0.57 4.23 57.19
C THR A 319 0.13 4.64 55.78
N ILE A 320 -0.11 3.69 54.89
CA ILE A 320 -0.60 3.95 53.52
C ILE A 320 -2.03 4.50 53.55
N GLU A 321 -2.92 3.93 54.37
CA GLU A 321 -4.30 4.42 54.52
C GLU A 321 -4.31 5.85 55.10
N ASN A 322 -3.42 6.12 56.04
CA ASN A 322 -3.26 7.45 56.63
C ASN A 322 -2.74 8.48 55.63
N PHE A 323 -1.70 8.14 54.86
CA PHE A 323 -1.14 9.01 53.84
C PHE A 323 -2.10 9.21 52.66
N GLY A 324 -2.74 8.14 52.21
CA GLY A 324 -3.74 8.16 51.16
C GLY A 324 -4.96 9.01 51.52
N SER A 325 -5.53 8.79 52.71
CA SER A 325 -6.60 9.64 53.24
C SER A 325 -6.16 11.09 53.47
N TRP A 326 -4.88 11.32 53.76
CA TRP A 326 -4.33 12.67 53.86
C TRP A 326 -4.27 13.35 52.49
N ILE A 327 -3.73 12.69 51.46
CA ILE A 327 -3.70 13.21 50.08
C ILE A 327 -5.11 13.57 49.62
N GLU A 328 -6.06 12.65 49.81
CA GLU A 328 -7.45 12.86 49.40
C GLU A 328 -8.10 14.02 50.16
N SER A 329 -7.93 14.09 51.48
CA SER A 329 -8.43 15.21 52.30
C SER A 329 -7.79 16.53 51.90
N GLN A 330 -6.49 16.56 51.60
CA GLN A 330 -5.82 17.76 51.10
C GLN A 330 -6.35 18.16 49.73
N LEU A 331 -6.62 17.20 48.83
CA LEU A 331 -7.17 17.48 47.51
C LEU A 331 -8.57 18.09 47.62
N GLU A 332 -9.44 17.52 48.47
CA GLU A 332 -10.77 18.06 48.78
C GLU A 332 -10.69 19.47 49.40
N LEU A 333 -9.78 19.69 50.35
CA LEU A 333 -9.57 20.99 51.00
C LEU A 333 -9.03 22.05 50.03
N VAL A 334 -8.06 21.70 49.18
CA VAL A 334 -7.50 22.60 48.17
C VAL A 334 -8.58 22.97 47.14
N CYS A 335 -9.36 22.00 46.69
CA CYS A 335 -10.47 22.23 45.77
C CYS A 335 -11.59 23.06 46.43
N ALA A 336 -11.87 22.86 47.72
CA ALA A 336 -12.83 23.63 48.49
C ALA A 336 -12.37 25.09 48.69
N TYR A 337 -11.11 25.29 49.07
CA TYR A 337 -10.52 26.63 49.19
C TYR A 337 -10.49 27.36 47.85
N TYR A 338 -10.18 26.64 46.75
CA TYR A 338 -10.30 27.18 45.41
C TYR A 338 -11.74 27.58 45.08
N GLY A 339 -12.72 26.75 45.43
CA GLY A 339 -14.14 27.04 45.33
C GLY A 339 -14.56 28.34 46.04
N GLU A 340 -14.09 28.51 47.28
CA GLU A 340 -14.30 29.75 48.06
C GLU A 340 -13.63 30.96 47.40
N PHE A 341 -12.42 30.80 46.88
CA PHE A 341 -11.66 31.86 46.21
C PHE A 341 -12.39 32.36 44.95
N VAL A 342 -12.82 31.44 44.07
CA VAL A 342 -13.56 31.80 42.86
C VAL A 342 -14.91 32.42 43.21
N ALA A 343 -15.63 31.88 44.20
CA ALA A 343 -16.91 32.43 44.63
C ALA A 343 -16.80 33.87 45.18
N ARG A 344 -15.68 34.21 45.83
CA ARG A 344 -15.43 35.56 46.35
C ARG A 344 -14.90 36.53 45.30
N ARG A 345 -14.14 36.05 44.32
CA ARG A 345 -13.51 36.90 43.29
C ARG A 345 -13.72 36.36 41.87
N PRO A 346 -14.98 36.19 41.42
CA PRO A 346 -15.27 35.57 40.13
C PRO A 346 -14.71 36.40 38.96
N LEU A 347 -14.78 37.74 39.03
CA LEU A 347 -14.32 38.61 37.95
C LEU A 347 -12.81 38.50 37.69
N THR A 348 -11.99 38.44 38.74
CA THR A 348 -10.53 38.35 38.57
C THR A 348 -10.11 37.02 37.95
N VAL A 349 -10.79 35.94 38.32
CA VAL A 349 -10.53 34.59 37.79
C VAL A 349 -10.99 34.50 36.34
N LEU A 350 -12.16 35.06 36.02
CA LEU A 350 -12.67 35.14 34.64
C LEU A 350 -11.70 35.90 33.72
N CYS A 351 -11.25 37.09 34.14
CA CYS A 351 -10.29 37.88 33.37
C CYS A 351 -8.95 37.15 33.19
N PHE A 352 -8.47 36.44 34.21
CA PHE A 352 -7.24 35.65 34.12
C PHE A 352 -7.37 34.51 33.10
N GLY A 353 -8.43 33.71 33.19
CA GLY A 353 -8.67 32.60 32.26
C GLY A 353 -8.83 33.09 30.81
N LEU A 354 -9.60 34.17 30.60
CA LEU A 354 -9.77 34.77 29.28
C LEU A 354 -8.46 35.35 28.73
N LEU A 355 -7.64 36.00 29.57
CA LEU A 355 -6.35 36.54 29.14
C LEU A 355 -5.40 35.43 28.66
N VAL A 356 -5.29 34.33 29.40
CA VAL A 356 -4.48 33.17 28.99
C VAL A 356 -4.98 32.60 27.67
N ALA A 357 -6.29 32.39 27.54
CA ALA A 357 -6.88 31.85 26.33
C ALA A 357 -6.73 32.76 25.11
N LEU A 358 -6.87 34.08 25.27
CA LEU A 358 -6.70 35.05 24.17
C LEU A 358 -5.24 35.10 23.71
N ILE A 359 -4.28 35.04 24.64
CA ILE A 359 -2.85 34.96 24.30
C ILE A 359 -2.58 33.69 23.48
N CYS A 360 -3.04 32.53 23.95
CA CYS A 360 -2.85 31.27 23.22
C CYS A 360 -3.58 31.27 21.87
N SER A 361 -4.81 31.76 21.81
CA SER A 361 -5.61 31.82 20.57
C SER A 361 -5.04 32.81 19.54
N SER A 362 -4.26 33.81 19.95
CA SER A 362 -3.63 34.76 19.01
C SER A 362 -2.67 34.09 18.01
N GLY A 363 -2.19 32.87 18.30
CA GLY A 363 -1.37 32.10 17.36
C GLY A 363 -2.12 31.62 16.12
N MET A 364 -3.46 31.72 16.06
CA MET A 364 -4.23 31.34 14.87
C MET A 364 -3.80 32.08 13.59
N PHE A 365 -3.18 33.26 13.70
CA PHE A 365 -2.63 33.98 12.54
C PHE A 365 -1.47 33.27 11.84
N PHE A 366 -0.84 32.28 12.49
CA PHE A 366 0.32 31.54 11.97
C PHE A 366 -0.01 30.10 11.54
N VAL A 367 -1.29 29.73 11.53
CA VAL A 367 -1.73 28.37 11.20
C VAL A 367 -1.41 28.03 9.74
N ARG A 368 -0.86 26.84 9.52
CA ARG A 368 -0.65 26.25 8.20
C ARG A 368 -1.32 24.89 8.17
N PHE A 369 -2.05 24.61 7.10
CA PHE A 369 -2.67 23.31 6.87
C PHE A 369 -1.82 22.47 5.91
N THR A 370 -1.70 21.17 6.17
CA THR A 370 -1.08 20.20 5.25
C THR A 370 -2.15 19.29 4.65
N THR A 371 -2.11 19.13 3.32
CA THR A 371 -3.05 18.30 2.54
C THR A 371 -2.32 17.24 1.71
N ASP A 372 -0.98 17.21 1.73
CA ASP A 372 -0.20 16.19 1.02
C ASP A 372 -0.34 14.83 1.72
N PRO A 373 -0.88 13.80 1.03
CA PRO A 373 -1.04 12.45 1.59
C PRO A 373 0.26 11.87 2.15
N VAL A 374 1.41 12.16 1.54
CA VAL A 374 2.69 11.63 2.00
C VAL A 374 3.11 12.28 3.31
N GLU A 375 2.93 13.59 3.45
CA GLU A 375 3.25 14.31 4.69
C GLU A 375 2.26 14.01 5.82
N LEU A 376 1.00 13.74 5.48
CA LEU A 376 -0.05 13.35 6.42
C LEU A 376 0.24 11.99 7.05
N TRP A 377 0.55 10.99 6.23
CA TRP A 377 0.55 9.60 6.66
C TRP A 377 1.94 9.01 6.91
N SER A 378 3.00 9.59 6.35
CA SER A 378 4.35 9.02 6.44
C SER A 378 5.33 9.91 7.20
N SER A 379 5.99 9.34 8.21
CA SER A 379 6.99 10.06 9.00
C SER A 379 8.21 10.43 8.16
N LYS A 380 8.67 11.69 8.26
CA LYS A 380 9.88 12.18 7.56
C LYS A 380 11.15 11.35 7.86
N GLY A 381 11.21 10.70 9.03
CA GLY A 381 12.33 9.84 9.43
C GLY A 381 12.13 8.34 9.19
N SER A 382 11.02 7.93 8.56
CA SER A 382 10.78 6.52 8.24
C SER A 382 11.75 6.00 7.18
N ARG A 383 12.03 4.69 7.18
CA ARG A 383 12.99 4.09 6.25
C ARG A 383 12.51 4.28 4.81
N GLY A 384 11.23 4.07 4.54
CA GLY A 384 10.60 4.26 3.24
C GLY A 384 10.67 5.71 2.76
N ARG A 385 10.58 6.72 3.64
CA ARG A 385 10.80 8.13 3.25
C ARG A 385 12.25 8.44 2.92
N ILE A 386 13.20 7.86 3.64
CA ILE A 386 14.63 7.99 3.36
C ILE A 386 14.98 7.32 2.02
N GLU A 387 14.48 6.10 1.81
CA GLU A 387 14.63 5.34 0.56
C GLU A 387 14.02 6.10 -0.63
N LYS A 388 12.80 6.63 -0.47
CA LYS A 388 12.15 7.50 -1.46
C LYS A 388 12.97 8.74 -1.77
N TYR A 389 13.39 9.49 -0.75
CA TYR A 389 14.16 10.72 -0.94
C TYR A 389 15.48 10.43 -1.66
N PHE A 390 16.17 9.35 -1.31
CA PHE A 390 17.37 8.92 -2.02
C PHE A 390 17.07 8.64 -3.49
N PHE A 391 16.05 7.83 -3.77
CA PHE A 391 15.64 7.52 -5.14
C PHE A 391 15.31 8.78 -5.94
N ASP A 392 14.42 9.62 -5.43
CA ASP A 392 13.96 10.83 -6.12
C ASP A 392 15.11 11.82 -6.36
N SER A 393 16.08 11.90 -5.43
CA SER A 393 17.24 12.79 -5.56
C SER A 393 18.29 12.31 -6.57
N LYS A 394 18.34 11.00 -6.85
CA LYS A 394 19.38 10.37 -7.68
C LYS A 394 18.91 9.97 -9.06
N PHE A 395 17.66 9.53 -9.18
CA PHE A 395 17.09 9.04 -10.44
C PHE A 395 15.94 9.92 -10.94
N GLY A 396 15.59 10.97 -10.18
CA GLY A 396 14.38 11.75 -10.39
C GLY A 396 13.16 11.10 -9.74
N PRO A 397 12.12 11.88 -9.40
CA PRO A 397 10.90 11.32 -8.86
C PRO A 397 10.14 10.54 -9.93
N PHE A 398 9.31 9.60 -9.47
CA PHE A 398 8.43 8.82 -10.34
C PHE A 398 7.51 9.74 -11.17
N TYR A 399 7.21 9.36 -12.41
CA TYR A 399 6.40 10.17 -13.33
C TYR A 399 5.01 10.50 -12.78
N ARG A 400 4.46 11.66 -13.18
CA ARG A 400 3.06 12.00 -12.90
C ARG A 400 2.21 11.25 -13.92
N THR A 401 1.44 10.28 -13.45
CA THR A 401 0.75 9.31 -14.30
C THR A 401 -0.71 9.65 -14.41
N GLU A 402 -1.14 9.92 -15.64
CA GLU A 402 -2.51 10.28 -15.97
C GLU A 402 -3.19 9.05 -16.58
N GLN A 403 -4.03 8.38 -15.80
CA GLN A 403 -4.63 7.11 -16.18
C GLN A 403 -6.11 7.26 -16.51
N ILE A 404 -6.53 6.73 -17.65
CA ILE A 404 -7.93 6.63 -18.07
C ILE A 404 -8.26 5.15 -18.33
N ILE A 405 -9.28 4.64 -17.67
CA ILE A 405 -9.82 3.30 -17.88
C ILE A 405 -11.17 3.47 -18.58
N ILE A 406 -11.29 2.94 -19.79
CA ILE A 406 -12.47 3.07 -20.64
C ILE A 406 -12.98 1.68 -20.94
N TYR A 407 -14.28 1.45 -20.77
CA TYR A 407 -14.90 0.16 -21.10
C TYR A 407 -16.30 0.35 -21.67
N PRO A 408 -16.72 -0.49 -22.63
CA PRO A 408 -18.05 -0.43 -23.22
C PRO A 408 -19.10 -0.85 -22.18
N ARG A 409 -20.27 -0.21 -22.20
CA ARG A 409 -21.40 -0.62 -21.33
C ARG A 409 -21.91 -2.01 -21.70
N ASP A 410 -21.93 -2.31 -22.98
CA ASP A 410 -22.19 -3.66 -23.47
C ASP A 410 -20.95 -4.54 -23.29
N GLN A 411 -21.05 -5.47 -22.34
CA GLN A 411 -19.98 -6.39 -21.96
C GLN A 411 -20.07 -7.75 -22.68
N THR A 412 -20.94 -7.87 -23.69
CA THR A 412 -21.10 -9.12 -24.45
C THR A 412 -19.96 -9.35 -25.43
N PHE A 413 -19.51 -10.60 -25.48
CA PHE A 413 -18.59 -11.06 -26.52
C PHE A 413 -19.29 -11.04 -27.87
N TRP A 414 -18.55 -10.72 -28.92
CA TRP A 414 -19.07 -10.65 -30.28
C TRP A 414 -18.28 -11.59 -31.19
N LEU A 415 -18.96 -12.14 -32.19
CA LEU A 415 -18.33 -12.99 -33.19
C LEU A 415 -17.74 -12.12 -34.30
N HIS A 416 -16.45 -12.27 -34.55
CA HIS A 416 -15.80 -11.67 -35.72
C HIS A 416 -15.70 -12.71 -36.84
N GLU A 417 -16.21 -12.39 -38.03
CA GLU A 417 -16.16 -13.28 -39.19
C GLU A 417 -14.76 -13.30 -39.81
N ASN A 418 -14.10 -14.46 -39.79
CA ASN A 418 -12.75 -14.63 -40.30
C ASN A 418 -12.66 -14.41 -41.83
N ARG A 419 -11.82 -13.46 -42.24
CA ARG A 419 -11.47 -13.22 -43.66
C ARG A 419 -9.99 -13.46 -43.98
N SER A 420 -9.17 -13.79 -42.98
CA SER A 420 -7.71 -13.85 -43.09
C SER A 420 -7.15 -15.28 -43.11
N ASN A 421 -7.98 -16.32 -42.82
CA ASN A 421 -7.58 -17.73 -42.67
C ASN A 421 -6.50 -18.00 -41.59
N ILE A 422 -6.06 -17.00 -40.82
CA ILE A 422 -4.93 -17.12 -39.86
C ILE A 422 -5.39 -17.37 -38.43
N PHE A 423 -6.53 -16.82 -38.05
CA PHE A 423 -7.10 -16.99 -36.72
C PHE A 423 -8.38 -17.82 -36.81
N VAL A 424 -8.71 -18.57 -35.75
CA VAL A 424 -9.95 -19.36 -35.68
C VAL A 424 -11.13 -18.39 -35.49
N ASP A 425 -12.28 -18.67 -36.11
CA ASP A 425 -13.53 -17.97 -35.78
C ASP A 425 -13.74 -18.01 -34.25
N GLY A 426 -13.81 -16.83 -33.65
CA GLY A 426 -13.69 -16.66 -32.21
C GLY A 426 -14.60 -15.56 -31.66
N TYR A 427 -15.02 -15.75 -30.41
CA TYR A 427 -15.71 -14.73 -29.65
C TYR A 427 -14.70 -13.78 -29.04
N TYR A 428 -14.69 -12.54 -29.50
CA TYR A 428 -13.79 -11.51 -29.01
C TYR A 428 -14.43 -10.67 -27.92
N GLY A 429 -13.60 -10.22 -27.00
CA GLY A 429 -13.97 -9.31 -25.94
C GLY A 429 -14.50 -7.97 -26.48
N PRO A 430 -15.37 -7.30 -25.72
CA PRO A 430 -16.02 -6.07 -26.18
C PRO A 430 -15.04 -4.90 -26.33
N ALA A 431 -13.85 -4.96 -25.72
CA ALA A 431 -12.79 -3.95 -25.88
C ALA A 431 -12.26 -3.83 -27.31
N PHE A 432 -12.43 -4.87 -28.13
CA PHE A 432 -11.95 -4.91 -29.51
C PHE A 432 -12.99 -4.51 -30.55
N ARG A 433 -14.21 -4.13 -30.15
CA ARG A 433 -15.20 -3.65 -31.10
C ARG A 433 -14.70 -2.39 -31.78
N LYS A 434 -14.72 -2.36 -33.11
CA LYS A 434 -14.23 -1.23 -33.90
C LYS A 434 -14.87 0.11 -33.49
N SER A 435 -16.19 0.14 -33.33
CA SER A 435 -16.90 1.35 -32.91
C SER A 435 -16.45 1.86 -31.53
N PHE A 436 -16.13 0.94 -30.62
CA PHE A 436 -15.60 1.29 -29.31
C PHE A 436 -14.17 1.84 -29.42
N LEU A 437 -13.29 1.23 -30.21
CA LEU A 437 -11.93 1.74 -30.44
C LEU A 437 -11.92 3.12 -31.12
N GLU A 438 -12.86 3.37 -32.03
CA GLU A 438 -13.05 4.71 -32.63
C GLU A 438 -13.47 5.75 -31.59
N ASP A 439 -14.36 5.39 -30.67
CA ASP A 439 -14.76 6.26 -29.56
C ASP A 439 -13.60 6.51 -28.57
N VAL A 440 -12.80 5.48 -28.27
CA VAL A 440 -11.56 5.60 -27.48
C VAL A 440 -10.57 6.54 -28.18
N ALA A 441 -10.45 6.46 -29.51
CA ALA A 441 -9.56 7.32 -30.28
C ALA A 441 -9.99 8.78 -30.31
N LYS A 442 -11.30 9.05 -30.46
CA LYS A 442 -11.84 10.41 -30.33
C LYS A 442 -11.54 11.00 -28.95
N LEU A 443 -11.74 10.22 -27.89
CA LEU A 443 -11.47 10.66 -26.52
C LEU A 443 -9.98 10.93 -26.30
N GLN A 444 -9.10 10.03 -26.74
CA GLN A 444 -7.66 10.21 -26.62
C GLN A 444 -7.19 11.46 -27.38
N ASN A 445 -7.63 11.66 -28.62
CA ASN A 445 -7.26 12.83 -29.42
C ASN A 445 -7.70 14.13 -28.74
N ALA A 446 -8.94 14.17 -28.24
CA ALA A 446 -9.43 15.34 -27.51
C ALA A 446 -8.62 15.63 -26.23
N VAL A 447 -8.18 14.59 -25.51
CA VAL A 447 -7.29 14.73 -24.35
C VAL A 447 -5.89 15.24 -24.76
N THR A 448 -5.32 14.72 -25.84
CA THR A 448 -3.99 15.14 -26.32
C THR A 448 -3.97 16.58 -26.87
N GLU A 449 -5.11 17.07 -27.35
CA GLU A 449 -5.30 18.43 -27.86
C GLU A 449 -5.67 19.45 -26.76
N LEU A 450 -5.79 19.03 -25.50
CA LEU A 450 -6.10 19.95 -24.40
C LEU A 450 -5.03 21.04 -24.26
N ILE A 451 -5.50 22.28 -24.21
CA ILE A 451 -4.69 23.46 -23.96
C ILE A 451 -5.09 24.01 -22.60
N SER A 452 -4.10 24.16 -21.71
CA SER A 452 -4.29 24.85 -20.44
C SER A 452 -3.68 26.24 -20.49
N ILE A 453 -4.36 27.21 -19.87
CA ILE A 453 -3.91 28.60 -19.79
C ILE A 453 -3.58 28.87 -18.33
N ARG A 454 -2.33 29.25 -18.04
CA ARG A 454 -1.92 29.69 -16.70
C ARG A 454 -2.48 31.06 -16.36
N GLU A 455 -2.48 31.41 -15.07
CA GLU A 455 -2.80 32.76 -14.56
C GLU A 455 -1.96 33.85 -15.25
N ASN A 456 -0.71 33.54 -15.63
CA ASN A 456 0.20 34.45 -16.34
C ASN A 456 -0.07 34.56 -17.86
N GLY A 457 -1.10 33.88 -18.38
CA GLY A 457 -1.45 33.87 -19.82
C GLY A 457 -0.64 32.90 -20.69
N GLN A 458 0.31 32.14 -20.12
CA GLN A 458 1.08 31.13 -20.86
C GLN A 458 0.17 29.95 -21.25
N THR A 459 0.20 29.57 -22.54
CA THR A 459 -0.45 28.36 -23.06
C THR A 459 0.46 27.15 -22.89
N ILE A 460 -0.09 26.07 -22.34
CA ILE A 460 0.62 24.82 -22.09
C ILE A 460 -0.13 23.70 -22.80
N THR A 461 0.58 22.98 -23.65
CA THR A 461 0.10 21.78 -24.34
C THR A 461 0.68 20.52 -23.71
N LEU A 462 0.09 19.36 -24.02
CA LEU A 462 0.62 18.08 -23.55
C LEU A 462 2.10 17.87 -23.96
N LYS A 463 2.49 18.31 -25.17
CA LYS A 463 3.86 18.18 -25.67
C LYS A 463 4.89 18.95 -24.84
N ASP A 464 4.47 19.95 -24.05
CA ASP A 464 5.37 20.75 -23.21
C ASP A 464 5.67 20.07 -21.87
N VAL A 465 4.81 19.14 -21.42
CA VAL A 465 4.88 18.51 -20.10
C VAL A 465 5.09 17.01 -20.14
N CYS A 466 4.79 16.35 -21.26
CA CYS A 466 4.88 14.90 -21.40
C CYS A 466 6.32 14.37 -21.39
N TYR A 467 6.47 13.11 -20.96
CA TYR A 467 7.72 12.37 -21.04
C TYR A 467 8.00 11.92 -22.48
N LYS A 468 9.25 12.07 -22.93
CA LYS A 468 9.72 11.80 -24.31
C LYS A 468 10.97 10.91 -24.26
N PRO A 469 10.83 9.58 -24.27
CA PRO A 469 11.94 8.66 -23.98
C PRO A 469 13.05 8.62 -25.04
N LEU A 470 12.72 8.92 -26.30
CA LEU A 470 13.67 8.85 -27.43
C LEU A 470 14.12 10.24 -27.94
N ALA A 471 13.91 11.31 -27.17
CA ALA A 471 14.37 12.63 -27.57
C ALA A 471 15.92 12.70 -27.57
N PRO A 472 16.58 13.29 -28.58
CA PRO A 472 16.01 14.20 -29.59
C PRO A 472 15.48 13.53 -30.87
N ASP A 473 15.82 12.27 -31.14
CA ASP A 473 15.46 11.60 -32.41
C ASP A 473 13.95 11.48 -32.60
N ASN A 474 13.20 11.30 -31.51
CA ASN A 474 11.74 11.27 -31.53
C ASN A 474 11.14 12.10 -30.37
N HIS A 475 10.37 13.13 -30.73
CA HIS A 475 9.75 14.06 -29.78
C HIS A 475 8.29 13.71 -29.43
N ASN A 476 7.81 12.51 -29.77
CA ASN A 476 6.47 12.05 -29.42
C ASN A 476 6.35 11.71 -27.93
N CYS A 477 5.18 11.98 -27.36
CA CYS A 477 4.88 11.71 -25.96
C CYS A 477 4.70 10.21 -25.68
N ALA A 478 5.16 9.76 -24.52
CA ALA A 478 4.91 8.41 -24.01
C ALA A 478 3.45 8.24 -23.57
N ILE A 479 2.59 7.85 -24.51
CA ILE A 479 1.18 7.52 -24.28
C ILE A 479 1.03 6.00 -24.40
N ILE A 480 0.79 5.30 -23.30
CA ILE A 480 0.68 3.85 -23.28
C ILE A 480 -0.80 3.48 -23.45
N THR A 481 -1.16 3.01 -24.65
CA THR A 481 -2.55 2.80 -25.10
C THR A 481 -2.58 1.78 -26.25
N ILE A 482 -3.69 1.05 -26.41
CA ILE A 482 -3.88 0.13 -27.55
C ILE A 482 -3.83 0.85 -28.91
N LEU A 483 -4.23 2.13 -28.95
CA LEU A 483 -4.21 2.93 -30.18
C LEU A 483 -2.80 3.17 -30.71
N ASN A 484 -1.78 2.98 -29.87
CA ASN A 484 -0.40 3.11 -30.29
C ASN A 484 0.12 1.90 -31.08
N TYR A 485 -0.60 0.77 -31.13
CA TYR A 485 -0.37 -0.24 -32.16
C TYR A 485 -0.58 0.34 -33.57
N PHE A 486 -1.40 1.38 -33.69
CA PHE A 486 -1.62 2.14 -34.93
C PHE A 486 -0.86 3.47 -34.96
N GLN A 487 0.15 3.65 -34.10
CA GLN A 487 0.91 4.90 -33.94
C GLN A 487 0.02 6.12 -33.67
N ASN A 488 -1.04 5.96 -32.87
CA ASN A 488 -2.03 6.99 -32.54
C ASN A 488 -2.79 7.57 -33.75
N ASP A 489 -2.81 6.86 -34.89
CA ASP A 489 -3.58 7.25 -36.05
C ASP A 489 -4.87 6.42 -36.16
N ALA A 490 -5.97 7.02 -35.73
CA ALA A 490 -7.30 6.40 -35.75
C ALA A 490 -7.78 6.03 -37.16
N SER A 491 -7.29 6.72 -38.20
CA SER A 491 -7.70 6.46 -39.58
C SER A 491 -7.30 5.04 -40.02
N LYS A 492 -6.24 4.49 -39.42
CA LYS A 492 -5.72 3.15 -39.73
C LYS A 492 -6.62 2.00 -39.29
N LEU A 493 -7.57 2.24 -38.37
CA LEU A 493 -8.59 1.26 -37.98
C LEU A 493 -9.57 0.93 -39.13
N ASN A 494 -9.65 1.79 -40.14
CA ASN A 494 -10.49 1.58 -41.33
C ASN A 494 -9.76 0.89 -42.47
N HIS A 495 -8.43 0.75 -42.41
CA HIS A 495 -7.67 0.07 -43.45
C HIS A 495 -7.88 -1.44 -43.39
N THR A 496 -7.85 -2.06 -44.56
CA THR A 496 -7.79 -3.52 -44.72
C THR A 496 -6.78 -3.81 -45.81
N ASN A 497 -5.84 -4.73 -45.55
CA ASN A 497 -4.88 -5.15 -46.55
C ASN A 497 -5.30 -6.49 -47.15
N ALA A 498 -5.42 -6.55 -48.47
CA ALA A 498 -5.66 -7.78 -49.19
C ALA A 498 -4.32 -8.33 -49.68
N VAL A 499 -3.89 -9.47 -49.15
CA VAL A 499 -2.69 -10.18 -49.62
C VAL A 499 -3.15 -11.39 -50.43
N SER A 500 -2.74 -11.43 -51.69
CA SER A 500 -2.82 -12.63 -52.51
C SER A 500 -1.67 -13.55 -52.11
N ASN A 501 -1.98 -14.76 -51.63
CA ASN A 501 -0.96 -15.81 -51.60
C ASN A 501 -0.65 -16.20 -53.05
N GLU A 502 0.63 -16.29 -53.42
CA GLU A 502 1.03 -16.69 -54.78
C GLU A 502 0.57 -18.13 -55.10
N ASP A 503 0.41 -18.98 -54.08
CA ASP A 503 0.13 -20.43 -54.23
C ASP A 503 -1.37 -20.80 -54.23
N GLU A 504 -2.24 -19.92 -53.74
CA GLU A 504 -3.69 -20.17 -53.68
C GLU A 504 -4.43 -18.95 -54.23
N TRP A 505 -5.41 -19.17 -55.12
CA TRP A 505 -6.34 -18.13 -55.63
C TRP A 505 -7.27 -17.56 -54.54
N VAL A 506 -6.83 -17.55 -53.28
CA VAL A 506 -7.54 -17.07 -52.09
C VAL A 506 -6.95 -15.71 -51.69
N ILE A 507 -7.76 -14.67 -51.82
CA ILE A 507 -7.41 -13.32 -51.35
C ILE A 507 -7.69 -13.26 -49.85
N SER A 508 -6.64 -13.33 -49.04
CA SER A 508 -6.73 -13.13 -47.59
C SER A 508 -6.84 -11.63 -47.28
N ARG A 509 -7.87 -11.21 -46.53
CA ARG A 509 -8.04 -9.82 -46.11
C ARG A 509 -7.73 -9.68 -44.63
N TYR A 510 -6.70 -8.89 -44.33
CA TYR A 510 -6.28 -8.53 -42.99
C TYR A 510 -6.97 -7.26 -42.56
N ASP A 511 -7.54 -7.27 -41.36
CA ASP A 511 -8.20 -6.13 -40.78
C ASP A 511 -7.50 -5.61 -39.52
N TYR A 512 -8.12 -4.62 -38.86
CA TYR A 512 -7.60 -4.02 -37.64
C TYR A 512 -7.47 -5.05 -36.49
N LEU A 513 -8.36 -6.05 -36.41
CA LEU A 513 -8.36 -7.03 -35.35
C LEU A 513 -7.21 -8.03 -35.54
N ASP A 514 -6.97 -8.47 -36.79
CA ASP A 514 -5.79 -9.28 -37.14
C ASP A 514 -4.49 -8.56 -36.74
N HIS A 515 -4.40 -7.25 -36.98
CA HIS A 515 -3.25 -6.44 -36.58
C HIS A 515 -3.09 -6.36 -35.06
N ILE A 516 -4.17 -6.04 -34.32
CA ILE A 516 -4.14 -6.02 -32.85
C ILE A 516 -3.71 -7.37 -32.30
N MET A 517 -4.28 -8.47 -32.81
CA MET A 517 -3.92 -9.81 -32.35
C MET A 517 -2.47 -10.16 -32.69
N SER A 518 -1.95 -9.69 -33.82
CA SER A 518 -0.53 -9.83 -34.16
C SER A 518 0.37 -9.09 -33.17
N CYS A 519 0.02 -7.84 -32.82
CA CYS A 519 0.80 -7.02 -31.88
C CYS A 519 0.69 -7.48 -30.42
N VAL A 520 -0.48 -7.97 -30.01
CA VAL A 520 -0.67 -8.56 -28.69
C VAL A 520 0.16 -9.85 -28.53
N LYS A 521 0.34 -10.61 -29.61
CA LYS A 521 1.19 -11.81 -29.62
C LYS A 521 2.68 -11.46 -29.62
N ASN A 522 3.09 -10.45 -30.39
CA ASN A 522 4.46 -9.96 -30.44
C ASN A 522 4.50 -8.42 -30.54
N PRO A 523 4.63 -7.70 -29.41
CA PRO A 523 4.60 -6.24 -29.39
C PRO A 523 5.87 -5.58 -29.99
N TYR A 524 6.91 -6.38 -30.24
CA TYR A 524 8.18 -5.95 -30.83
C TYR A 524 8.20 -6.05 -32.36
N SER A 525 7.12 -6.56 -32.97
CA SER A 525 7.05 -6.71 -34.42
C SER A 525 7.15 -5.35 -35.13
N VAL A 526 8.19 -5.18 -35.95
CA VAL A 526 8.42 -3.95 -36.73
C VAL A 526 7.51 -3.84 -37.94
N SER A 527 7.01 -4.98 -38.45
CA SER A 527 6.13 -5.08 -39.61
C SER A 527 5.22 -6.30 -39.44
N THR A 528 3.92 -6.08 -39.59
CA THR A 528 2.90 -7.13 -39.58
C THR A 528 2.36 -7.34 -41.00
N LYS A 529 1.60 -8.41 -41.24
CA LYS A 529 0.90 -8.63 -42.53
C LYS A 529 -0.10 -7.52 -42.89
N PHE A 530 -0.47 -6.70 -41.91
CA PHE A 530 -1.24 -5.46 -42.09
C PHE A 530 -0.38 -4.28 -42.60
N GLY A 531 0.93 -4.47 -42.79
CA GLY A 531 1.87 -3.44 -43.27
C GLY A 531 2.17 -2.34 -42.25
N LEU A 532 1.85 -2.57 -40.97
CA LEU A 532 2.12 -1.63 -39.87
C LEU A 532 3.01 -2.26 -38.81
N SER A 533 3.78 -1.40 -38.14
CA SER A 533 4.56 -1.73 -36.95
C SER A 533 3.68 -1.85 -35.72
N CYS A 534 4.05 -2.71 -34.78
CA CYS A 534 3.46 -2.75 -33.44
C CYS A 534 4.10 -1.76 -32.47
N LEU A 535 5.21 -1.14 -32.86
CA LEU A 535 5.87 -0.10 -32.06
C LEU A 535 5.02 1.17 -32.04
N SER A 536 4.98 1.80 -30.87
CA SER A 536 4.24 3.05 -30.65
C SER A 536 4.81 4.22 -31.44
N ALA A 537 4.04 5.32 -31.52
CA ALA A 537 4.52 6.57 -32.12
C ALA A 537 5.78 7.13 -31.45
N PHE A 538 5.98 6.88 -30.15
CA PHE A 538 7.19 7.27 -29.41
C PHE A 538 8.33 6.24 -29.53
N GLY A 539 8.12 5.13 -30.26
CA GLY A 539 9.14 4.13 -30.59
C GLY A 539 9.24 2.95 -29.63
N GLY A 540 8.55 2.97 -28.48
CA GLY A 540 8.55 1.85 -27.54
C GLY A 540 7.48 0.78 -27.83
N PRO A 541 7.68 -0.47 -27.39
CA PRO A 541 6.66 -1.52 -27.47
C PRO A 541 5.53 -1.29 -26.46
N ILE A 542 4.31 -1.69 -26.81
CA ILE A 542 3.14 -1.60 -25.92
C ILE A 542 2.76 -3.00 -25.43
N GLN A 543 3.03 -3.25 -24.15
CA GLN A 543 2.75 -4.53 -23.52
C GLN A 543 1.23 -4.70 -23.28
N PRO A 544 0.63 -5.84 -23.68
CA PRO A 544 -0.82 -6.03 -23.65
C PRO A 544 -1.40 -5.96 -22.23
N TYR A 545 -0.68 -6.47 -21.22
CA TYR A 545 -1.11 -6.45 -19.81
C TYR A 545 -1.19 -5.05 -19.19
N VAL A 546 -0.63 -4.03 -19.84
CA VAL A 546 -0.68 -2.63 -19.37
C VAL A 546 -1.86 -1.86 -19.99
N VAL A 547 -2.30 -2.25 -21.18
CA VAL A 547 -3.34 -1.54 -21.96
C VAL A 547 -4.67 -2.26 -22.05
N LEU A 548 -4.69 -3.59 -21.91
CA LEU A 548 -5.90 -4.40 -21.94
C LEU A 548 -6.39 -4.67 -20.53
N GLY A 549 -7.64 -4.32 -20.28
CA GLY A 549 -8.29 -4.48 -19.00
C GLY A 549 -9.18 -5.72 -18.93
N HIS A 550 -9.05 -6.48 -17.84
CA HIS A 550 -9.92 -7.60 -17.45
C HIS A 550 -10.10 -8.69 -18.53
N PHE A 551 -9.36 -9.79 -18.36
CA PHE A 551 -9.37 -10.95 -19.24
C PHE A 551 -9.40 -12.26 -18.42
N ASN A 552 -9.86 -13.36 -19.01
CA ASN A 552 -10.20 -14.59 -18.29
C ASN A 552 -8.99 -15.39 -17.75
N GLY A 553 -7.77 -15.16 -18.25
CA GLY A 553 -6.55 -15.81 -17.78
C GLY A 553 -5.28 -15.09 -18.27
N THR A 554 -4.12 -15.35 -17.66
CA THR A 554 -2.88 -14.56 -17.85
C THR A 554 -2.52 -14.26 -19.30
N ASN A 555 -2.87 -15.14 -20.25
CA ASN A 555 -2.49 -15.05 -21.65
C ASN A 555 -3.69 -15.02 -22.63
N GLN A 556 -4.92 -14.83 -22.13
CA GLN A 556 -6.17 -14.80 -22.93
C GLN A 556 -6.63 -13.37 -23.23
N TRP A 557 -5.77 -12.60 -23.91
CA TRP A 557 -5.99 -11.19 -24.23
C TRP A 557 -7.19 -10.93 -25.13
N ASP A 558 -7.56 -11.90 -25.96
CA ASP A 558 -8.75 -11.90 -26.83
C ASP A 558 -10.05 -11.68 -26.05
N SER A 559 -10.06 -12.01 -24.76
CA SER A 559 -11.21 -11.82 -23.86
C SER A 559 -11.30 -10.44 -23.18
N ALA A 560 -10.43 -9.50 -23.53
CA ALA A 560 -10.34 -8.20 -22.87
C ALA A 560 -11.66 -7.40 -22.91
N ARG A 561 -12.00 -6.78 -21.77
CA ARG A 561 -13.27 -6.06 -21.58
C ARG A 561 -13.15 -4.56 -21.43
N GLY A 562 -11.94 -4.03 -21.26
CA GLY A 562 -11.68 -2.59 -21.20
C GLY A 562 -10.31 -2.23 -21.77
N VAL A 563 -10.09 -0.94 -21.96
CA VAL A 563 -8.84 -0.34 -22.43
C VAL A 563 -8.33 0.64 -21.37
N VAL A 564 -7.04 0.58 -21.09
CA VAL A 564 -6.34 1.48 -20.18
C VAL A 564 -5.41 2.38 -20.99
N ILE A 565 -5.53 3.69 -20.81
CA ILE A 565 -4.66 4.72 -21.37
C ILE A 565 -3.84 5.29 -20.21
N ASN A 566 -2.52 5.25 -20.31
CA ASN A 566 -1.61 5.92 -19.37
C ASN A 566 -0.82 6.99 -20.12
N ILE A 567 -0.92 8.24 -19.71
CA ILE A 567 -0.10 9.34 -20.23
C ILE A 567 0.93 9.69 -19.17
N LEU A 568 2.21 9.63 -19.54
CA LEU A 568 3.30 9.91 -18.62
C LEU A 568 3.73 11.38 -18.74
N LEU A 569 3.69 12.13 -17.64
CA LEU A 569 4.20 13.49 -17.54
C LEU A 569 5.50 13.53 -16.74
N ASN A 570 6.36 14.50 -17.06
CA ASN A 570 7.59 14.72 -16.32
C ASN A 570 7.27 15.17 -14.89
N ASN A 571 8.03 14.62 -13.94
CA ASN A 571 7.96 14.99 -12.53
C ASN A 571 9.32 15.51 -12.07
N TYR A 572 9.31 16.56 -11.27
CA TYR A 572 10.50 17.22 -10.73
C TYR A 572 10.47 17.22 -9.22
N LEU A 573 11.66 17.25 -8.59
CA LEU A 573 11.78 17.30 -7.14
C LEU A 573 11.27 18.63 -6.57
N ASP A 574 11.49 19.74 -7.30
CA ASP A 574 10.93 21.04 -6.96
C ASP A 574 9.47 21.14 -7.42
N LEU A 575 8.58 21.48 -6.47
CA LEU A 575 7.17 21.69 -6.73
C LEU A 575 6.92 22.87 -7.69
N ALA A 576 7.83 23.85 -7.74
CA ALA A 576 7.71 24.99 -8.64
C ALA A 576 7.79 24.57 -10.13
N ASP A 577 8.63 23.58 -10.44
CA ASP A 577 8.82 23.08 -11.80
C ASP A 577 7.63 22.24 -12.27
N ASN A 578 6.98 21.53 -11.35
CA ASN A 578 5.77 20.73 -11.62
C ASN A 578 4.53 21.58 -11.89
N ALA A 579 4.57 22.87 -11.62
CA ALA A 579 3.38 23.70 -11.71
C ALA A 579 2.82 23.80 -13.15
N ARG A 580 3.59 23.45 -14.20
CA ARG A 580 3.07 23.37 -15.59
C ARG A 580 2.22 22.11 -15.78
N ALA A 581 2.71 20.97 -15.30
CA ALA A 581 1.97 19.71 -15.32
C ALA A 581 0.68 19.81 -14.49
N ILE A 582 0.77 20.38 -13.28
CA ILE A 582 -0.39 20.59 -12.39
C ILE A 582 -1.49 21.44 -13.05
N ALA A 583 -1.10 22.44 -13.86
CA ALA A 583 -2.06 23.28 -14.59
C ALA A 583 -2.74 22.51 -15.73
N TRP A 584 -2.01 21.67 -16.45
CA TRP A 584 -2.55 20.82 -17.50
C TRP A 584 -3.49 19.75 -16.93
N GLU A 585 -3.10 19.09 -15.83
CA GLU A 585 -3.92 18.11 -15.10
C GLU A 585 -5.28 18.68 -14.66
N LYS A 586 -5.32 19.97 -14.31
CA LYS A 586 -6.57 20.64 -13.92
C LYS A 586 -7.59 20.68 -15.07
N GLU A 587 -7.14 21.05 -16.27
CA GLU A 587 -8.01 21.05 -17.46
C GLU A 587 -8.33 19.62 -17.92
N PHE A 588 -7.38 18.68 -17.77
CA PHE A 588 -7.61 17.25 -18.01
C PHE A 588 -8.75 16.69 -17.16
N ILE A 589 -8.71 16.88 -15.84
CA ILE A 589 -9.77 16.44 -14.92
C ILE A 589 -11.10 17.13 -15.27
N LYS A 590 -11.08 18.45 -15.49
CA LYS A 590 -12.28 19.23 -15.82
C LYS A 590 -12.94 18.76 -17.11
N TYR A 591 -12.14 18.44 -18.13
CA TYR A 591 -12.62 17.88 -19.39
C TYR A 591 -13.27 16.51 -19.17
N LEU A 592 -12.58 15.57 -18.53
CA LEU A 592 -13.07 14.21 -18.32
C LEU A 592 -14.30 14.14 -17.40
N ARG A 593 -14.40 15.02 -16.39
CA ARG A 593 -15.60 15.11 -15.53
C ARG A 593 -16.87 15.49 -16.31
N ASN A 594 -16.75 16.24 -17.41
CA ASN A 594 -17.88 16.69 -18.20
C ASN A 594 -18.36 15.64 -19.23
N ILE A 595 -17.64 14.53 -19.39
CA ILE A 595 -17.96 13.52 -20.39
C ILE A 595 -18.91 12.51 -19.79
N SER A 596 -20.13 12.45 -20.32
CA SER A 596 -21.05 11.33 -20.14
C SER A 596 -21.45 10.81 -21.53
N HIS A 597 -21.27 9.51 -21.75
CA HIS A 597 -21.55 8.88 -23.04
C HIS A 597 -22.43 7.65 -22.84
N GLU A 598 -23.28 7.34 -23.82
CA GLU A 598 -24.25 6.23 -23.74
C GLU A 598 -23.58 4.86 -23.97
N ASN A 599 -22.57 4.78 -24.85
CA ASN A 599 -21.98 3.50 -25.26
C ASN A 599 -20.86 3.00 -24.33
N TYR A 600 -20.16 3.89 -23.62
CA TYR A 600 -19.00 3.55 -22.80
C TYR A 600 -19.01 4.30 -21.47
N THR A 601 -18.27 3.76 -20.52
CA THR A 601 -18.04 4.38 -19.22
C THR A 601 -16.54 4.66 -19.06
N ILE A 602 -16.22 5.80 -18.45
CA ILE A 602 -14.84 6.22 -18.19
C ILE A 602 -14.58 6.28 -16.69
N SER A 603 -13.35 5.98 -16.31
CA SER A 603 -12.81 6.17 -14.97
C SER A 603 -11.42 6.74 -15.12
N PHE A 604 -11.07 7.78 -14.38
CA PHE A 604 -9.79 8.47 -14.59
C PHE A 604 -9.19 8.97 -13.30
N MET A 605 -7.88 9.14 -13.30
CA MET A 605 -7.10 9.70 -12.21
C MET A 605 -5.88 10.44 -12.77
N ALA A 606 -5.63 11.60 -12.18
CA ALA A 606 -4.42 12.38 -12.32
C ALA A 606 -3.64 12.36 -11.00
N GLU A 607 -2.35 12.70 -11.03
CA GLU A 607 -1.53 12.75 -9.81
C GLU A 607 -2.13 13.71 -8.76
N ARG A 608 -2.67 14.86 -9.19
CA ARG A 608 -3.35 15.82 -8.29
C ARG A 608 -4.74 15.40 -7.80
N SER A 609 -5.37 14.37 -8.40
CA SER A 609 -6.79 14.07 -8.18
C SER A 609 -7.12 13.74 -6.71
N ILE A 610 -6.21 13.05 -6.02
CA ILE A 610 -6.40 12.68 -4.60
C ILE A 610 -6.41 13.93 -3.72
N GLN A 611 -5.46 14.86 -3.93
CA GLN A 611 -5.39 16.12 -3.19
C GLN A 611 -6.62 16.99 -3.43
N ASP A 612 -7.02 17.16 -4.70
CA ASP A 612 -8.19 17.96 -5.06
C ASP A 612 -9.49 17.41 -4.43
N GLU A 613 -9.62 16.09 -4.32
CA GLU A 613 -10.83 15.48 -3.78
C GLU A 613 -10.90 15.53 -2.25
N ILE A 614 -9.76 15.40 -1.56
CA ILE A 614 -9.66 15.65 -0.11
C ILE A 614 -10.03 17.10 0.20
N ASP A 615 -9.56 18.06 -0.60
CA ASP A 615 -9.90 19.47 -0.43
C ASP A 615 -11.40 19.74 -0.69
N ARG A 616 -11.99 19.14 -1.72
CA ARG A 616 -13.44 19.24 -1.99
C ARG A 616 -14.28 18.66 -0.86
N GLU A 617 -13.89 17.50 -0.35
CA GLU A 617 -14.57 16.81 0.75
C GLU A 617 -14.68 17.71 1.97
N SER A 618 -13.55 18.31 2.38
CA SER A 618 -13.50 19.20 3.55
C SER A 618 -14.51 20.35 3.46
N GLN A 619 -14.76 20.89 2.27
CA GLN A 619 -15.75 21.97 2.10
C GLN A 619 -17.19 21.48 2.21
N SER A 620 -17.46 20.24 1.79
CA SER A 620 -18.81 19.67 1.80
C SER A 620 -19.27 19.25 3.21
N ASP A 621 -18.37 18.74 4.05
CA ASP A 621 -18.72 18.25 5.39
C ASP A 621 -18.89 19.38 6.43
N ILE A 622 -18.36 20.59 6.17
CA ILE A 622 -18.53 21.78 7.04
C ILE A 622 -20.01 22.04 7.37
N PHE A 623 -20.93 21.80 6.42
CA PHE A 623 -22.36 22.05 6.64
C PHE A 623 -22.98 21.03 7.61
N THR A 624 -22.70 19.73 7.41
CA THR A 624 -23.13 18.66 8.32
C THR A 624 -22.61 18.90 9.74
N ILE A 625 -21.37 19.36 9.84
CA ILE A 625 -20.71 19.71 11.10
C ILE A 625 -21.41 20.90 11.78
N LEU A 626 -21.73 21.97 11.05
CA LEU A 626 -22.42 23.12 11.59
C LEU A 626 -23.80 22.74 12.17
N ILE A 627 -24.54 21.85 11.48
CA ILE A 627 -25.81 21.32 11.98
C ILE A 627 -25.60 20.55 13.28
N SER A 628 -24.57 19.70 13.35
CA SER A 628 -24.25 18.95 14.58
C SER A 628 -23.95 19.90 15.75
N TYR A 629 -23.16 20.95 15.52
CA TYR A 629 -22.90 21.96 16.55
C TYR A 629 -24.18 22.68 16.97
N MET A 630 -25.04 23.09 16.04
CA MET A 630 -26.32 23.71 16.39
C MET A 630 -27.23 22.77 17.18
N PHE A 631 -27.29 21.49 16.82
CA PHE A 631 -28.05 20.47 17.54
C PHE A 631 -27.50 20.26 18.95
N MET A 632 -26.18 20.13 19.08
CA MET A 632 -25.50 20.01 20.37
C MET A 632 -25.74 21.24 21.24
N PHE A 633 -25.66 22.45 20.69
CA PHE A 633 -25.94 23.68 21.43
C PHE A 633 -27.39 23.73 21.91
N GLY A 634 -28.33 23.33 21.04
CA GLY A 634 -29.74 23.18 21.40
C GLY A 634 -29.96 22.16 22.52
N TYR A 635 -29.32 20.99 22.42
CA TYR A 635 -29.39 19.93 23.43
C TYR A 635 -28.79 20.37 24.76
N ILE A 636 -27.62 21.02 24.77
CA ILE A 636 -26.94 21.50 25.98
C ILE A 636 -27.78 22.57 26.67
N ALA A 637 -28.23 23.57 25.91
CA ALA A 637 -29.10 24.64 26.42
C ALA A 637 -30.40 24.06 26.99
N PHE A 638 -30.92 22.97 26.39
CA PHE A 638 -32.10 22.28 26.87
C PHE A 638 -31.84 21.45 28.13
N ALA A 639 -30.90 20.51 28.08
CA ALA A 639 -30.66 19.54 29.13
C ALA A 639 -30.07 20.13 30.42
N LEU A 640 -29.42 21.31 30.37
CA LEU A 640 -28.99 22.04 31.58
C LEU A 640 -30.14 22.78 32.29
N GLY A 641 -31.22 23.11 31.57
CA GLY A 641 -32.34 23.88 32.11
C GLY A 641 -33.21 23.07 33.07
N GLN A 642 -33.63 23.69 34.16
CA GLN A 642 -34.69 23.15 35.01
C GLN A 642 -36.05 23.63 34.49
N TYR A 643 -36.77 22.76 33.77
CA TYR A 643 -38.11 23.06 33.26
C TYR A 643 -39.19 22.66 34.27
N GLN A 644 -39.12 23.20 35.48
CA GLN A 644 -40.20 23.07 36.45
C GLN A 644 -41.00 24.38 36.51
N VAL A 645 -42.29 24.29 36.16
CA VAL A 645 -43.21 25.41 36.22
C VAL A 645 -43.67 25.57 37.66
N THR A 646 -43.08 26.51 38.38
CA THR A 646 -43.58 26.92 39.71
C THR A 646 -44.73 27.91 39.54
N GLY A 647 -45.88 27.62 40.17
CA GLY A 647 -46.99 28.56 40.37
C GLY A 647 -47.66 29.12 39.10
N ASN A 648 -47.87 28.32 38.04
CA ASN A 648 -48.53 28.71 36.77
C ASN A 648 -47.94 29.94 36.04
N ASN A 649 -46.78 30.45 36.46
CA ASN A 649 -46.11 31.58 35.82
C ASN A 649 -45.06 31.09 34.82
N LEU A 650 -45.38 31.20 33.52
CA LEU A 650 -44.45 30.92 32.41
C LEU A 650 -43.13 31.73 32.51
N PHE A 651 -43.15 32.90 33.16
CA PHE A 651 -41.96 33.72 33.39
C PHE A 651 -41.00 33.15 34.44
N SER A 652 -41.47 32.29 35.35
CA SER A 652 -40.60 31.58 36.30
C SER A 652 -39.59 30.69 35.58
N LEU A 653 -40.00 30.15 34.42
CA LEU A 653 -39.15 29.35 33.55
C LEU A 653 -37.88 30.10 33.11
N LEU A 654 -37.95 31.42 32.89
CA LEU A 654 -36.82 32.24 32.45
C LEU A 654 -35.85 32.60 33.60
N ILE A 655 -36.27 32.41 34.85
CA ILE A 655 -35.42 32.63 36.02
C ILE A 655 -34.53 31.40 36.18
N HIS A 656 -35.13 30.20 36.15
CA HIS A 656 -34.45 28.92 36.32
C HIS A 656 -33.88 28.32 35.01
N SER A 657 -34.15 28.93 33.86
CA SER A 657 -33.46 28.57 32.63
C SER A 657 -31.96 28.86 32.80
N LYS A 658 -31.13 27.94 32.28
CA LYS A 658 -29.66 28.01 32.28
C LYS A 658 -29.14 28.07 30.84
N ILE A 659 -29.88 28.75 29.95
CA ILE A 659 -29.57 28.82 28.52
C ILE A 659 -28.29 29.63 28.31
N MET A 660 -28.15 30.79 28.99
CA MET A 660 -26.96 31.62 28.86
C MET A 660 -25.72 30.94 29.42
N LEU A 661 -25.89 30.18 30.50
CA LEU A 661 -24.83 29.34 31.06
C LEU A 661 -24.39 28.25 30.06
N GLY A 662 -25.34 27.59 29.40
CA GLY A 662 -25.06 26.61 28.34
C GLY A 662 -24.30 27.22 27.16
N VAL A 663 -24.74 28.39 26.67
CA VAL A 663 -24.05 29.12 25.59
C VAL A 663 -22.64 29.55 26.01
N ALA A 664 -22.46 30.05 27.23
CA ALA A 664 -21.15 30.41 27.75
C ALA A 664 -20.22 29.18 27.85
N GLY A 665 -20.74 28.03 28.30
CA GLY A 665 -20.01 26.77 28.32
C GLY A 665 -19.52 26.34 26.93
N VAL A 666 -20.38 26.45 25.92
CA VAL A 666 -20.03 26.20 24.52
C VAL A 666 -18.93 27.14 24.01
N LEU A 667 -19.03 28.45 24.30
CA LEU A 667 -18.02 29.42 23.88
C LEU A 667 -16.66 29.14 24.54
N ILE A 668 -16.66 28.67 25.78
CA ILE A 668 -15.45 28.26 26.50
C ILE A 668 -14.81 27.04 25.85
N VAL A 669 -15.61 26.04 25.46
CA VAL A 669 -15.14 24.89 24.68
C VAL A 669 -14.50 25.37 23.38
N ALA A 670 -15.16 26.23 22.61
CA ALA A 670 -14.61 26.76 21.37
C ALA A 670 -13.28 27.48 21.60
N LEU A 671 -13.20 28.30 22.65
CA LEU A 671 -11.99 29.01 23.06
C LEU A 671 -10.86 28.06 23.47
N SER A 672 -11.16 26.90 24.07
CA SER A 672 -10.15 25.89 24.41
C SER A 672 -9.53 25.26 23.15
N VAL A 673 -10.35 24.99 22.13
CA VAL A 673 -9.90 24.43 20.84
C VAL A 673 -9.03 25.44 20.11
N THR A 674 -9.46 26.71 20.02
CA THR A 674 -8.66 27.76 19.37
C THR A 674 -7.36 28.05 20.13
N SER A 675 -7.36 27.93 21.46
CA SER A 675 -6.15 28.10 22.27
C SER A 675 -5.12 27.01 22.01
N SER A 676 -5.57 25.76 21.83
CA SER A 676 -4.70 24.65 21.44
C SER A 676 -4.11 24.85 20.04
N ILE A 677 -4.96 25.17 19.05
CA ILE A 677 -4.53 25.41 17.67
C ILE A 677 -3.52 26.57 17.61
N GLY A 678 -3.83 27.67 18.30
CA GLY A 678 -2.97 28.85 18.33
C GLY A 678 -1.63 28.59 19.00
N LEU A 679 -1.58 27.84 20.11
CA LEU A 679 -0.31 27.51 20.77
C LEU A 679 0.60 26.68 19.86
N TYR A 680 0.08 25.64 19.20
CA TYR A 680 0.90 24.83 18.29
C TYR A 680 1.27 25.56 17.00
N ALA A 681 0.44 26.48 16.53
CA ALA A 681 0.79 27.36 15.43
C ALA A 681 1.98 28.27 15.76
N PHE A 682 2.13 28.73 17.01
CA PHE A 682 3.35 29.45 17.43
C PHE A 682 4.62 28.59 17.35
N TYR A 683 4.50 27.28 17.61
CA TYR A 683 5.59 26.34 17.45
C TYR A 683 5.82 25.89 15.99
N GLY A 684 5.01 26.39 15.05
CA GLY A 684 5.13 26.07 13.62
C GLY A 684 4.71 24.64 13.26
N ILE A 685 3.93 23.97 14.10
CA ILE A 685 3.38 22.65 13.79
C ILE A 685 2.19 22.83 12.84
N PRO A 686 2.18 22.20 11.64
CA PRO A 686 1.06 22.30 10.73
C PRO A 686 -0.16 21.56 11.28
N ALA A 687 -1.34 22.18 11.14
CA ALA A 687 -2.61 21.55 11.46
C ALA A 687 -3.10 20.68 10.29
N THR A 688 -3.93 19.69 10.58
CA THR A 688 -4.64 18.88 9.57
C THR A 688 -6.12 19.22 9.57
N MET A 689 -6.82 18.95 8.47
CA MET A 689 -8.27 19.22 8.39
C MET A 689 -9.08 18.41 9.41
N ILE A 690 -8.65 17.18 9.72
CA ILE A 690 -9.24 16.29 10.75
C ILE A 690 -9.39 17.01 12.10
N ILE A 691 -8.45 17.89 12.45
CA ILE A 691 -8.47 18.64 13.72
C ILE A 691 -9.64 19.62 13.77
N LEU A 692 -9.96 20.32 12.68
CA LEU A 692 -11.06 21.27 12.68
C LEU A 692 -12.42 20.60 12.74
N GLU A 693 -12.50 19.37 12.23
CA GLU A 693 -13.75 18.64 12.10
C GLU A 693 -14.09 17.81 13.33
N VAL A 694 -13.17 16.96 13.80
CA VAL A 694 -13.46 15.98 14.87
C VAL A 694 -13.13 16.51 16.26
N GLN A 695 -12.05 17.28 16.40
CA GLN A 695 -11.57 17.72 17.71
C GLN A 695 -12.60 18.57 18.48
N PRO A 696 -13.33 19.53 17.87
CA PRO A 696 -14.27 20.32 18.64
C PRO A 696 -15.46 19.49 19.12
N PHE A 697 -15.89 18.42 18.42
CA PHE A 697 -16.91 17.50 18.96
C PHE A 697 -16.42 16.75 20.19
N LEU A 698 -15.19 16.22 20.14
CA LEU A 698 -14.57 15.53 21.25
C LEU A 698 -14.45 16.44 22.48
N VAL A 699 -13.89 17.64 22.28
CA VAL A 699 -13.68 18.61 23.37
C VAL A 699 -15.00 19.19 23.86
N LEU A 700 -16.01 19.34 22.99
CA LEU A 700 -17.36 19.72 23.40
C LEU A 700 -18.00 18.66 24.28
N ALA A 701 -17.84 17.38 23.98
CA ALA A 701 -18.38 16.32 24.82
C ALA A 701 -17.76 16.35 26.23
N VAL A 702 -16.43 16.28 26.33
CA VAL A 702 -15.69 16.38 27.62
C VAL A 702 -16.00 17.72 28.32
N GLY A 703 -16.08 18.78 27.52
CA GLY A 703 -16.49 20.14 27.85
C GLY A 703 -17.79 20.20 28.65
N VAL A 704 -18.81 19.60 28.08
CA VAL A 704 -20.17 19.63 28.55
C VAL A 704 -20.37 18.70 29.75
N ASP A 705 -19.68 17.55 29.77
CA ASP A 705 -19.77 16.59 30.86
C ASP A 705 -19.38 17.21 32.21
N ASN A 706 -18.27 17.93 32.22
CA ASN A 706 -17.80 18.70 33.37
C ASN A 706 -18.80 19.79 33.80
N ILE A 707 -19.48 20.43 32.84
CA ILE A 707 -20.56 21.40 33.12
C ILE A 707 -21.75 20.72 33.80
N PHE A 708 -22.19 19.57 33.27
CA PHE A 708 -23.32 18.81 33.84
C PHE A 708 -23.03 18.32 35.25
N ILE A 709 -21.84 17.77 35.49
CA ILE A 709 -21.42 17.32 36.82
C ILE A 709 -21.47 18.48 37.82
N PHE A 710 -20.97 19.66 37.41
CA PHE A 710 -20.96 20.85 38.26
C PHE A 710 -22.35 21.36 38.62
N VAL A 711 -23.20 21.53 37.59
CA VAL A 711 -24.56 22.07 37.75
C VAL A 711 -25.44 21.07 38.52
N GLN A 712 -25.36 19.78 38.21
CA GLN A 712 -26.16 18.77 38.92
C GLN A 712 -25.70 18.56 40.36
N ALA A 713 -24.40 18.69 40.67
CA ALA A 713 -23.92 18.65 42.05
C ALA A 713 -24.49 19.80 42.89
N TYR A 714 -24.55 21.02 42.32
CA TYR A 714 -25.21 22.15 42.97
C TYR A 714 -26.70 21.90 43.19
N GLN A 715 -27.41 21.37 42.18
CA GLN A 715 -28.84 21.09 42.28
C GLN A 715 -29.18 19.99 43.30
N ARG A 716 -28.27 19.04 43.52
CA ARG A 716 -28.45 17.97 44.51
C ARG A 716 -28.07 18.38 45.92
N ALA A 717 -27.19 19.37 46.08
CA ALA A 717 -26.81 19.85 47.41
C ALA A 717 -28.09 20.24 48.16
N GLU A 718 -28.35 19.53 49.27
CA GLU A 718 -29.53 19.72 50.08
C GLU A 718 -29.57 21.19 50.48
N ALA A 719 -30.60 21.90 50.01
CA ALA A 719 -30.68 23.35 50.12
C ALA A 719 -30.92 23.75 51.59
N SER A 720 -29.88 23.68 52.42
CA SER A 720 -29.81 24.51 53.62
C SER A 720 -29.58 25.95 53.15
N ILE A 721 -30.67 26.58 52.69
CA ILE A 721 -30.74 27.98 52.22
C ILE A 721 -30.09 28.95 53.22
N SER A 722 -29.87 28.53 54.48
CA SER A 722 -29.15 29.27 55.51
C SER A 722 -27.66 29.53 55.23
N GLU A 723 -26.99 28.77 54.36
CA GLU A 723 -25.55 28.95 54.12
C GLU A 723 -25.25 29.97 53.00
N PRO A 724 -24.26 30.86 53.18
CA PRO A 724 -23.87 31.79 52.13
C PRO A 724 -23.26 31.06 50.92
N LEU A 725 -23.46 31.63 49.73
CA LEU A 725 -23.11 31.01 48.44
C LEU A 725 -21.65 30.54 48.37
N TYR A 726 -20.71 31.31 48.91
CA TYR A 726 -19.28 30.94 48.89
C TYR A 726 -18.96 29.67 49.71
N ILE A 727 -19.70 29.37 50.78
CA ILE A 727 -19.52 28.14 51.57
C ILE A 727 -20.15 26.96 50.85
N ARG A 728 -21.36 27.13 50.31
CA ARG A 728 -22.00 26.10 49.48
C ARG A 728 -21.10 25.71 48.31
N MET A 729 -20.50 26.71 47.66
CA MET A 729 -19.62 26.49 46.53
C MET A 729 -18.27 25.88 46.93
N SER A 730 -17.75 26.21 48.11
CA SER A 730 -16.58 25.55 48.69
C SER A 730 -16.82 24.06 48.88
N LYS A 731 -17.94 23.68 49.51
CA LYS A 731 -18.30 22.27 49.73
C LYS A 731 -18.47 21.48 48.43
N ILE A 732 -19.24 22.03 47.48
CA ILE A 732 -19.45 21.38 46.17
C ILE A 732 -18.09 21.26 45.45
N SER A 733 -17.29 22.32 45.42
CA SER A 733 -15.99 22.28 44.72
C SER A 733 -15.04 21.22 45.32
N GLY A 734 -15.04 21.08 46.64
CA GLY A 734 -14.29 20.03 47.33
C GLY A 734 -14.71 18.62 46.93
N GLU A 735 -15.99 18.40 46.64
CA GLU A 735 -16.53 17.08 46.27
C GLU A 735 -16.23 16.70 44.80
N ILE A 736 -16.49 17.62 43.86
CA ILE A 736 -16.52 17.30 42.41
C ILE A 736 -15.24 17.61 41.63
N LEU A 737 -14.51 18.69 41.94
CA LEU A 737 -13.29 19.06 41.20
C LEU A 737 -12.23 17.94 41.22
N PRO A 738 -12.01 17.19 42.32
CA PRO A 738 -11.09 16.06 42.31
C PRO A 738 -11.42 15.02 41.24
N SER A 739 -12.72 14.76 41.02
CA SER A 739 -13.19 13.79 40.03
C SER A 739 -13.04 14.30 38.60
N MET A 740 -13.31 15.58 38.36
CA MET A 740 -13.12 16.24 37.07
C MET A 740 -11.64 16.38 36.71
N LEU A 741 -10.79 16.65 37.71
CA LEU A 741 -9.34 16.67 37.55
C LEU A 741 -8.83 15.28 37.18
N LEU A 742 -9.33 14.23 37.85
CA LEU A 742 -8.97 12.85 37.57
C LEU A 742 -9.30 12.47 36.12
N SER A 743 -10.54 12.69 35.66
CA SER A 743 -10.91 12.39 34.27
C SER A 743 -10.07 13.19 33.28
N SER A 744 -10.04 14.51 33.41
CA SER A 744 -9.38 15.40 32.44
C SER A 744 -7.86 15.16 32.37
N LEU A 745 -7.22 14.88 33.52
CA LEU A 745 -5.79 14.56 33.56
C LEU A 745 -5.49 13.20 32.94
N SER A 746 -6.30 12.18 33.24
CA SER A 746 -6.17 10.86 32.61
C SER A 746 -6.34 10.94 31.10
N GLU A 747 -7.36 11.64 30.61
CA GLU A 747 -7.56 11.85 29.18
C GLU A 747 -6.41 12.59 28.52
N CYS A 748 -5.99 13.71 29.11
CA CYS A 748 -4.86 14.50 28.62
C CYS A 748 -3.59 13.65 28.48
N LEU A 749 -3.28 12.81 29.48
CA LEU A 749 -2.14 11.90 29.43
C LEU A 749 -2.30 10.79 28.38
N CYS A 750 -3.50 10.21 28.23
CA CYS A 750 -3.78 9.24 27.17
C CYS A 750 -3.55 9.85 25.77
N PHE A 751 -4.04 11.07 25.52
CA PHE A 751 -3.80 11.74 24.24
C PHE A 751 -2.31 12.10 24.04
N PHE A 752 -1.59 12.53 25.08
CA PHE A 752 -0.14 12.73 24.98
C PHE A 752 0.60 11.43 24.65
N LEU A 753 0.18 10.29 25.21
CA LEU A 753 0.73 8.98 24.85
C LEU A 753 0.39 8.57 23.42
N GLY A 754 -0.79 8.96 22.91
CA GLY A 754 -1.16 8.81 21.50
C GLY A 754 -0.22 9.55 20.53
N ALA A 755 0.43 10.63 20.99
CA ALA A 755 1.44 11.36 20.21
C ALA A 755 2.77 10.61 20.01
N LEU A 756 2.95 9.44 20.66
CA LEU A 756 4.08 8.54 20.42
C LEU A 756 3.96 7.79 19.09
N SER A 757 2.80 7.88 18.42
CA SER A 757 2.62 7.33 17.09
C SER A 757 3.61 7.90 16.08
N SER A 758 4.07 7.05 15.17
CA SER A 758 4.96 7.43 14.08
C SER A 758 4.25 8.24 13.00
N MET A 759 2.93 8.06 12.83
CA MET A 759 2.13 8.78 11.84
C MET A 759 1.99 10.27 12.17
N PRO A 760 2.38 11.19 11.28
CA PRO A 760 2.27 12.63 11.51
C PRO A 760 0.84 13.10 11.77
N ALA A 761 -0.15 12.74 10.94
CA ALA A 761 -1.54 13.20 11.11
C ALA A 761 -2.13 12.80 12.47
N VAL A 762 -1.89 11.55 12.86
CA VAL A 762 -2.30 10.99 14.16
C VAL A 762 -1.58 11.68 15.32
N LYS A 763 -0.26 11.87 15.20
CA LYS A 763 0.56 12.50 16.22
C LYS A 763 0.13 13.93 16.47
N VAL A 764 -0.06 14.70 15.39
CA VAL A 764 -0.54 16.08 15.43
C VAL A 764 -1.95 16.11 16.04
N PHE A 765 -2.88 15.27 15.58
CA PHE A 765 -4.21 15.17 16.19
C PHE A 765 -4.15 14.92 17.70
N SER A 766 -3.33 13.96 18.13
CA SER A 766 -3.23 13.58 19.54
C SER A 766 -2.64 14.70 20.40
N LEU A 767 -1.62 15.41 19.90
CA LEU A 767 -1.04 16.59 20.56
C LEU A 767 -2.07 17.71 20.71
N TYR A 768 -2.78 18.06 19.63
CA TYR A 768 -3.77 19.13 19.66
C TYR A 768 -4.95 18.77 20.57
N ALA A 769 -5.41 17.52 20.57
CA ALA A 769 -6.47 17.03 21.44
C ALA A 769 -6.05 17.06 22.91
N ALA A 770 -4.84 16.59 23.26
CA ALA A 770 -4.32 16.62 24.63
C ALA A 770 -4.31 18.04 25.20
N LEU A 771 -3.77 18.99 24.42
CA LEU A 771 -3.70 20.38 24.82
C LEU A 771 -5.08 21.06 24.85
N ALA A 772 -6.00 20.69 23.95
CA ALA A 772 -7.36 21.20 23.95
C ALA A 772 -8.13 20.75 25.20
N ILE A 773 -7.99 19.48 25.61
CA ILE A 773 -8.59 18.96 26.85
C ILE A 773 -7.98 19.62 28.08
N PHE A 774 -6.66 19.84 28.07
CA PHE A 774 -5.99 20.61 29.12
C PHE A 774 -6.57 22.03 29.25
N PHE A 775 -6.68 22.77 28.14
CA PHE A 775 -7.28 24.10 28.13
C PHE A 775 -8.77 24.08 28.48
N ASN A 776 -9.49 23.04 28.08
CA ASN A 776 -10.90 22.86 28.40
C ASN A 776 -11.10 22.74 29.92
N PHE A 777 -10.35 21.85 30.57
CA PHE A 777 -10.36 21.75 32.03
C PHE A 777 -9.94 23.07 32.70
N PHE A 778 -8.86 23.69 32.24
CA PHE A 778 -8.37 24.97 32.77
C PHE A 778 -9.42 26.09 32.66
N LEU A 779 -10.09 26.22 31.51
CA LEU A 779 -11.12 27.25 31.30
C LEU A 779 -12.43 26.91 31.99
N GLN A 780 -12.72 25.64 32.26
CA GLN A 780 -13.88 25.26 33.07
C GLN A 780 -13.71 25.66 34.53
N ILE A 781 -12.57 25.33 35.15
CA ILE A 781 -12.32 25.67 36.55
C ILE A 781 -12.11 27.17 36.75
N THR A 782 -11.76 27.92 35.70
CA THR A 782 -11.58 29.38 35.76
C THR A 782 -12.80 30.14 35.22
N CYS A 783 -12.98 30.18 33.90
CA CYS A 783 -14.01 30.97 33.23
C CYS A 783 -15.42 30.44 33.48
N PHE A 784 -15.66 29.15 33.25
CA PHE A 784 -17.02 28.59 33.39
C PHE A 784 -17.47 28.68 34.83
N PHE A 785 -16.61 28.32 35.78
CA PHE A 785 -16.92 28.39 37.19
C PHE A 785 -17.23 29.83 37.65
N ALA A 786 -16.48 30.83 37.19
CA ALA A 786 -16.78 32.23 37.47
C ALA A 786 -18.14 32.67 36.88
N ILE A 787 -18.45 32.26 35.64
CA ILE A 787 -19.75 32.55 35.00
C ILE A 787 -20.90 31.85 35.73
N PHE A 788 -20.69 30.61 36.16
CA PHE A 788 -21.66 29.86 36.95
C PHE A 788 -21.96 30.58 38.27
N ILE A 789 -20.95 31.12 38.95
CA ILE A 789 -21.18 31.93 40.16
C ILE A 789 -21.98 33.20 39.86
N PHE A 790 -21.73 33.88 38.74
CA PHE A 790 -22.55 35.01 38.33
C PHE A 790 -24.01 34.60 38.03
N ASP A 791 -24.21 33.43 37.41
CA ASP A 791 -25.54 32.87 37.16
C ASP A 791 -26.27 32.52 38.47
N LEU A 792 -25.58 31.96 39.46
CA LEU A 792 -26.16 31.68 40.78
C LEU A 792 -26.55 32.95 41.53
N HIS A 793 -25.73 34.01 41.47
CA HIS A 793 -26.12 35.32 42.03
C HIS A 793 -27.37 35.88 41.32
N ARG A 794 -27.48 35.71 40.00
CA ARG A 794 -28.67 36.10 39.23
C ARG A 794 -29.91 35.30 39.65
N GLU A 795 -29.76 33.99 39.84
CA GLU A 795 -30.83 33.08 40.26
C GLU A 795 -31.33 33.40 41.67
N GLU A 796 -30.42 33.63 42.63
CA GLU A 796 -30.75 34.07 44.00
C GLU A 796 -31.40 35.47 44.03
N ASP A 797 -30.99 36.37 43.14
CA ASP A 797 -31.61 37.67 42.97
C ASP A 797 -33.00 37.60 42.29
N GLY A 798 -33.43 36.44 41.79
CA GLY A 798 -34.73 36.27 41.11
C GLY A 798 -34.84 36.99 39.77
N ARG A 799 -33.72 37.14 39.03
CA ARG A 799 -33.67 37.88 37.75
C ARG A 799 -33.75 36.93 36.54
N PRO A 800 -34.59 37.21 35.52
CA PRO A 800 -34.69 36.37 34.34
C PRO A 800 -33.50 36.55 33.38
N GLU A 801 -33.07 35.47 32.71
CA GLU A 801 -31.85 35.42 31.88
C GLU A 801 -31.81 36.47 30.76
N LEU A 802 -32.90 36.60 30.00
CA LEU A 802 -32.93 37.46 28.81
C LEU A 802 -33.25 38.94 29.13
N CYS A 803 -33.69 39.23 30.36
CA CYS A 803 -34.21 40.54 30.78
C CYS A 803 -33.78 40.88 32.21
N CYS A 804 -32.46 41.07 32.42
CA CYS A 804 -31.83 41.29 33.73
C CYS A 804 -32.39 42.46 34.58
N CYS A 805 -33.26 43.30 34.04
CA CYS A 805 -33.75 44.52 34.69
C CYS A 805 -34.94 44.32 35.63
N LYS A 806 -35.60 43.15 35.66
CA LYS A 806 -36.77 42.89 36.52
C LYS A 806 -36.49 41.77 37.52
N GLN A 807 -36.79 42.02 38.79
CA GLN A 807 -36.76 41.02 39.86
C GLN A 807 -38.16 40.39 39.97
N LEU A 808 -38.23 39.06 39.89
CA LEU A 808 -39.45 38.28 40.09
C LEU A 808 -39.39 37.53 41.42
N PRO A 809 -40.51 37.35 42.11
CA PRO A 809 -40.57 36.49 43.29
C PRO A 809 -40.36 35.03 42.88
N SER A 810 -39.33 34.39 43.45
CA SER A 810 -39.03 32.97 43.28
C SER A 810 -39.25 32.21 44.59
N GLU A 811 -39.86 31.03 44.52
CA GLU A 811 -39.91 30.07 45.62
C GLU A 811 -38.79 29.03 45.43
N PRO A 812 -38.11 28.58 46.50
CA PRO A 812 -37.10 27.53 46.40
C PRO A 812 -37.75 26.20 46.00
N ILE A 813 -37.21 25.60 44.94
CA ILE A 813 -37.70 24.37 44.34
C ILE A 813 -37.36 23.15 45.22
N SER A 814 -38.29 22.18 45.29
CA SER A 814 -38.04 20.84 45.85
C SER A 814 -37.27 19.97 44.84
N ASN A 815 -36.06 19.59 45.24
CA ASN A 815 -35.07 18.87 44.45
C ASN A 815 -35.48 17.41 44.23
N ASP A 816 -35.75 17.02 42.99
CA ASP A 816 -35.29 15.75 42.41
C ASP A 816 -35.64 15.73 40.92
N GLY A 817 -34.61 15.75 40.07
CA GLY A 817 -34.82 15.62 38.62
C GLY A 817 -35.42 14.25 38.28
N TYR A 818 -36.27 14.16 37.25
CA TYR A 818 -36.90 12.91 36.79
C TYR A 818 -35.89 11.76 36.64
N LEU A 819 -34.70 12.05 36.10
CA LEU A 819 -33.63 11.06 35.93
C LEU A 819 -33.08 10.54 37.26
N LEU A 820 -32.94 11.39 38.28
CA LEU A 820 -32.45 10.98 39.59
C LEU A 820 -33.43 10.01 40.25
N HIS A 821 -34.73 10.32 40.21
CA HIS A 821 -35.78 9.44 40.71
C HIS A 821 -35.78 8.09 39.98
N PHE A 822 -35.61 8.09 38.65
CA PHE A 822 -35.47 6.86 37.87
C PHE A 822 -34.27 6.00 38.34
N PHE A 823 -33.11 6.62 38.56
CA PHE A 823 -31.91 5.90 38.99
C PHE A 823 -32.02 5.38 40.43
N SER A 824 -32.48 6.22 41.36
CA SER A 824 -32.62 5.89 42.78
C SER A 824 -33.66 4.79 43.03
N ASP A 825 -34.84 4.91 42.40
CA ASP A 825 -36.02 4.18 42.84
C ASP A 825 -36.34 2.96 41.97
N TYR A 826 -35.88 2.95 40.71
CA TYR A 826 -36.15 1.88 39.76
C TYR A 826 -34.88 1.16 39.29
N TYR A 827 -33.93 1.88 38.70
CA TYR A 827 -32.80 1.28 38.00
C TYR A 827 -31.74 0.66 38.92
N ALA A 828 -31.19 1.43 39.88
CA ALA A 828 -30.21 0.90 40.84
C ALA A 828 -30.73 -0.27 41.69
N PRO A 829 -31.98 -0.26 42.22
CA PRO A 829 -32.56 -1.41 42.91
C PRO A 829 -32.64 -2.66 42.02
N PHE A 830 -33.09 -2.50 40.78
CA PHE A 830 -33.25 -3.60 39.85
C PHE A 830 -31.91 -4.25 39.50
N LEU A 831 -30.93 -3.43 39.08
CA LEU A 831 -29.62 -3.90 38.66
C LEU A 831 -28.87 -4.63 39.78
N LEU A 832 -28.96 -4.12 41.02
CA LEU A 832 -28.27 -4.69 42.17
C LEU A 832 -29.04 -5.82 42.87
N SER A 833 -30.13 -6.29 42.28
CA SER A 833 -30.86 -7.46 42.78
C SER A 833 -30.02 -8.75 42.66
N LYS A 834 -30.26 -9.69 43.58
CA LYS A 834 -29.41 -10.89 43.78
C LYS A 834 -29.22 -11.75 42.52
N HIS A 835 -30.29 -11.95 41.74
CA HIS A 835 -30.23 -12.80 40.54
C HIS A 835 -29.63 -12.04 39.35
N ILE A 836 -30.01 -10.77 39.16
CA ILE A 836 -29.57 -9.96 38.02
C ILE A 836 -28.06 -9.75 38.05
N ARG A 837 -27.47 -9.55 39.23
CA ARG A 837 -26.00 -9.47 39.40
C ARG A 837 -25.24 -10.65 38.79
N ILE A 838 -25.71 -11.88 38.99
CA ILE A 838 -25.07 -13.09 38.46
C ILE A 838 -25.23 -13.15 36.94
N VAL A 839 -26.43 -12.82 36.45
CA VAL A 839 -26.73 -12.77 35.00
C VAL A 839 -25.84 -11.75 34.30
N VAL A 840 -25.66 -10.55 34.87
CA VAL A 840 -24.79 -9.51 34.32
C VAL A 840 -23.34 -10.01 34.19
N ILE A 841 -22.77 -10.63 35.24
CA ILE A 841 -21.40 -11.17 35.16
C ILE A 841 -21.28 -12.20 34.03
N PHE A 842 -22.25 -13.10 33.88
CA PHE A 842 -22.22 -14.10 32.83
C PHE A 842 -22.30 -13.49 31.43
N VAL A 843 -23.24 -12.55 31.21
CA VAL A 843 -23.44 -11.88 29.91
C VAL A 843 -22.20 -11.09 29.50
N PHE A 844 -21.63 -10.29 30.41
CA PHE A 844 -20.43 -9.51 30.11
C PHE A 844 -19.19 -10.39 29.93
N SER A 845 -19.08 -11.49 30.67
CA SER A 845 -17.99 -12.46 30.50
C SER A 845 -18.11 -13.21 29.16
N ALA A 846 -19.33 -13.57 28.74
CA ALA A 846 -19.60 -14.17 27.44
C ALA A 846 -19.24 -13.20 26.30
N TRP A 847 -19.64 -11.93 26.44
CA TRP A 847 -19.32 -10.89 25.48
C TRP A 847 -17.80 -10.68 25.37
N LEU A 848 -17.09 -10.57 26.49
CA LEU A 848 -15.63 -10.43 26.51
C LEU A 848 -14.93 -11.60 25.83
N CYS A 849 -15.32 -12.83 26.15
CA CYS A 849 -14.73 -14.03 25.54
C CYS A 849 -15.01 -14.09 24.03
N SER A 850 -16.22 -13.71 23.60
CA SER A 850 -16.57 -13.63 22.18
C SER A 850 -15.73 -12.59 21.44
N SER A 851 -15.45 -11.45 22.06
CA SER A 851 -14.60 -10.40 21.49
C SER A 851 -13.14 -10.84 21.39
N MET A 852 -12.62 -11.53 22.41
CA MET A 852 -11.24 -12.06 22.39
C MET A 852 -11.04 -13.15 21.33
N ALA A 853 -12.07 -13.94 21.03
CA ALA A 853 -12.03 -15.01 20.01
C ALA A 853 -11.70 -14.50 18.60
N VAL A 854 -12.10 -13.26 18.28
CA VAL A 854 -12.04 -12.72 16.91
C VAL A 854 -10.86 -11.77 16.67
N ILE A 855 -10.05 -11.48 17.70
CA ILE A 855 -8.92 -10.54 17.64
C ILE A 855 -7.91 -10.89 16.54
N SER A 856 -7.57 -12.18 16.39
CA SER A 856 -6.63 -12.68 15.38
C SER A 856 -7.14 -12.54 13.93
N GLY A 857 -8.44 -12.27 13.76
CA GLY A 857 -9.09 -12.13 12.46
C GLY A 857 -9.07 -10.71 11.89
N LEU A 858 -8.57 -9.72 12.63
CA LEU A 858 -8.52 -8.33 12.18
C LEU A 858 -7.56 -8.15 11.00
N GLN A 859 -8.05 -7.55 9.93
CA GLN A 859 -7.24 -7.24 8.75
C GLN A 859 -6.41 -5.99 9.03
N LEU A 860 -5.13 -6.02 8.64
CA LEU A 860 -4.24 -4.87 8.74
C LEU A 860 -4.28 -4.07 7.44
N GLY A 861 -4.45 -2.76 7.56
CA GLY A 861 -4.39 -1.86 6.42
C GLY A 861 -5.41 -0.73 6.45
N LEU A 862 -5.28 0.17 5.49
CA LEU A 862 -6.30 1.15 5.12
C LEU A 862 -6.52 0.99 3.62
N ASP A 863 -7.68 0.51 3.20
CA ASP A 863 -8.03 0.53 1.78
C ASP A 863 -8.10 2.00 1.32
N GLN A 864 -7.32 2.34 0.29
CA GLN A 864 -7.24 3.68 -0.28
C GLN A 864 -8.61 4.20 -0.73
N LYS A 865 -9.53 3.30 -1.09
CA LYS A 865 -10.92 3.64 -1.44
C LYS A 865 -11.69 4.31 -0.30
N MET A 866 -11.30 4.07 0.95
CA MET A 866 -11.93 4.68 2.12
C MET A 866 -11.45 6.11 2.40
N ALA A 867 -10.31 6.51 1.84
CA ALA A 867 -9.76 7.85 2.00
C ALA A 867 -10.40 8.90 1.08
N VAL A 868 -11.37 8.48 0.26
CA VAL A 868 -12.00 9.28 -0.79
C VAL A 868 -13.53 9.16 -0.65
N PRO A 869 -14.32 10.21 -0.94
CA PRO A 869 -15.75 10.19 -0.71
C PRO A 869 -16.50 9.28 -1.70
N GLU A 870 -17.71 8.86 -1.33
CA GLU A 870 -18.53 7.89 -2.10
C GLU A 870 -18.96 8.40 -3.48
N ASP A 871 -19.11 9.72 -3.63
CA ASP A 871 -19.50 10.40 -4.88
C ASP A 871 -18.29 10.72 -5.79
N SER A 872 -17.08 10.34 -5.38
CA SER A 872 -15.87 10.71 -6.09
C SER A 872 -15.66 9.95 -7.40
N TYR A 873 -15.16 10.67 -8.40
CA TYR A 873 -14.62 10.08 -9.63
C TYR A 873 -13.37 9.21 -9.36
N VAL A 874 -12.56 9.55 -8.34
CA VAL A 874 -11.36 8.80 -7.94
C VAL A 874 -11.75 7.45 -7.35
N LEU A 875 -12.85 7.37 -6.59
CA LEU A 875 -13.37 6.10 -6.08
C LEU A 875 -13.80 5.17 -7.23
N HIS A 876 -14.48 5.71 -8.24
CA HIS A 876 -14.84 4.95 -9.44
C HIS A 876 -13.59 4.47 -10.20
N HIS A 877 -12.54 5.29 -10.25
CA HIS A 877 -11.23 4.91 -10.76
C HIS A 877 -10.61 3.76 -9.98
N PHE A 878 -10.50 3.81 -8.65
CA PHE A 878 -9.93 2.72 -7.85
C PHE A 878 -10.69 1.39 -8.01
N LYS A 879 -12.03 1.42 -8.06
CA LYS A 879 -12.84 0.22 -8.35
C LYS A 879 -12.57 -0.33 -9.76
N SER A 880 -12.37 0.56 -10.73
CA SER A 880 -12.04 0.17 -12.10
C SER A 880 -10.63 -0.37 -12.19
N MET A 881 -9.67 0.22 -11.49
CA MET A 881 -8.29 -0.23 -11.42
C MET A 881 -8.21 -1.66 -10.86
N GLU A 882 -8.89 -1.95 -9.75
CA GLU A 882 -8.93 -3.31 -9.17
C GLU A 882 -9.52 -4.36 -10.13
N ARG A 883 -10.50 -3.95 -10.95
CA ARG A 883 -11.20 -4.84 -11.89
C ARG A 883 -10.42 -5.06 -13.18
N PHE A 884 -9.85 -3.99 -13.75
CA PHE A 884 -9.29 -3.96 -15.09
C PHE A 884 -7.76 -4.02 -15.10
N LEU A 885 -7.08 -3.38 -14.15
CA LEU A 885 -5.61 -3.37 -14.13
C LEU A 885 -5.08 -4.77 -13.78
N SER A 886 -4.28 -5.32 -14.68
CA SER A 886 -3.74 -6.69 -14.57
C SER A 886 -2.22 -6.71 -14.38
N VAL A 887 -1.65 -5.56 -14.02
CA VAL A 887 -0.22 -5.38 -13.75
C VAL A 887 -0.03 -4.81 -12.34
N GLY A 888 1.00 -5.28 -11.65
CA GLY A 888 1.40 -4.74 -10.34
C GLY A 888 2.25 -3.47 -10.46
N PRO A 889 2.43 -2.72 -9.36
CA PRO A 889 3.30 -1.56 -9.32
C PRO A 889 4.77 -1.93 -9.59
N PRO A 890 5.57 -1.01 -10.16
CA PRO A 890 7.01 -1.24 -10.38
C PRO A 890 7.77 -1.27 -9.05
N VAL A 891 8.84 -2.05 -9.03
CA VAL A 891 9.79 -2.14 -7.91
C VAL A 891 11.22 -2.02 -8.44
N TYR A 892 12.00 -1.21 -7.74
CA TYR A 892 13.38 -0.89 -8.08
C TYR A 892 14.29 -1.46 -7.00
N PHE A 893 15.33 -2.20 -7.38
CA PHE A 893 16.41 -2.59 -6.49
C PHE A 893 17.56 -1.61 -6.67
N ILE A 894 17.80 -0.76 -5.67
CA ILE A 894 18.81 0.30 -5.73
C ILE A 894 20.07 -0.16 -5.04
N ILE A 895 21.19 0.01 -5.73
CA ILE A 895 22.51 -0.17 -5.17
C ILE A 895 23.04 1.19 -4.69
N LYS A 896 23.32 1.27 -3.39
CA LYS A 896 23.91 2.44 -2.74
C LYS A 896 25.27 2.07 -2.13
N GLY A 897 26.31 2.76 -2.57
CA GLY A 897 27.67 2.59 -2.09
C GLY A 897 28.69 2.70 -3.21
N ASP A 898 29.97 2.79 -2.84
CA ASP A 898 31.06 2.82 -3.82
C ASP A 898 31.31 1.39 -4.34
N ILE A 899 30.89 1.16 -5.57
CA ILE A 899 31.04 -0.10 -6.30
C ILE A 899 31.83 0.17 -7.57
N ASP A 900 32.90 -0.60 -7.74
CA ASP A 900 33.61 -0.62 -9.01
C ASP A 900 32.92 -1.59 -9.99
N PHE A 901 32.02 -1.05 -10.82
CA PHE A 901 31.36 -1.82 -11.88
C PHE A 901 32.32 -2.30 -12.98
N SER A 902 33.58 -1.81 -13.01
CA SER A 902 34.57 -2.27 -13.99
C SER A 902 35.22 -3.60 -13.63
N ASP A 903 35.11 -4.04 -12.37
CA ASP A 903 35.68 -5.31 -11.91
C ASP A 903 34.78 -6.50 -12.35
N PRO A 904 35.29 -7.44 -13.18
CA PRO A 904 34.55 -8.64 -13.58
C PRO A 904 34.03 -9.46 -12.40
N TYR A 905 34.73 -9.46 -11.26
CA TYR A 905 34.29 -10.17 -10.06
C TYR A 905 33.02 -9.55 -9.47
N VAL A 906 32.94 -8.21 -9.46
CA VAL A 906 31.75 -7.46 -9.04
C VAL A 906 30.62 -7.61 -10.06
N GLN A 907 30.93 -7.53 -11.35
CA GLN A 907 29.95 -7.74 -12.43
C GLN A 907 29.24 -9.09 -12.25
N ASN A 908 29.98 -10.16 -11.92
CA ASN A 908 29.41 -11.50 -11.69
C ASN A 908 28.48 -11.61 -10.49
N LYS A 909 28.52 -10.67 -9.54
CA LYS A 909 27.57 -10.57 -8.43
C LYS A 909 26.29 -9.78 -8.78
N ILE A 910 26.25 -9.11 -9.92
CA ILE A 910 25.12 -8.24 -10.33
C ILE A 910 24.42 -8.80 -11.57
N CYS A 911 25.19 -9.26 -12.55
CA CYS A 911 24.73 -9.72 -13.86
C CYS A 911 23.81 -10.95 -13.80
N SER A 912 23.10 -11.23 -14.89
CA SER A 912 22.18 -12.38 -15.00
C SER A 912 22.47 -13.34 -16.16
N GLY A 913 23.40 -12.98 -17.06
CA GLY A 913 23.80 -13.81 -18.21
C GLY A 913 24.78 -14.95 -17.88
N ALA A 914 25.38 -15.52 -18.93
CA ALA A 914 26.38 -16.58 -18.79
C ALA A 914 27.61 -16.11 -17.97
N GLY A 915 28.07 -16.96 -17.04
CA GLY A 915 29.21 -16.68 -16.15
C GLY A 915 28.86 -15.93 -14.86
N CYS A 916 27.62 -15.46 -14.70
CA CYS A 916 27.16 -14.80 -13.47
C CYS A 916 26.96 -15.82 -12.34
N TYR A 917 27.12 -15.38 -11.10
CA TYR A 917 26.84 -16.24 -9.95
C TYR A 917 25.33 -16.48 -9.81
N GLN A 918 24.94 -17.67 -9.35
CA GLN A 918 23.53 -18.02 -9.15
C GLN A 918 22.85 -17.13 -8.09
N ASN A 919 23.62 -16.67 -7.10
CA ASN A 919 23.18 -15.72 -6.08
C ASN A 919 23.46 -14.25 -6.45
N SER A 920 23.71 -13.93 -7.72
CA SER A 920 23.82 -12.54 -8.16
C SER A 920 22.52 -11.76 -7.93
N LEU A 921 22.56 -10.43 -8.02
CA LEU A 921 21.35 -9.60 -7.96
C LEU A 921 20.33 -10.07 -9.01
N GLY A 922 20.76 -10.18 -10.27
CA GLY A 922 19.91 -10.68 -11.36
C GLY A 922 19.36 -12.08 -11.10
N GLY A 923 20.23 -13.01 -10.65
CA GLY A 923 19.85 -14.39 -10.35
C GLY A 923 18.85 -14.52 -9.21
N GLN A 924 19.03 -13.78 -8.11
CA GLN A 924 18.11 -13.81 -6.96
C GLN A 924 16.72 -13.28 -7.31
N VAL A 925 16.64 -12.18 -8.07
CA VAL A 925 15.35 -11.63 -8.48
C VAL A 925 14.68 -12.49 -9.55
N ALA A 926 15.45 -13.05 -10.49
CA ALA A 926 14.92 -14.02 -11.45
C ALA A 926 14.36 -15.26 -10.76
N HIS A 927 15.05 -15.79 -9.75
CA HIS A 927 14.55 -16.90 -8.94
C HIS A 927 13.26 -16.51 -8.19
N ALA A 928 13.19 -15.29 -7.64
CA ALA A 928 11.97 -14.79 -7.04
C ALA A 928 10.81 -14.71 -8.05
N ALA A 929 11.08 -14.30 -9.30
CA ALA A 929 10.05 -14.18 -10.34
C ALA A 929 9.43 -15.53 -10.74
N VAL A 930 10.20 -16.62 -10.71
CA VAL A 930 9.66 -17.99 -10.93
C VAL A 930 8.61 -18.36 -9.88
N TRP A 931 8.79 -17.89 -8.64
CA TRP A 931 7.87 -18.08 -7.52
C TRP A 931 6.98 -16.86 -7.27
N SER A 932 6.48 -16.20 -8.32
CA SER A 932 5.69 -14.96 -8.25
C SER A 932 4.51 -15.01 -7.26
N ASN A 933 3.84 -16.15 -7.13
CA ASN A 933 2.75 -16.35 -6.16
C ASN A 933 3.17 -16.24 -4.69
N ARG A 934 4.46 -16.41 -4.38
CA ARG A 934 5.01 -16.32 -3.01
C ARG A 934 5.88 -15.08 -2.82
N SER A 935 6.67 -14.73 -3.83
CA SER A 935 7.61 -13.61 -3.80
C SER A 935 6.95 -12.27 -4.13
N TYR A 936 5.77 -12.26 -4.76
CA TYR A 936 5.11 -11.09 -5.32
C TYR A 936 5.97 -10.33 -6.35
N ILE A 937 6.98 -10.96 -6.93
CA ILE A 937 7.78 -10.43 -8.05
C ILE A 937 7.29 -11.11 -9.34
N ALA A 938 6.91 -10.33 -10.34
CA ALA A 938 6.31 -10.86 -11.57
C ALA A 938 7.36 -11.28 -12.61
N HIS A 939 8.45 -10.51 -12.75
CA HIS A 939 9.41 -10.68 -13.83
C HIS A 939 10.87 -10.60 -13.32
N PRO A 940 11.84 -11.16 -14.07
CA PRO A 940 13.25 -10.87 -13.85
C PRO A 940 13.56 -9.37 -13.97
N VAL A 941 14.70 -8.95 -13.41
CA VAL A 941 15.13 -7.54 -13.51
C VAL A 941 15.55 -7.15 -14.91
N MET A 942 15.21 -5.92 -15.30
CA MET A 942 15.85 -5.26 -16.44
C MET A 942 17.27 -4.85 -16.02
N ASN A 943 18.27 -5.51 -16.62
CA ASN A 943 19.65 -5.41 -16.20
C ASN A 943 20.48 -4.64 -17.23
N TRP A 944 20.69 -3.35 -16.97
CA TRP A 944 21.50 -2.49 -17.83
C TRP A 944 22.93 -3.02 -18.02
N LEU A 945 23.49 -3.73 -17.02
CA LEU A 945 24.85 -4.25 -17.11
C LEU A 945 24.94 -5.40 -18.11
N ASP A 946 23.94 -6.28 -18.14
CA ASP A 946 23.88 -7.37 -19.12
C ASP A 946 23.75 -6.78 -20.54
N ASP A 947 22.81 -5.85 -20.73
CA ASP A 947 22.58 -5.23 -22.04
C ASP A 947 23.76 -4.35 -22.49
N TYR A 948 24.48 -3.71 -21.57
CA TYR A 948 25.70 -2.96 -21.88
C TYR A 948 26.84 -3.89 -22.33
N ILE A 949 27.05 -5.01 -21.63
CA ILE A 949 28.06 -6.00 -22.01
C ILE A 949 27.75 -6.59 -23.39
N ASP A 950 26.48 -6.88 -23.68
CA ASP A 950 26.04 -7.34 -25.00
C ASP A 950 26.24 -6.26 -26.07
N TRP A 951 25.91 -5.00 -25.77
CA TRP A 951 26.05 -3.87 -26.71
C TRP A 951 27.51 -3.54 -27.07
N LEU A 952 28.44 -3.76 -26.14
CA LEU A 952 29.87 -3.59 -26.35
C LEU A 952 30.51 -4.66 -27.26
N GLN A 953 29.84 -5.79 -27.48
CA GLN A 953 30.40 -6.86 -28.31
C GLN A 953 30.59 -6.36 -29.75
N SER A 954 31.77 -6.61 -30.32
CA SER A 954 32.10 -6.26 -31.71
C SER A 954 31.49 -7.23 -32.75
N GLU A 955 30.40 -7.89 -32.37
CA GLU A 955 29.75 -8.93 -33.15
C GLU A 955 28.62 -8.36 -34.03
N GLY A 956 28.62 -8.73 -35.32
CA GLY A 956 27.61 -8.34 -36.31
C GLY A 956 28.11 -7.34 -37.38
N ASP A 957 27.35 -7.22 -38.47
CA ASP A 957 27.61 -6.27 -39.56
C ASP A 957 26.33 -5.47 -39.90
N PRO A 958 26.14 -4.25 -39.37
CA PRO A 958 27.04 -3.52 -38.46
C PRO A 958 26.89 -3.92 -36.97
N PRO A 959 27.95 -3.79 -36.15
CA PRO A 959 27.84 -3.96 -34.70
C PRO A 959 27.12 -2.77 -34.04
N CYS A 960 26.63 -2.97 -32.81
CA CYS A 960 25.97 -1.93 -32.02
C CYS A 960 26.91 -0.77 -31.65
N CYS A 961 28.02 -1.08 -30.98
CA CYS A 961 29.01 -0.06 -30.60
C CYS A 961 29.92 0.28 -31.77
N ARG A 962 29.74 1.47 -32.36
CA ARG A 962 30.57 2.03 -33.42
C ARG A 962 30.92 3.48 -33.16
N LEU A 963 32.12 3.86 -33.56
CA LEU A 963 32.64 5.21 -33.42
C LEU A 963 33.07 5.77 -34.77
N TYR A 964 32.82 7.05 -34.95
CA TYR A 964 33.44 7.85 -36.00
C TYR A 964 34.94 8.07 -35.67
N PRO A 965 35.79 8.36 -36.67
CA PRO A 965 37.21 8.66 -36.45
C PRO A 965 37.49 9.85 -35.52
N ASN A 966 36.51 10.74 -35.33
CA ASN A 966 36.56 11.86 -34.39
C ASN A 966 36.25 11.45 -32.92
N GLY A 967 35.90 10.18 -32.69
CA GLY A 967 35.48 9.65 -31.39
C GLY A 967 33.99 9.84 -31.05
N SER A 968 33.18 10.44 -31.92
CA SER A 968 31.73 10.52 -31.68
C SER A 968 31.02 9.20 -32.00
N PHE A 969 29.96 8.91 -31.27
CA PHE A 969 29.15 7.71 -31.49
C PHE A 969 28.50 7.68 -32.87
N CYS A 970 28.53 6.51 -33.51
CA CYS A 970 27.91 6.24 -34.80
C CYS A 970 26.83 5.18 -34.62
N ALA A 971 25.56 5.59 -34.67
CA ALA A 971 24.44 4.67 -34.46
C ALA A 971 24.41 3.57 -35.54
N ALA A 972 24.05 2.35 -35.15
CA ALA A 972 23.97 1.20 -36.07
C ALA A 972 22.98 1.40 -37.23
N SER A 973 21.99 2.29 -37.04
CA SER A 973 21.06 2.73 -38.09
C SER A 973 21.77 3.34 -39.30
N VAL A 974 22.89 4.06 -39.07
CA VAL A 974 23.68 4.77 -40.08
C VAL A 974 24.58 3.81 -40.86
N GLN A 975 24.41 3.79 -42.18
CA GLN A 975 25.13 2.88 -43.12
C GLN A 975 26.50 3.40 -43.56
N GLU A 976 27.03 4.46 -42.95
CA GLU A 976 28.30 5.05 -43.36
C GLU A 976 29.47 4.10 -43.08
N SER A 977 30.31 3.86 -44.09
CA SER A 977 31.49 2.97 -44.01
C SER A 977 32.67 3.57 -43.25
N ILE A 978 32.54 4.82 -42.78
CA ILE A 978 33.61 5.57 -42.09
C ILE A 978 33.71 5.15 -40.61
N CYS A 979 32.65 4.59 -40.03
CA CYS A 979 32.65 4.21 -38.61
C CYS A 979 33.25 2.82 -38.38
N SER A 980 34.14 2.72 -37.40
CA SER A 980 34.75 1.47 -36.95
C SER A 980 34.05 0.92 -35.70
N PRO A 981 34.04 -0.42 -35.50
CA PRO A 981 33.61 -1.03 -34.24
C PRO A 981 34.42 -0.48 -33.04
N CYS A 982 33.83 -0.49 -31.85
CA CYS A 982 34.54 -0.12 -30.62
C CYS A 982 35.66 -1.12 -30.31
N ASP A 983 36.86 -0.62 -29.99
CA ASP A 983 38.03 -1.42 -29.64
C ASP A 983 37.99 -1.85 -28.17
N VAL A 984 37.14 -2.83 -27.85
CA VAL A 984 36.98 -3.37 -26.49
C VAL A 984 37.43 -4.83 -26.45
N GLU A 985 38.49 -5.09 -25.68
CA GLU A 985 38.96 -6.45 -25.44
C GLU A 985 38.08 -7.17 -24.41
N PHE A 986 37.68 -8.40 -24.73
CA PHE A 986 36.92 -9.28 -23.83
C PHE A 986 37.79 -10.41 -23.27
N LYS A 987 37.65 -10.66 -21.97
CA LYS A 987 38.22 -11.82 -21.27
C LYS A 987 37.10 -12.54 -20.53
N ASP A 988 36.93 -13.84 -20.78
CA ASP A 988 35.89 -14.68 -20.15
C ASP A 988 34.47 -14.09 -20.27
N ASN A 989 34.11 -13.55 -21.45
CA ASN A 989 32.84 -12.84 -21.73
C ASN A 989 32.61 -11.58 -20.88
N ARG A 990 33.67 -10.95 -20.38
CA ARG A 990 33.62 -9.66 -19.69
C ARG A 990 34.59 -8.67 -20.35
N PRO A 991 34.23 -7.38 -20.45
CA PRO A 991 35.14 -6.35 -20.96
C PRO A 991 36.32 -6.18 -20.00
N ARG A 992 37.50 -5.82 -20.55
CA ARG A 992 38.66 -5.45 -19.75
C ARG A 992 38.33 -4.21 -18.89
N SER A 993 38.70 -4.25 -17.60
CA SER A 993 38.24 -3.25 -16.61
C SER A 993 38.58 -1.80 -16.95
N ASP A 994 39.74 -1.55 -17.55
CA ASP A 994 40.19 -0.22 -17.96
C ASP A 994 39.35 0.37 -19.11
N LEU A 995 38.74 -0.47 -19.94
CA LEU A 995 37.94 -0.08 -21.11
C LEU A 995 36.43 -0.02 -20.81
N PHE A 996 36.01 -0.38 -19.59
CA PHE A 996 34.59 -0.52 -19.25
C PHE A 996 33.81 0.79 -19.35
N TYR A 997 34.39 1.93 -18.94
CA TYR A 997 33.67 3.21 -18.86
C TYR A 997 33.73 4.04 -20.15
N ASP A 998 34.58 3.68 -21.12
CA ASP A 998 34.89 4.51 -22.29
C ASP A 998 33.64 4.77 -23.16
N ASN A 999 32.78 3.76 -23.31
CA ASN A 999 31.60 3.83 -24.18
C ASN A 999 30.26 3.84 -23.41
N LEU A 1000 30.29 3.98 -22.09
CA LEU A 1000 29.07 3.91 -21.26
C LEU A 1000 28.08 5.03 -21.57
N ILE A 1001 28.57 6.25 -21.78
CA ILE A 1001 27.73 7.40 -22.15
C ILE A 1001 27.10 7.17 -23.52
N HIS A 1002 27.88 6.62 -24.46
CA HIS A 1002 27.40 6.33 -25.81
C HIS A 1002 26.25 5.33 -25.77
N PHE A 1003 26.38 4.26 -24.98
CA PHE A 1003 25.28 3.32 -24.71
C PHE A 1003 24.03 3.99 -24.11
N LEU A 1004 24.19 4.86 -23.12
CA LEU A 1004 23.08 5.58 -22.49
C LEU A 1004 22.45 6.67 -23.39
N SER A 1005 23.10 7.03 -24.50
CA SER A 1005 22.56 7.94 -25.50
C SER A 1005 22.06 7.22 -26.77
N ASP A 1006 22.37 5.93 -26.93
CA ASP A 1006 22.00 5.16 -28.11
C ASP A 1006 20.54 4.72 -28.05
N ASN A 1007 19.78 5.10 -29.08
CA ASN A 1007 18.38 4.75 -29.23
C ASN A 1007 18.26 3.35 -29.88
N PRO A 1008 17.45 2.44 -29.29
CA PRO A 1008 17.26 1.11 -29.86
C PRO A 1008 16.63 1.18 -31.26
N SER A 1009 17.10 0.32 -32.16
CA SER A 1009 16.66 0.22 -33.56
C SER A 1009 16.60 -1.23 -34.02
N SER A 1010 16.07 -1.50 -35.23
CA SER A 1010 16.02 -2.86 -35.79
C SER A 1010 17.41 -3.49 -36.03
N LYS A 1011 18.45 -2.66 -36.19
CA LYS A 1011 19.85 -3.12 -36.34
C LYS A 1011 20.57 -3.28 -35.00
N CYS A 1012 20.16 -2.55 -33.97
CA CYS A 1012 20.68 -2.67 -32.62
C CYS A 1012 19.54 -2.54 -31.61
N ALA A 1013 19.02 -3.68 -31.14
CA ALA A 1013 17.91 -3.69 -30.19
C ALA A 1013 18.35 -3.35 -28.75
N LYS A 1014 19.66 -3.33 -28.48
CA LYS A 1014 20.28 -3.18 -27.15
C LYS A 1014 20.69 -1.73 -26.82
N GLY A 1015 20.21 -0.73 -27.56
CA GLY A 1015 20.47 0.68 -27.25
C GLY A 1015 19.92 1.06 -25.86
N GLY A 1016 20.77 1.60 -24.99
CA GLY A 1016 20.48 1.77 -23.57
C GLY A 1016 19.65 3.01 -23.21
N HIS A 1017 19.51 3.98 -24.12
CA HIS A 1017 18.92 5.28 -23.79
C HIS A 1017 17.47 5.18 -23.28
N ALA A 1018 16.62 4.46 -24.00
CA ALA A 1018 15.20 4.37 -23.69
C ALA A 1018 14.91 3.62 -22.38
N ALA A 1019 15.67 2.57 -22.08
CA ALA A 1019 15.43 1.69 -20.93
C ALA A 1019 16.24 2.10 -19.69
N TYR A 1020 17.44 2.65 -19.87
CA TYR A 1020 18.44 2.83 -18.82
C TYR A 1020 19.00 4.25 -18.72
N GLY A 1021 18.56 5.19 -19.57
CA GLY A 1021 19.04 6.58 -19.55
C GLY A 1021 18.91 7.26 -18.18
N SER A 1022 17.89 6.91 -17.40
CA SER A 1022 17.68 7.37 -16.01
C SER A 1022 18.02 6.33 -14.93
N ALA A 1023 18.56 5.16 -15.32
CA ALA A 1023 18.87 4.07 -14.39
C ALA A 1023 20.20 4.25 -13.63
N LEU A 1024 21.07 5.11 -14.15
CA LEU A 1024 22.42 5.35 -13.66
C LEU A 1024 22.62 6.79 -13.25
N GLU A 1025 23.10 6.99 -12.03
CA GLU A 1025 23.64 8.27 -11.58
C GLU A 1025 25.14 8.28 -11.87
N LEU A 1026 25.59 9.20 -12.72
CA LEU A 1026 26.98 9.34 -13.10
C LEU A 1026 27.64 10.50 -12.36
N SER A 1027 28.87 10.26 -11.90
CA SER A 1027 29.76 11.32 -11.43
C SER A 1027 30.21 12.24 -12.58
N PRO A 1028 30.77 13.43 -12.29
CA PRO A 1028 31.36 14.30 -13.31
C PRO A 1028 32.50 13.66 -14.12
N ARG A 1029 33.04 12.53 -13.65
CA ARG A 1029 34.05 11.71 -14.35
C ARG A 1029 33.42 10.50 -15.08
N HIS A 1030 32.11 10.49 -15.27
CA HIS A 1030 31.34 9.42 -15.92
C HIS A 1030 31.45 8.03 -15.26
N ARG A 1031 31.83 7.99 -13.97
CA ARG A 1031 31.75 6.77 -13.16
C ARG A 1031 30.39 6.65 -12.49
N ILE A 1032 29.89 5.43 -12.35
CA ILE A 1032 28.60 5.14 -11.73
C ILE A 1032 28.71 5.34 -10.21
N LEU A 1033 27.84 6.19 -9.66
CA LEU A 1033 27.72 6.40 -8.22
C LEU A 1033 26.65 5.50 -7.60
N SER A 1034 25.52 5.36 -8.30
CA SER A 1034 24.42 4.48 -7.91
C SER A 1034 23.68 4.02 -9.15
N SER A 1035 23.11 2.82 -9.07
CA SER A 1035 22.28 2.25 -10.13
C SER A 1035 21.02 1.63 -9.54
N HIS A 1036 19.96 1.59 -10.34
CA HIS A 1036 18.75 0.86 -10.00
C HIS A 1036 18.45 -0.22 -11.03
N PHE A 1037 17.83 -1.31 -10.56
CA PHE A 1037 17.37 -2.43 -11.39
C PHE A 1037 15.86 -2.57 -11.23
N MET A 1038 15.12 -2.38 -12.33
CA MET A 1038 13.67 -2.32 -12.32
C MET A 1038 13.05 -3.69 -12.62
N THR A 1039 11.96 -4.01 -11.91
CA THR A 1039 11.00 -5.07 -12.26
C THR A 1039 9.59 -4.65 -11.80
N TYR A 1040 8.61 -5.55 -11.89
CA TYR A 1040 7.24 -5.34 -11.44
C TYR A 1040 6.86 -6.31 -10.33
N HIS A 1041 6.03 -5.82 -9.41
CA HIS A 1041 5.27 -6.70 -8.53
C HIS A 1041 4.18 -7.45 -9.30
N THR A 1042 3.69 -8.55 -8.72
CA THR A 1042 2.44 -9.19 -9.15
C THR A 1042 1.25 -8.26 -8.93
N VAL A 1043 0.08 -8.61 -9.47
CA VAL A 1043 -1.15 -7.84 -9.22
C VAL A 1043 -1.46 -7.82 -7.72
N LEU A 1044 -1.44 -6.63 -7.12
CA LEU A 1044 -1.73 -6.42 -5.71
C LEU A 1044 -3.13 -5.84 -5.58
N LYS A 1045 -3.99 -6.43 -4.73
CA LYS A 1045 -5.38 -5.99 -4.56
C LYS A 1045 -5.71 -5.62 -3.13
N THR A 1046 -5.28 -6.46 -2.18
CA THR A 1046 -5.57 -6.30 -0.76
C THR A 1046 -4.41 -5.61 -0.04
N SER A 1047 -4.69 -4.96 1.09
CA SER A 1047 -3.65 -4.38 1.95
C SER A 1047 -2.59 -5.41 2.37
N SER A 1048 -2.98 -6.67 2.59
CA SER A 1048 -2.05 -7.75 2.87
C SER A 1048 -1.11 -8.05 1.69
N ASP A 1049 -1.59 -7.95 0.45
CA ASP A 1049 -0.74 -8.17 -0.73
C ASP A 1049 0.34 -7.09 -0.82
N PHE A 1050 -0.02 -5.82 -0.59
CA PHE A 1050 0.94 -4.71 -0.56
C PHE A 1050 1.98 -4.87 0.55
N ILE A 1051 1.56 -5.23 1.76
CA ILE A 1051 2.48 -5.44 2.89
C ILE A 1051 3.43 -6.61 2.58
N ASN A 1052 2.89 -7.76 2.14
CA ASN A 1052 3.69 -8.95 1.85
C ASN A 1052 4.64 -8.74 0.68
N ALA A 1053 4.23 -8.01 -0.36
CA ALA A 1053 5.08 -7.66 -1.49
C ALA A 1053 6.28 -6.82 -1.07
N MET A 1054 6.07 -5.82 -0.21
CA MET A 1054 7.15 -5.01 0.36
C MET A 1054 8.09 -5.83 1.24
N VAL A 1055 7.56 -6.70 2.11
CA VAL A 1055 8.35 -7.59 2.97
C VAL A 1055 9.22 -8.54 2.14
N SER A 1056 8.64 -9.13 1.11
CA SER A 1056 9.33 -10.02 0.18
C SER A 1056 10.50 -9.30 -0.50
N ALA A 1057 10.25 -8.13 -1.07
CA ALA A 1057 11.28 -7.35 -1.74
C ALA A 1057 12.41 -6.93 -0.77
N ARG A 1058 12.07 -6.55 0.47
CA ARG A 1058 13.07 -6.19 1.50
C ARG A 1058 13.96 -7.37 1.85
N ARG A 1059 13.40 -8.56 2.02
CA ARG A 1059 14.16 -9.79 2.24
C ARG A 1059 15.09 -10.13 1.07
N ILE A 1060 14.62 -9.95 -0.17
CA ILE A 1060 15.44 -10.14 -1.37
C ILE A 1060 16.61 -9.15 -1.39
N ALA A 1061 16.34 -7.86 -1.17
CA ALA A 1061 17.36 -6.82 -1.14
C ALA A 1061 18.38 -7.03 -0.01
N GLU A 1062 17.94 -7.45 1.17
CA GLU A 1062 18.82 -7.79 2.30
C GLU A 1062 19.77 -8.95 1.93
N ASN A 1063 19.25 -10.03 1.34
CA ASN A 1063 20.09 -11.13 0.85
C ASN A 1063 21.10 -10.68 -0.22
N ILE A 1064 20.70 -9.83 -1.17
CA ILE A 1064 21.60 -9.26 -2.17
C ILE A 1064 22.68 -8.41 -1.49
N SER A 1065 22.30 -7.59 -0.51
CA SER A 1065 23.24 -6.77 0.25
C SER A 1065 24.29 -7.63 0.99
N VAL A 1066 23.89 -8.77 1.54
CA VAL A 1066 24.80 -9.73 2.17
C VAL A 1066 25.78 -10.29 1.15
N VAL A 1067 25.31 -10.75 -0.01
CA VAL A 1067 26.16 -11.31 -1.07
C VAL A 1067 27.19 -10.31 -1.60
N LEU A 1068 26.80 -9.04 -1.78
CA LEU A 1068 27.71 -7.99 -2.23
C LEU A 1068 28.79 -7.65 -1.19
N ASN A 1069 28.51 -7.86 0.10
CA ASN A 1069 29.42 -7.54 1.19
C ASN A 1069 30.28 -8.71 1.70
N ILE A 1070 30.10 -9.95 1.22
CA ILE A 1070 30.83 -11.15 1.70
C ILE A 1070 32.35 -10.92 1.80
N ASP A 1071 32.95 -10.24 0.82
CA ASP A 1071 34.42 -10.06 0.73
C ASP A 1071 34.88 -8.69 1.27
N LYS A 1072 33.98 -7.83 1.77
CA LYS A 1072 34.31 -6.45 2.11
C LYS A 1072 34.80 -6.25 3.55
N ASP A 1073 34.80 -7.27 4.42
CA ASP A 1073 35.23 -7.19 5.83
C ASP A 1073 34.72 -5.93 6.59
N GLY A 1074 33.50 -5.46 6.26
CA GLY A 1074 32.90 -4.24 6.82
C GLY A 1074 33.45 -2.90 6.30
N ARG A 1075 34.42 -2.89 5.38
CA ARG A 1075 34.95 -1.67 4.76
C ARG A 1075 34.05 -1.23 3.60
N CYS A 1076 33.56 0.02 3.64
CA CYS A 1076 32.67 0.60 2.62
C CYS A 1076 31.47 -0.30 2.27
N PRO A 1077 30.56 -0.53 3.24
CA PRO A 1077 29.43 -1.43 3.06
C PRO A 1077 28.54 -0.97 1.92
N ILE A 1078 28.12 -1.93 1.08
CA ILE A 1078 27.15 -1.73 0.02
C ILE A 1078 25.78 -1.99 0.61
N GLU A 1079 24.88 -1.03 0.48
CA GLU A 1079 23.49 -1.19 0.86
C GLU A 1079 22.66 -1.42 -0.40
N VAL A 1080 21.85 -2.47 -0.41
CA VAL A 1080 20.83 -2.68 -1.43
C VAL A 1080 19.48 -2.61 -0.76
N PHE A 1081 18.60 -1.76 -1.29
CA PHE A 1081 17.25 -1.62 -0.78
C PHE A 1081 16.24 -1.60 -1.93
N PRO A 1082 15.02 -2.11 -1.72
CA PRO A 1082 13.96 -2.06 -2.70
C PRO A 1082 13.15 -0.76 -2.52
N TYR A 1083 12.67 -0.20 -3.62
CA TYR A 1083 11.78 0.95 -3.60
C TYR A 1083 10.60 0.72 -4.53
N SER A 1084 9.41 1.06 -4.06
CA SER A 1084 8.20 1.19 -4.87
C SER A 1084 7.38 2.37 -4.36
N ILE A 1085 6.56 2.96 -5.23
CA ILE A 1085 5.78 4.17 -4.93
C ILE A 1085 4.89 4.02 -3.70
N PHE A 1086 4.40 2.80 -3.41
CA PHE A 1086 3.48 2.56 -2.30
C PHE A 1086 4.15 2.25 -0.95
N TYR A 1087 5.46 1.93 -0.91
CA TYR A 1087 6.14 1.47 0.33
C TYR A 1087 6.03 2.48 1.47
N VAL A 1088 6.07 3.78 1.13
CA VAL A 1088 5.97 4.90 2.05
C VAL A 1088 4.68 4.88 2.88
N PHE A 1089 3.60 4.34 2.32
CA PHE A 1089 2.30 4.24 2.99
C PHE A 1089 2.13 2.95 3.80
N TYR A 1090 2.81 1.87 3.39
CA TYR A 1090 2.61 0.54 3.98
C TYR A 1090 3.69 0.13 5.00
N GLU A 1091 4.83 0.81 5.07
CA GLU A 1091 5.92 0.51 6.01
C GLU A 1091 5.46 0.42 7.47
N GLN A 1092 4.61 1.35 7.90
CA GLN A 1092 4.10 1.43 9.26
C GLN A 1092 3.36 0.18 9.74
N TYR A 1093 2.74 -0.58 8.83
CA TYR A 1093 2.00 -1.79 9.20
C TYR A 1093 2.93 -2.93 9.65
N MET A 1094 4.25 -2.77 9.48
CA MET A 1094 5.25 -3.69 10.01
C MET A 1094 5.40 -3.59 11.53
N THR A 1095 5.18 -2.42 12.13
CA THR A 1095 5.36 -2.18 13.58
C THR A 1095 4.07 -1.81 14.29
N ILE A 1096 2.97 -1.60 13.56
CA ILE A 1096 1.73 -1.05 14.12
C ILE A 1096 1.15 -1.87 15.29
N ILE A 1097 1.25 -3.20 15.26
CA ILE A 1097 0.74 -4.05 16.34
C ILE A 1097 1.57 -3.83 17.61
N THR A 1098 2.91 -3.82 17.49
CA THR A 1098 3.79 -3.60 18.64
C THR A 1098 3.61 -2.19 19.19
N ASP A 1099 3.51 -1.20 18.31
CA ASP A 1099 3.30 0.21 18.69
C ASP A 1099 1.95 0.38 19.41
N ALA A 1100 0.88 -0.24 18.90
CA ALA A 1100 -0.44 -0.23 19.53
C ALA A 1100 -0.44 -0.90 20.90
N CYS A 1101 0.17 -2.08 21.03
CA CYS A 1101 0.30 -2.78 22.31
C CYS A 1101 1.05 -1.93 23.34
N VAL A 1102 2.17 -1.33 22.95
CA VAL A 1102 2.95 -0.43 23.83
C VAL A 1102 2.12 0.79 24.23
N GLN A 1103 1.45 1.45 23.29
CA GLN A 1103 0.61 2.63 23.58
C GLN A 1103 -0.56 2.30 24.51
N LEU A 1104 -1.25 1.18 24.30
CA LEU A 1104 -2.38 0.77 25.14
C LEU A 1104 -1.91 0.39 26.56
N VAL A 1105 -0.80 -0.35 26.68
CA VAL A 1105 -0.23 -0.70 28.00
C VAL A 1105 0.26 0.55 28.74
N LEU A 1106 0.93 1.48 28.06
CA LEU A 1106 1.35 2.74 28.67
C LEU A 1106 0.16 3.60 29.09
N SER A 1107 -0.92 3.61 28.29
CA SER A 1107 -2.14 4.36 28.62
C SER A 1107 -2.84 3.80 29.85
N LEU A 1108 -2.98 2.47 29.95
CA LEU A 1108 -3.50 1.80 31.14
C LEU A 1108 -2.60 2.06 32.36
N ALA A 1109 -1.28 1.99 32.21
CA ALA A 1109 -0.34 2.27 33.30
C ALA A 1109 -0.43 3.75 33.77
N ALA A 1110 -0.61 4.69 32.85
CA ALA A 1110 -0.82 6.10 33.19
C ALA A 1110 -2.12 6.31 33.96
N ILE A 1111 -3.21 5.68 33.52
CA ILE A 1111 -4.50 5.73 34.22
C ILE A 1111 -4.39 5.09 35.60
N PHE A 1112 -3.78 3.91 35.72
CA PHE A 1112 -3.51 3.26 37.00
C PHE A 1112 -2.80 4.20 37.98
N ALA A 1113 -1.74 4.85 37.52
CA ALA A 1113 -0.93 5.75 38.35
C ALA A 1113 -1.74 6.98 38.79
N VAL A 1114 -2.43 7.63 37.86
CA VAL A 1114 -3.21 8.85 38.13
C VAL A 1114 -4.41 8.56 39.04
N THR A 1115 -5.15 7.49 38.75
CA THR A 1115 -6.29 7.05 39.58
C THR A 1115 -5.84 6.65 40.97
N THR A 1116 -4.73 5.91 41.11
CA THR A 1116 -4.16 5.56 42.42
C THR A 1116 -3.80 6.80 43.22
N ILE A 1117 -3.16 7.80 42.61
CA ILE A 1117 -2.74 9.02 43.31
C ILE A 1117 -3.95 9.87 43.72
N LEU A 1118 -4.88 10.14 42.79
CA LEU A 1118 -5.99 11.07 43.02
C LEU A 1118 -7.14 10.47 43.84
N LEU A 1119 -7.30 9.14 43.88
CA LEU A 1119 -8.24 8.46 44.78
C LEU A 1119 -7.65 8.22 46.19
N GLY A 1120 -6.51 8.83 46.53
CA GLY A 1120 -5.91 8.73 47.86
C GLY A 1120 -5.13 7.44 48.09
N LEU A 1121 -4.25 7.07 47.17
CA LEU A 1121 -3.43 5.84 47.20
C LEU A 1121 -4.25 4.56 47.39
N ASP A 1122 -5.39 4.48 46.70
CA ASP A 1122 -6.21 3.28 46.61
C ASP A 1122 -5.93 2.52 45.29
N PRO A 1123 -4.90 1.64 45.26
CA PRO A 1123 -4.59 0.86 44.07
C PRO A 1123 -5.70 -0.15 43.74
N TRP A 1124 -6.59 -0.49 44.67
CA TRP A 1124 -7.66 -1.45 44.43
C TRP A 1124 -8.79 -0.83 43.62
N SER A 1125 -9.17 0.42 43.93
CA SER A 1125 -10.09 1.18 43.08
C SER A 1125 -9.52 1.43 41.69
N ALA A 1126 -8.23 1.80 41.61
CA ALA A 1126 -7.52 1.97 40.35
C ALA A 1126 -7.54 0.68 39.51
N PHE A 1127 -7.25 -0.47 40.13
CA PHE A 1127 -7.30 -1.78 39.49
C PHE A 1127 -8.69 -2.12 38.94
N ILE A 1128 -9.77 -1.80 39.67
CA ILE A 1128 -11.15 -2.03 39.20
C ILE A 1128 -11.45 -1.18 37.96
N ILE A 1129 -11.05 0.11 37.98
CA ILE A 1129 -11.20 1.01 36.83
C ILE A 1129 -10.45 0.43 35.62
N ASP A 1130 -9.18 0.08 35.78
CA ASP A 1130 -8.38 -0.47 34.69
C ASP A 1130 -8.89 -1.81 34.17
N LEU A 1131 -9.41 -2.67 35.04
CA LEU A 1131 -10.03 -3.93 34.64
C LEU A 1131 -11.24 -3.67 33.74
N ILE A 1132 -12.08 -2.71 34.09
CA ILE A 1132 -13.26 -2.34 33.30
C ILE A 1132 -12.85 -1.71 31.98
N ILE A 1133 -11.88 -0.78 32.00
CA ILE A 1133 -11.36 -0.16 30.78
C ILE A 1133 -10.73 -1.22 29.86
N SER A 1134 -10.02 -2.19 30.42
CA SER A 1134 -9.49 -3.33 29.65
C SER A 1134 -10.60 -4.16 29.03
N CYS A 1135 -11.71 -4.43 29.75
CA CYS A 1135 -12.88 -5.09 29.19
C CYS A 1135 -13.53 -4.27 28.06
N VAL A 1136 -13.66 -2.95 28.23
CA VAL A 1136 -14.18 -2.04 27.20
C VAL A 1136 -13.29 -2.10 25.96
N LEU A 1137 -11.97 -2.03 26.14
CA LEU A 1137 -10.97 -2.09 25.08
C LEU A 1137 -11.07 -3.39 24.28
N PHE A 1138 -11.08 -4.55 24.94
CA PHE A 1138 -11.21 -5.83 24.24
C PHE A 1138 -12.55 -5.98 23.51
N ASN A 1139 -13.65 -5.52 24.11
CA ASN A 1139 -14.96 -5.51 23.46
C ASN A 1139 -15.02 -4.57 22.26
N LEU A 1140 -14.32 -3.44 22.32
CA LEU A 1140 -14.20 -2.51 21.20
C LEU A 1140 -13.38 -3.12 20.06
N ILE A 1141 -12.27 -3.81 20.36
CA ILE A 1141 -11.48 -4.54 19.36
C ILE A 1141 -12.31 -5.67 18.74
N GLY A 1142 -13.13 -6.38 19.52
CA GLY A 1142 -14.09 -7.36 19.00
C GLY A 1142 -15.17 -6.73 18.08
N LEU A 1143 -15.67 -5.55 18.45
CA LEU A 1143 -16.60 -4.79 17.63
C LEU A 1143 -15.97 -4.38 16.29
N MET A 1144 -14.69 -4.00 16.28
CA MET A 1144 -13.98 -3.68 15.04
C MET A 1144 -14.05 -4.85 14.05
N TYR A 1145 -13.90 -6.09 14.52
CA TYR A 1145 -14.05 -7.26 13.67
C TYR A 1145 -15.48 -7.41 13.14
N TRP A 1146 -16.50 -7.34 14.01
CA TRP A 1146 -17.90 -7.53 13.60
C TRP A 1146 -18.43 -6.42 12.68
N TRP A 1147 -17.90 -5.22 12.78
CA TRP A 1147 -18.27 -4.07 11.95
C TRP A 1147 -17.32 -3.82 10.77
N SER A 1148 -16.42 -4.78 10.51
CA SER A 1148 -15.45 -4.73 9.40
C SER A 1148 -14.63 -3.45 9.38
N ILE A 1149 -14.12 -3.07 10.56
CA ILE A 1149 -13.21 -1.94 10.74
C ILE A 1149 -11.78 -2.48 10.73
N ASP A 1150 -11.01 -2.09 9.72
CA ASP A 1150 -9.62 -2.53 9.58
C ASP A 1150 -8.71 -1.95 10.66
N PHE A 1151 -7.68 -2.70 11.02
CA PHE A 1151 -6.66 -2.28 11.98
C PHE A 1151 -5.63 -1.38 11.29
N ASN A 1152 -5.72 -0.09 11.59
CA ASN A 1152 -4.82 0.95 11.12
C ASN A 1152 -4.52 1.97 12.22
N ALA A 1153 -3.63 2.92 11.94
CA ALA A 1153 -3.19 3.85 12.96
C ALA A 1153 -4.29 4.81 13.43
N VAL A 1154 -5.27 5.15 12.59
CA VAL A 1154 -6.46 5.92 13.01
C VAL A 1154 -7.26 5.11 14.03
N SER A 1155 -7.46 3.82 13.78
CA SER A 1155 -8.12 2.93 14.74
C SER A 1155 -7.32 2.79 16.04
N VAL A 1156 -5.97 2.75 16.00
CA VAL A 1156 -5.12 2.71 17.21
C VAL A 1156 -5.31 3.96 18.07
N VAL A 1157 -5.37 5.15 17.47
CA VAL A 1157 -5.69 6.39 18.20
C VAL A 1157 -7.05 6.29 18.84
N ASN A 1158 -8.05 5.83 18.09
CA ASN A 1158 -9.40 5.69 18.60
C ASN A 1158 -9.47 4.67 19.74
N LEU A 1159 -8.64 3.61 19.72
CA LEU A 1159 -8.49 2.69 20.85
C LEU A 1159 -7.86 3.39 22.06
N VAL A 1160 -6.75 4.12 21.90
CA VAL A 1160 -6.11 4.89 22.99
C VAL A 1160 -7.07 5.94 23.56
N MET A 1161 -7.78 6.64 22.69
CA MET A 1161 -8.83 7.58 23.05
C MET A 1161 -9.96 6.89 23.80
N SER A 1162 -10.37 5.68 23.38
CA SER A 1162 -11.40 4.92 24.09
C SER A 1162 -10.98 4.61 25.52
N VAL A 1163 -9.68 4.35 25.76
CA VAL A 1163 -9.14 4.13 27.11
C VAL A 1163 -9.30 5.41 27.94
N GLY A 1164 -8.92 6.57 27.40
CA GLY A 1164 -9.07 7.87 28.06
C GLY A 1164 -10.54 8.22 28.37
N ILE A 1165 -11.40 8.22 27.36
CA ILE A 1165 -12.83 8.53 27.49
C ILE A 1165 -13.54 7.55 28.43
N SER A 1166 -13.10 6.28 28.47
CA SER A 1166 -13.72 5.27 29.34
C SER A 1166 -13.52 5.54 30.83
N VAL A 1167 -12.50 6.34 31.19
CA VAL A 1167 -12.28 6.78 32.57
C VAL A 1167 -13.49 7.58 33.07
N GLU A 1168 -14.11 8.41 32.24
CA GLU A 1168 -15.26 9.25 32.66
C GLU A 1168 -16.50 8.42 33.03
N PHE A 1169 -16.76 7.33 32.29
CA PHE A 1169 -17.88 6.45 32.61
C PHE A 1169 -17.70 5.72 33.95
N CYS A 1170 -16.47 5.61 34.45
CA CYS A 1170 -16.14 4.81 35.62
C CYS A 1170 -15.73 5.63 36.86
N SER A 1171 -14.92 6.68 36.67
CA SER A 1171 -14.22 7.40 37.74
C SER A 1171 -15.18 8.08 38.72
N HIS A 1172 -16.26 8.69 38.24
CA HIS A 1172 -17.25 9.37 39.09
C HIS A 1172 -18.03 8.38 39.97
N ILE A 1173 -18.45 7.23 39.41
CA ILE A 1173 -19.16 6.18 40.14
C ILE A 1173 -18.22 5.51 41.15
N VAL A 1174 -16.99 5.20 40.75
CA VAL A 1174 -15.99 4.59 41.65
C VAL A 1174 -15.62 5.54 42.78
N ARG A 1175 -15.41 6.83 42.50
CA ARG A 1175 -15.17 7.83 43.55
C ARG A 1175 -16.38 7.92 44.48
N SER A 1176 -17.60 8.04 43.95
CA SER A 1176 -18.80 8.08 44.80
C SER A 1176 -18.95 6.82 45.67
N PHE A 1177 -18.59 5.64 45.13
CA PHE A 1177 -18.52 4.40 45.89
C PHE A 1177 -17.45 4.44 47.00
N ALA A 1178 -16.24 4.89 46.68
CA ALA A 1178 -15.13 5.03 47.61
C ALA A 1178 -15.45 6.03 48.74
N MET A 1179 -16.17 7.11 48.42
CA MET A 1179 -16.66 8.12 49.36
C MET A 1179 -17.82 7.62 50.23
N SER A 1180 -18.62 6.68 49.73
CA SER A 1180 -19.84 6.25 50.44
C SER A 1180 -19.53 5.51 51.74
N VAL A 1181 -20.19 5.96 52.82
CA VAL A 1181 -20.07 5.41 54.17
C VAL A 1181 -21.20 4.39 54.46
N GLN A 1182 -21.85 3.86 53.41
CA GLN A 1182 -22.93 2.87 53.56
C GLN A 1182 -22.36 1.51 54.02
N ARG A 1183 -23.13 0.78 54.85
CA ARG A 1183 -22.64 -0.41 55.57
C ARG A 1183 -22.08 -1.52 54.66
N ASN A 1184 -22.82 -1.88 53.62
CA ASN A 1184 -22.50 -3.02 52.77
C ASN A 1184 -22.09 -2.57 51.37
N ARG A 1185 -21.23 -3.34 50.68
CA ARG A 1185 -20.79 -3.06 49.30
C ARG A 1185 -21.98 -2.87 48.34
N VAL A 1186 -23.06 -3.63 48.53
CA VAL A 1186 -24.26 -3.52 47.71
C VAL A 1186 -24.93 -2.14 47.87
N GLU A 1187 -25.12 -1.68 49.10
CA GLU A 1187 -25.72 -0.36 49.37
C GLU A 1187 -24.81 0.79 48.94
N ARG A 1188 -23.49 0.62 49.07
CA ARG A 1188 -22.50 1.56 48.54
C ARG A 1188 -22.57 1.68 47.02
N ALA A 1189 -22.67 0.56 46.31
CA ALA A 1189 -22.84 0.54 44.86
C ALA A 1189 -24.18 1.15 44.43
N ARG A 1190 -25.24 0.89 45.20
CA ARG A 1190 -26.57 1.47 44.96
C ARG A 1190 -26.54 2.98 45.12
N TYR A 1191 -25.94 3.47 46.20
CA TYR A 1191 -25.77 4.89 46.45
C TYR A 1191 -24.95 5.57 45.36
N ALA A 1192 -23.81 4.99 44.98
CA ALA A 1192 -22.94 5.54 43.94
C ALA A 1192 -23.62 5.61 42.57
N LEU A 1193 -24.41 4.60 42.22
CA LEU A 1193 -25.17 4.59 40.98
C LEU A 1193 -26.38 5.53 41.02
N ALA A 1194 -27.08 5.63 42.15
CA ALA A 1194 -28.18 6.56 42.33
C ALA A 1194 -27.71 8.02 42.24
N SER A 1195 -26.58 8.33 42.89
CA SER A 1195 -26.02 9.68 42.91
C SER A 1195 -25.43 10.06 41.55
N MET A 1196 -24.53 9.27 40.98
CA MET A 1196 -23.78 9.66 39.77
C MET A 1196 -24.38 9.15 38.47
N GLY A 1197 -25.24 8.13 38.48
CA GLY A 1197 -25.77 7.50 37.27
C GLY A 1197 -26.54 8.46 36.35
N SER A 1198 -27.30 9.41 36.93
CA SER A 1198 -28.01 10.42 36.15
C SER A 1198 -27.07 11.40 35.43
N SER A 1199 -25.94 11.76 36.06
CA SER A 1199 -24.89 12.59 35.44
C SER A 1199 -24.18 11.84 34.32
N VAL A 1200 -23.83 10.57 34.56
CA VAL A 1200 -23.15 9.73 33.57
C VAL A 1200 -24.05 9.43 32.36
N LEU A 1201 -25.37 9.25 32.56
CA LEU A 1201 -26.29 9.03 31.45
C LEU A 1201 -26.57 10.32 30.67
N SER A 1202 -26.98 11.39 31.34
CA SER A 1202 -27.44 12.62 30.66
C SER A 1202 -26.30 13.51 30.17
N GLY A 1203 -25.26 13.67 31.01
CA GLY A 1203 -24.04 14.38 30.65
C GLY A 1203 -23.25 13.52 29.68
N ILE A 1204 -22.60 12.48 30.17
CA ILE A 1204 -21.57 11.75 29.40
C ILE A 1204 -22.16 10.96 28.23
N THR A 1205 -23.20 10.13 28.47
CA THR A 1205 -23.67 9.18 27.46
C THR A 1205 -24.50 9.85 26.36
N LEU A 1206 -25.56 10.58 26.74
CA LEU A 1206 -26.50 11.16 25.78
C LEU A 1206 -25.92 12.34 24.99
N THR A 1207 -25.06 13.17 25.61
CA THR A 1207 -24.35 14.25 24.90
C THR A 1207 -23.45 13.68 23.81
N LYS A 1208 -22.64 12.67 24.14
CA LYS A 1208 -21.78 12.00 23.16
C LYS A 1208 -22.58 11.31 22.08
N PHE A 1209 -23.63 10.58 22.45
CA PHE A 1209 -24.51 9.92 21.49
C PHE A 1209 -25.16 10.91 20.51
N GLY A 1210 -25.73 12.01 21.02
CA GLY A 1210 -26.37 13.07 20.22
C GLY A 1210 -25.39 13.76 19.27
N GLY A 1211 -24.14 14.00 19.70
CA GLY A 1211 -23.11 14.60 18.84
C GLY A 1211 -22.61 13.64 17.77
N ILE A 1212 -22.42 12.37 18.11
CA ILE A 1212 -21.87 11.35 17.20
C ILE A 1212 -22.91 10.92 16.16
N ILE A 1213 -24.21 10.85 16.50
CA ILE A 1213 -25.22 10.36 15.55
C ILE A 1213 -25.31 11.22 14.28
N VAL A 1214 -24.97 12.51 14.37
CA VAL A 1214 -24.95 13.41 13.23
C VAL A 1214 -23.82 13.07 12.25
N LEU A 1215 -22.71 12.51 12.73
CA LEU A 1215 -21.61 12.03 11.89
C LEU A 1215 -22.02 10.83 11.00
N ALA A 1216 -23.14 10.16 11.30
CA ALA A 1216 -23.70 9.14 10.41
C ALA A 1216 -24.08 9.69 9.03
N PHE A 1217 -24.35 11.00 8.95
CA PHE A 1217 -24.70 11.71 7.72
C PHE A 1217 -23.51 12.35 7.01
N ALA A 1218 -22.28 12.18 7.51
CA ALA A 1218 -21.08 12.67 6.83
C ALA A 1218 -20.94 12.03 5.44
N HIS A 1219 -20.40 12.74 4.45
CA HIS A 1219 -20.23 12.17 3.11
C HIS A 1219 -19.02 11.24 3.03
N SER A 1220 -18.00 11.48 3.84
CA SER A 1220 -16.77 10.69 3.86
C SER A 1220 -16.91 9.30 4.45
N GLN A 1221 -16.27 8.32 3.81
CA GLN A 1221 -16.21 6.95 4.33
C GLN A 1221 -15.34 6.87 5.58
N ILE A 1222 -14.24 7.63 5.65
CA ILE A 1222 -13.36 7.61 6.83
C ILE A 1222 -14.12 8.07 8.07
N PHE A 1223 -14.96 9.10 7.93
CA PHE A 1223 -15.82 9.60 9.00
C PHE A 1223 -16.93 8.63 9.38
N LYS A 1224 -17.61 8.01 8.40
CA LYS A 1224 -18.64 7.00 8.70
C LYS A 1224 -18.07 5.77 9.42
N VAL A 1225 -16.89 5.27 9.02
CA VAL A 1225 -16.33 4.01 9.51
C VAL A 1225 -15.47 4.19 10.76
N PHE A 1226 -14.47 5.07 10.73
CA PHE A 1226 -13.54 5.19 11.86
C PHE A 1226 -14.03 6.14 12.94
N TYR A 1227 -14.83 7.15 12.61
CA TYR A 1227 -15.31 8.12 13.60
C TYR A 1227 -16.72 7.76 14.08
N PHE A 1228 -17.73 7.72 13.21
CA PHE A 1228 -19.10 7.41 13.62
C PHE A 1228 -19.21 6.00 14.23
N ARG A 1229 -18.90 4.94 13.48
CA ARG A 1229 -19.05 3.56 13.95
C ARG A 1229 -18.18 3.28 15.19
N MET A 1230 -16.90 3.64 15.17
CA MET A 1230 -16.02 3.36 16.30
C MET A 1230 -16.38 4.20 17.52
N PHE A 1231 -16.67 5.51 17.39
CA PHE A 1231 -17.01 6.34 18.55
C PHE A 1231 -18.37 5.98 19.12
N LEU A 1232 -19.34 5.63 18.28
CA LEU A 1232 -20.60 5.05 18.73
C LEU A 1232 -20.34 3.78 19.55
N GLY A 1233 -19.45 2.91 19.09
CA GLY A 1233 -18.96 1.75 19.83
C GLY A 1233 -18.36 2.14 21.18
N ILE A 1234 -17.47 3.13 21.24
CA ILE A 1234 -16.85 3.63 22.47
C ILE A 1234 -17.92 4.08 23.48
N VAL A 1235 -18.90 4.88 23.04
CA VAL A 1235 -19.94 5.41 23.92
C VAL A 1235 -20.87 4.30 24.42
N LEU A 1236 -21.32 3.40 23.54
CA LEU A 1236 -22.23 2.33 23.93
C LEU A 1236 -21.55 1.29 24.82
N ILE A 1237 -20.33 0.86 24.47
CA ILE A 1237 -19.56 -0.11 25.26
C ILE A 1237 -19.14 0.54 26.59
N GLY A 1238 -18.64 1.78 26.57
CA GLY A 1238 -18.27 2.53 27.77
C GLY A 1238 -19.45 2.74 28.72
N ALA A 1239 -20.60 3.19 28.21
CA ALA A 1239 -21.80 3.41 29.02
C ALA A 1239 -22.38 2.10 29.57
N THR A 1240 -22.42 1.02 28.77
CA THR A 1240 -22.89 -0.29 29.27
C THR A 1240 -21.96 -0.84 30.34
N HIS A 1241 -20.65 -0.70 30.21
CA HIS A 1241 -19.71 -1.13 31.25
C HIS A 1241 -19.80 -0.22 32.49
N GLY A 1242 -19.87 1.10 32.34
CA GLY A 1242 -19.95 2.07 33.44
C GLY A 1242 -21.27 2.04 34.23
N LEU A 1243 -22.42 1.87 33.55
CA LEU A 1243 -23.75 1.93 34.19
C LEU A 1243 -24.34 0.57 34.56
N ILE A 1244 -23.84 -0.55 34.01
CA ILE A 1244 -24.36 -1.91 34.26
C ILE A 1244 -23.29 -2.77 34.93
N PHE A 1245 -22.15 -2.98 34.28
CA PHE A 1245 -21.14 -3.93 34.75
C PHE A 1245 -20.39 -3.43 36.00
N LEU A 1246 -19.98 -2.15 36.00
CA LEU A 1246 -19.21 -1.53 37.09
C LEU A 1246 -19.95 -1.57 38.45
N PRO A 1247 -21.23 -1.15 38.58
CA PRO A 1247 -21.94 -1.22 39.86
C PRO A 1247 -22.07 -2.65 40.37
N VAL A 1248 -22.30 -3.62 39.47
CA VAL A 1248 -22.37 -5.05 39.81
C VAL A 1248 -21.00 -5.54 40.27
N LEU A 1249 -19.92 -5.19 39.58
CA LEU A 1249 -18.56 -5.58 39.95
C LEU A 1249 -18.16 -4.99 41.31
N LEU A 1250 -18.44 -3.71 41.55
CA LEU A 1250 -18.24 -3.04 42.84
C LEU A 1250 -19.02 -3.71 43.99
N SER A 1251 -20.21 -4.24 43.71
CA SER A 1251 -21.01 -4.96 44.71
C SER A 1251 -20.37 -6.28 45.19
N PHE A 1252 -19.50 -6.89 44.37
CA PHE A 1252 -18.76 -8.11 44.71
C PHE A 1252 -17.36 -7.79 45.24
N ILE A 1253 -16.57 -7.03 44.47
CA ILE A 1253 -15.14 -6.83 44.69
C ILE A 1253 -14.77 -5.37 44.98
N GLY A 1254 -15.73 -4.47 45.22
CA GLY A 1254 -15.43 -3.07 45.52
C GLY A 1254 -14.50 -2.89 46.73
N PRO A 1255 -13.74 -1.77 46.79
CA PRO A 1255 -12.82 -1.49 47.88
C PRO A 1255 -13.53 -1.55 49.25
N PRO A 1256 -12.82 -1.93 50.33
CA PRO A 1256 -13.38 -1.86 51.67
C PRO A 1256 -13.80 -0.43 52.02
N MET A 1257 -14.66 -0.27 53.03
CA MET A 1257 -15.04 1.05 53.52
C MET A 1257 -13.80 1.73 54.10
N ASN A 1258 -13.56 2.99 53.73
CA ASN A 1258 -12.48 3.77 54.34
C ASN A 1258 -12.80 4.01 55.83
N LYS A 1259 -12.08 3.28 56.70
CA LYS A 1259 -12.27 3.31 58.16
C LYS A 1259 -12.13 4.72 58.73
N ARG A 1260 -11.18 5.52 58.21
CA ARG A 1260 -10.96 6.89 58.69
C ARG A 1260 -12.12 7.82 58.35
N LYS A 1261 -12.73 7.68 57.16
CA LYS A 1261 -13.93 8.45 56.78
C LYS A 1261 -15.16 8.04 57.59
N PHE A 1262 -15.32 6.75 57.85
CA PHE A 1262 -16.34 6.27 58.78
C PHE A 1262 -16.15 6.90 60.17
N LEU A 1263 -14.92 6.91 60.69
CA LEU A 1263 -14.59 7.57 61.97
C LEU A 1263 -14.86 9.08 61.94
N LEU A 1264 -14.48 9.79 60.87
CA LEU A 1264 -14.75 11.23 60.73
C LEU A 1264 -16.26 11.53 60.65
N LYS A 1265 -17.02 10.73 59.89
CA LYS A 1265 -18.47 10.87 59.81
C LYS A 1265 -19.14 10.57 61.15
N MET A 1266 -18.73 9.50 61.84
CA MET A 1266 -19.21 9.17 63.19
C MET A 1266 -18.85 10.25 64.20
N ARG A 1267 -17.62 10.83 64.14
CA ARG A 1267 -17.21 11.97 64.97
C ARG A 1267 -18.03 13.21 64.64
N GLY A 1268 -18.31 13.49 63.37
CA GLY A 1268 -19.17 14.59 62.92
C GLY A 1268 -20.62 14.44 63.37
N GLU A 1269 -21.20 13.24 63.22
CA GLU A 1269 -22.53 12.90 63.73
C GLU A 1269 -22.59 12.94 65.26
N ALA A 1270 -21.52 12.52 65.95
CA ALA A 1270 -21.40 12.65 67.40
C ALA A 1270 -21.30 14.13 67.83
N CYS A 1271 -20.52 14.95 67.14
CA CYS A 1271 -20.45 16.40 67.37
C CYS A 1271 -21.79 17.09 67.07
N LEU A 1272 -22.50 16.72 65.99
CA LEU A 1272 -23.84 17.21 65.71
C LEU A 1272 -24.86 16.75 66.77
N GLY A 1273 -24.74 15.51 67.25
CA GLY A 1273 -25.53 14.97 68.35
C GLY A 1273 -25.30 15.74 69.65
N GLU A 1274 -24.04 15.98 70.02
CA GLU A 1274 -23.66 16.77 71.21
C GLU A 1274 -24.04 18.26 71.06
N CYS A 1275 -23.88 18.86 69.88
CA CYS A 1275 -24.29 20.24 69.62
C CYS A 1275 -25.82 20.40 69.57
N SER A 1276 -26.56 19.40 69.07
CA SER A 1276 -28.03 19.41 69.09
C SER A 1276 -28.59 19.31 70.52
N GLY A 1277 -27.82 18.72 71.45
CA GLY A 1277 -28.13 18.67 72.88
C GLY A 1277 -27.74 19.92 73.68
N ILE A 1278 -26.82 20.75 73.20
CA ILE A 1278 -26.25 21.88 73.97
C ILE A 1278 -26.66 23.21 73.33
N LYS A 1279 -27.77 23.78 73.81
CA LYS A 1279 -28.31 25.07 73.36
C LYS A 1279 -27.42 26.30 73.61
N LYS A 1280 -26.18 26.16 74.10
CA LYS A 1280 -25.21 27.26 74.32
C LYS A 1280 -23.79 26.67 74.49
N CYS A 1281 -22.99 26.63 73.43
CA CYS A 1281 -21.53 26.50 73.56
C CYS A 1281 -20.89 27.91 73.51
N PRO A 1282 -20.36 28.43 74.62
CA PRO A 1282 -19.71 29.74 74.66
C PRO A 1282 -18.20 29.60 74.37
N SER A 1283 -17.84 29.29 73.13
CA SER A 1283 -16.50 29.52 72.56
C SER A 1283 -16.44 29.01 71.11
N GLY A 1284 -16.99 29.80 70.18
CA GLY A 1284 -16.97 29.53 68.74
C GLY A 1284 -15.59 29.66 68.07
N LYS A 1285 -14.56 28.98 68.59
CA LYS A 1285 -13.22 28.94 67.95
C LYS A 1285 -12.71 27.54 67.63
N HIS A 1286 -13.40 26.47 68.04
CA HIS A 1286 -12.96 25.11 67.75
C HIS A 1286 -13.75 24.37 66.66
N CYS A 1287 -14.94 24.84 66.27
CA CYS A 1287 -15.70 24.19 65.19
C CYS A 1287 -15.29 24.63 63.78
N ASP A 1288 -14.72 25.83 63.58
CA ASP A 1288 -14.43 26.36 62.23
C ASP A 1288 -13.19 25.73 61.54
N ARG A 1289 -12.57 24.70 62.13
CA ARG A 1289 -11.35 24.06 61.60
C ARG A 1289 -11.53 22.63 61.07
N ILE A 1290 -12.73 22.08 61.14
CA ILE A 1290 -13.10 20.79 60.51
C ILE A 1290 -14.09 21.11 59.41
#